data_AF-A0A328U4I8-F1
#
_entry.id   AF-A0A328U4I8-F1
#
_cell.length_a   1.000
_cell.length_b   1.000
_cell.length_c   1.000
_cell.angle_alpha   90.00
_cell.angle_beta   90.00
_cell.angle_gamma   90.00
#
_symmetry.space_group_name_H-M   'P 1'
#
loop_
_entity.id
_entity.type
_entity.pdbx_description
1 polymer ?
#
loop_
_entity_poly.entity_id
_entity_poly.type
_entity_poly.pdbx_seq_one_letter_code
_entity_poly.pdbx_strand_id
1 'polypeptide(L)'
;MLKKSTLSFLVYILLSSNLPMIGEFVQSKAHAESLEIVVTNTSAIIDGNIGSVSMLKAEPGPLNDPTISFMEALKAVNNTGPGYTIRFDPSLKGKEIDLPTPTLALTDKGYDNTAAVLDVPFTTIDGDVDGNSKPDIMLKAFDWTIIDNKLWYIYSLGINSDHNVIKNLAISGIVIDKAGAFENKIIGNYVGLTLESQSRGHVASGINIGFDAHHNVVEGNHIAGLKNDVGGTRGRGIGVDIYENANNNILKNNWIGISPDGAAIPNDIGVMLELGAHHNLIGGSRSTSQCEETCNVISGNSVAGIYITDPNTKDNQISGNYIGVNAAGTGALPNGVDGGVFITNQASYNVIGGLRGTSFCQFECNLISGNAGPGVFLKDPGTMQNKINGNYIGTGIDGIAAFPNIYGILILDGPSKNTVGSVDVAEPYSCAPNCNVIRHNRNDGVAVSGPDSIGNSIRGNEIGENEGLGINLAGSDVSNDNKVTPNDVPNDSDSGPNDLMNFPTGVAAHYNTKTAKTTVSGWLDHSGANNAVVDVYAVKTLDPGGFGEGERYLGSTKPSKDGAWRLELNGQLPTGYSFVSATATSASGSTSEFSAVCGDPDRNGNPDNDGDTLCDDWEKKGIDYNGDGFSDILLTDANPDRPDIYVDVDYMVDNGNGPSPNLNDPTFNLPHSHKPKDEALAEVIDAFDRNGVSLHITPGEEMEPIAEDGNLGNLGILPISDLSSTPGAVATFADLKMGKTGSACGEQSNAHFGTQDDRKVDQNHANCENILGALRLSFRYAIFGHHIAEEYDPNALVGHTGVAESSGNDFFIALGFIERYARDVANSFKSATPQEIQKIYDREVIDLQAATFMHELGHTLGLGHGGTLVPSQVPFFDANYKPNYFSVMNYAYQFNGRGKPAKNYIGEVDSTGQVRVNRPLDYSKGTALPLKELELNEFEGIVVPQAGWPNVLFQSKGVKYVAPAEQGIDWNMNGIPEEDTMEDLNNDGIVEEMLDHDDWRNLDYDFRGSVAKGDAQFGKNNEPELTNKDYLTLILGDDFDDDGTTTRTDNCPVISNPGQEDSDGDSIGDACSLANLSFQSKMPVNTVNSATVTLYNPAPVGGVHVVLESSDPAIAEVPSIVTIPAGGRIATFDISSKQTKGVVTISAHFGSSALSQELKVIVNVPSSTSPISYLYEDGGEINQAYDESLNPSVSGDGSTIVSMDNNCLTADCTYGISIFSSDGENKRIEVPSAWLPVVSYDGQYILYSEADDSPWLFQQHSLYLYDDHTE
;
A
#
# COMPACT_ATOMS: atom_id res chain seq x y z
N MET A 1 -28.48 21.06 -10.03
CA MET A 1 -29.66 21.80 -10.53
C MET A 1 -29.25 23.20 -10.98
N LEU A 2 -29.62 23.59 -12.22
CA LEU A 2 -29.97 24.94 -12.77
C LEU A 2 -29.19 26.20 -12.32
N LYS A 3 -28.83 27.20 -13.14
CA LYS A 3 -28.68 27.46 -14.59
C LYS A 3 -28.24 28.95 -14.69
N LYS A 4 -27.42 29.30 -15.70
CA LYS A 4 -27.27 30.65 -16.36
C LYS A 4 -26.56 31.77 -15.58
N SER A 5 -25.80 32.72 -16.17
CA SER A 5 -25.25 32.95 -17.51
C SER A 5 -24.44 34.26 -17.51
N THR A 6 -23.26 34.28 -18.16
CA THR A 6 -22.61 35.37 -18.93
C THR A 6 -23.03 36.85 -18.75
N LEU A 7 -22.07 37.76 -18.47
CA LEU A 7 -21.42 38.70 -19.43
C LEU A 7 -20.68 39.88 -18.73
N SER A 8 -19.45 40.15 -19.19
CA SER A 8 -18.73 41.44 -19.30
C SER A 8 -18.32 42.30 -18.09
N PHE A 9 -16.99 42.45 -17.97
CA PHE A 9 -16.20 43.70 -18.01
C PHE A 9 -16.75 44.98 -17.34
N LEU A 10 -15.85 45.60 -16.56
CA LEU A 10 -15.81 46.95 -16.00
C LEU A 10 -16.29 47.13 -14.54
N VAL A 11 -15.35 47.69 -13.74
CA VAL A 11 -15.51 48.37 -12.44
C VAL A 11 -15.43 47.49 -11.18
N TYR A 12 -14.22 47.36 -10.62
CA TYR A 12 -14.02 47.10 -9.19
C TYR A 12 -12.67 47.68 -8.70
N ILE A 13 -12.61 49.01 -8.55
CA ILE A 13 -11.75 49.65 -7.54
C ILE A 13 -12.64 50.68 -6.87
N LEU A 14 -12.97 50.44 -5.60
CA LEU A 14 -13.31 51.39 -4.54
C LEU A 14 -14.12 50.61 -3.48
N LEU A 15 -13.49 50.30 -2.33
CA LEU A 15 -14.02 50.43 -0.96
C LEU A 15 -13.19 49.57 0.01
N SER A 16 -12.09 50.14 0.52
CA SER A 16 -11.67 49.95 1.92
C SER A 16 -10.54 50.93 2.28
N SER A 17 -10.87 52.21 2.40
CA SER A 17 -10.01 53.19 3.07
C SER A 17 -10.83 53.98 4.09
N ASN A 18 -10.74 53.56 5.36
CA ASN A 18 -11.02 54.42 6.50
C ASN A 18 -9.68 55.02 6.96
N LEU A 19 -9.47 56.30 6.64
CA LEU A 19 -8.47 57.17 7.27
C LEU A 19 -8.89 57.50 8.71
N PRO A 20 -7.93 57.79 9.61
CA PRO A 20 -7.46 59.17 9.86
C PRO A 20 -5.92 59.23 10.05
N MET A 21 -5.18 60.33 9.90
CA MET A 21 -5.45 61.76 9.79
C MET A 21 -4.14 62.45 9.33
N ILE A 22 -4.26 63.33 8.31
CA ILE A 22 -3.74 64.70 8.23
C ILE A 22 -2.23 64.92 8.50
N GLY A 23 -1.50 65.12 7.39
CA GLY A 23 -0.19 65.76 7.35
C GLY A 23 0.35 66.04 5.94
N GLU A 24 -0.50 66.18 4.91
CA GLU A 24 -0.05 66.50 3.55
C GLU A 24 0.06 68.01 3.32
N PHE A 25 1.30 68.45 3.10
CA PHE A 25 1.56 69.63 2.28
C PHE A 25 1.31 69.25 0.82
N VAL A 26 0.31 69.90 0.24
CA VAL A 26 0.02 69.87 -1.20
C VAL A 26 1.27 70.34 -1.96
N GLN A 27 1.86 69.49 -2.80
CA GLN A 27 2.56 69.94 -4.00
C GLN A 27 1.82 69.47 -5.24
N SER A 28 1.33 70.49 -5.95
CA SER A 28 0.66 70.46 -7.23
C SER A 28 1.45 69.70 -8.29
N LYS A 29 0.73 68.92 -9.10
CA LYS A 29 1.03 68.67 -10.52
C LYS A 29 1.31 70.01 -11.22
N ALA A 30 2.58 70.37 -11.26
CA ALA A 30 3.17 71.16 -12.33
C ALA A 30 4.27 70.26 -12.91
N HIS A 31 4.39 70.16 -14.23
CA HIS A 31 5.63 69.75 -14.85
C HIS A 31 6.71 70.75 -14.40
N ALA A 32 7.41 70.45 -13.31
CA ALA A 32 8.71 71.03 -13.06
C ALA A 32 9.62 70.39 -14.10
N GLU A 33 10.13 71.18 -15.04
CA GLU A 33 11.36 70.82 -15.74
C GLU A 33 12.34 70.39 -14.64
N SER A 34 12.80 69.14 -14.69
CA SER A 34 13.84 68.65 -13.78
C SER A 34 14.99 69.66 -13.82
N LEU A 35 15.38 70.19 -12.66
CA LEU A 35 16.44 71.18 -12.62
C LEU A 35 17.74 70.48 -13.04
N GLU A 36 18.23 70.82 -14.22
CA GLU A 36 19.35 70.09 -14.84
C GLU A 36 20.70 70.69 -14.45
N ILE A 37 21.69 69.85 -14.23
CA ILE A 37 23.11 70.22 -14.14
C ILE A 37 23.91 69.36 -15.12
N VAL A 38 24.77 70.01 -15.92
CA VAL A 38 25.56 69.36 -16.98
C VAL A 38 27.01 69.31 -16.54
N VAL A 39 27.57 68.10 -16.47
CA VAL A 39 28.99 67.83 -16.25
C VAL A 39 29.72 68.06 -17.58
N THR A 40 30.77 68.88 -17.57
CA THR A 40 31.48 69.33 -18.79
C THR A 40 32.96 68.95 -18.82
N ASN A 41 33.51 68.38 -17.74
CA ASN A 41 34.89 67.90 -17.69
C ASN A 41 34.97 66.50 -17.05
N THR A 42 36.11 65.83 -17.21
CA THR A 42 36.40 64.52 -16.61
C THR A 42 37.26 64.61 -15.35
N SER A 43 37.48 65.82 -14.82
CA SER A 43 38.32 66.05 -13.66
C SER A 43 37.64 65.54 -12.39
N ALA A 44 38.42 65.04 -11.43
CA ALA A 44 37.95 64.75 -10.07
C ALA A 44 38.12 65.95 -9.13
N ILE A 45 38.77 67.02 -9.61
CA ILE A 45 39.11 68.21 -8.83
C ILE A 45 37.84 69.02 -8.59
N ILE A 46 37.67 69.48 -7.34
CA ILE A 46 36.62 70.40 -6.94
C ILE A 46 37.27 71.79 -6.82
N ASP A 47 36.95 72.68 -7.75
CA ASP A 47 37.42 74.07 -7.79
C ASP A 47 36.31 75.10 -8.04
N GLY A 48 35.08 74.66 -8.30
CA GLY A 48 33.84 75.43 -8.33
C GLY A 48 33.11 75.56 -6.98
N ASN A 49 32.10 76.42 -6.93
CA ASN A 49 31.34 76.73 -5.72
C ASN A 49 30.21 75.72 -5.47
N ILE A 50 30.52 74.63 -4.76
CA ILE A 50 29.60 73.53 -4.43
C ILE A 50 28.54 73.85 -3.36
N GLY A 51 28.39 75.10 -2.91
CA GLY A 51 27.45 75.46 -1.84
C GLY A 51 25.98 75.25 -2.20
N SER A 52 25.64 75.30 -3.49
CA SER A 52 24.36 74.85 -4.06
C SER A 52 24.50 74.73 -5.58
N VAL A 53 23.53 74.11 -6.27
CA VAL A 53 23.49 74.05 -7.74
C VAL A 53 23.46 75.45 -8.36
N SER A 54 22.77 76.40 -7.73
CA SER A 54 22.73 77.79 -8.21
C SER A 54 24.09 78.51 -8.09
N MET A 55 24.82 78.24 -7.01
CA MET A 55 26.17 78.79 -6.79
C MET A 55 27.18 78.15 -7.73
N LEU A 56 27.09 76.83 -7.96
CA LEU A 56 27.97 76.13 -8.86
C LEU A 56 27.77 76.59 -10.31
N LYS A 57 26.53 76.86 -10.74
CA LYS A 57 26.26 77.45 -12.06
C LYS A 57 26.80 78.88 -12.21
N ALA A 58 26.84 79.65 -11.12
CA ALA A 58 27.36 81.02 -11.13
C ALA A 58 28.90 81.06 -11.09
N GLU A 59 29.51 80.11 -10.40
CA GLU A 59 30.96 79.99 -10.19
C GLU A 59 31.40 78.53 -10.42
N PRO A 60 31.43 78.04 -11.68
CA PRO A 60 31.70 76.64 -12.00
C PRO A 60 33.16 76.23 -11.78
N GLY A 61 34.08 77.19 -11.68
CA GLY A 61 35.52 76.99 -11.52
C GLY A 61 36.28 78.29 -11.78
N PRO A 62 37.63 78.27 -11.78
CA PRO A 62 38.46 79.41 -12.15
C PRO A 62 38.07 80.01 -13.51
N LEU A 63 38.19 81.34 -13.70
CA LEU A 63 37.80 82.01 -14.96
C LEU A 63 38.49 81.45 -16.23
N ASN A 64 39.64 80.77 -16.07
CA ASN A 64 40.39 80.13 -17.15
C ASN A 64 39.99 78.67 -17.42
N ASP A 65 39.10 78.09 -16.62
CA ASP A 65 38.51 76.76 -16.78
C ASP A 65 37.10 76.70 -16.14
N PRO A 66 36.08 77.34 -16.73
CA PRO A 66 34.73 77.41 -16.16
C PRO A 66 33.94 76.12 -16.47
N THR A 67 34.47 74.96 -16.07
CA THR A 67 33.90 73.65 -16.34
C THR A 67 33.43 72.97 -15.05
N ILE A 68 32.38 72.16 -15.13
CA ILE A 68 31.80 71.44 -13.98
C ILE A 68 32.22 69.97 -14.05
N SER A 69 32.84 69.47 -12.98
CA SER A 69 33.12 68.04 -12.78
C SER A 69 31.91 67.29 -12.22
N PHE A 70 31.93 65.96 -12.34
CA PHE A 70 30.93 65.09 -11.73
C PHE A 70 30.86 65.26 -10.19
N MET A 71 32.02 65.35 -9.54
CA MET A 71 32.09 65.50 -8.08
C MET A 71 31.52 66.83 -7.60
N GLU A 72 31.71 67.91 -8.37
CA GLU A 72 31.09 69.21 -8.06
C GLU A 72 29.59 69.16 -8.24
N ALA A 73 29.11 68.60 -9.35
CA ALA A 73 27.69 68.47 -9.63
C ALA A 73 26.99 67.68 -8.52
N LEU A 74 27.53 66.52 -8.13
CA LEU A 74 26.98 65.68 -7.07
C LEU A 74 26.97 66.39 -5.71
N LYS A 75 28.08 67.03 -5.31
CA LYS A 75 28.15 67.76 -4.03
C LYS A 75 27.21 68.97 -3.99
N ALA A 76 27.11 69.70 -5.10
CA ALA A 76 26.18 70.82 -5.19
C ALA A 76 24.72 70.36 -5.10
N VAL A 77 24.38 69.23 -5.72
CA VAL A 77 23.05 68.60 -5.59
C VAL A 77 22.77 68.20 -4.14
N ASN A 78 23.70 67.49 -3.48
CA ASN A 78 23.57 67.13 -2.06
C ASN A 78 23.38 68.35 -1.15
N ASN A 79 24.04 69.47 -1.44
CA ASN A 79 23.92 70.71 -0.66
C ASN A 79 22.66 71.54 -0.97
N THR A 80 21.92 71.22 -2.06
CA THR A 80 20.76 72.01 -2.49
C THR A 80 19.42 71.41 -2.09
N GLY A 81 19.27 70.09 -2.23
CA GLY A 81 18.00 69.38 -2.03
C GLY A 81 17.52 68.63 -3.29
N PRO A 82 16.30 68.05 -3.24
CA PRO A 82 15.83 67.08 -4.23
C PRO A 82 15.45 67.68 -5.60
N GLY A 83 15.25 66.81 -6.60
CA GLY A 83 14.60 67.15 -7.89
C GLY A 83 15.56 67.55 -9.02
N TYR A 84 16.83 67.15 -8.92
CA TYR A 84 17.85 67.46 -9.92
C TYR A 84 18.12 66.31 -10.88
N THR A 85 18.54 66.64 -12.10
CA THR A 85 19.10 65.68 -13.06
C THR A 85 20.53 66.05 -13.40
N ILE A 86 21.47 65.15 -13.13
CA ILE A 86 22.87 65.24 -13.53
C ILE A 86 23.00 64.59 -14.92
N ARG A 87 23.33 65.40 -15.93
CA ARG A 87 23.65 64.97 -17.30
C ARG A 87 25.12 65.23 -17.62
N PHE A 88 25.58 64.67 -18.73
CA PHE A 88 26.94 64.89 -19.23
C PHE A 88 26.90 65.60 -20.58
N ASP A 89 27.83 66.52 -20.79
CA ASP A 89 27.98 67.22 -22.05
C ASP A 89 28.31 66.23 -23.18
N PRO A 90 27.74 66.38 -24.39
CA PRO A 90 28.02 65.49 -25.52
C PRO A 90 29.51 65.36 -25.89
N SER A 91 30.35 66.35 -25.55
CA SER A 91 31.80 66.28 -25.73
C SER A 91 32.48 65.22 -24.85
N LEU A 92 31.81 64.75 -23.79
CA LEU A 92 32.28 63.69 -22.90
C LEU A 92 31.90 62.29 -23.39
N LYS A 93 31.24 62.14 -24.54
CA LYS A 93 30.90 60.82 -25.10
C LYS A 93 32.15 59.93 -25.21
N GLY A 94 32.07 58.71 -24.68
CA GLY A 94 33.15 57.74 -24.72
C GLY A 94 34.27 58.01 -23.70
N LYS A 95 34.03 58.86 -22.69
CA LYS A 95 35.06 59.23 -21.70
C LYS A 95 34.89 58.46 -20.39
N GLU A 96 36.04 58.19 -19.77
CA GLU A 96 36.14 57.76 -18.38
C GLU A 96 36.33 58.97 -17.46
N ILE A 97 35.66 58.96 -16.32
CA ILE A 97 35.80 59.93 -15.22
C ILE A 97 36.37 59.17 -14.03
N ASP A 98 37.62 59.47 -13.67
CA ASP A 98 38.27 58.93 -12.48
C ASP A 98 37.67 59.59 -11.23
N LEU A 99 37.18 58.79 -10.28
CA LEU A 99 36.64 59.23 -9.00
C LEU A 99 37.74 59.21 -7.92
N PRO A 100 37.69 60.14 -6.96
CA PRO A 100 38.71 60.23 -5.92
C PRO A 100 38.68 59.01 -4.98
N THR A 101 39.81 58.71 -4.35
CA THR A 101 39.86 57.75 -3.23
C THR A 101 39.04 58.31 -2.05
N PRO A 102 38.24 57.48 -1.34
CA PRO A 102 37.49 57.93 -0.18
C PRO A 102 38.43 58.50 0.90
N THR A 103 38.01 59.58 1.57
CA THR A 103 38.73 60.15 2.72
C THR A 103 38.01 59.77 4.01
N LEU A 104 38.79 59.35 5.03
CA LEU A 104 38.50 58.70 6.33
C LEU A 104 37.43 59.32 7.27
N ALA A 105 36.49 60.12 6.79
CA ALA A 105 35.65 60.97 7.64
C ALA A 105 34.18 60.53 7.74
N LEU A 106 33.85 59.26 8.02
CA LEU A 106 32.49 58.85 8.42
C LEU A 106 32.52 57.61 9.34
N THR A 107 32.86 57.82 10.61
CA THR A 107 32.78 56.80 11.66
C THR A 107 31.33 56.42 11.98
N ASP A 108 31.10 55.11 12.07
CA ASP A 108 29.93 54.34 12.54
C ASP A 108 28.93 53.84 11.49
N LYS A 109 29.19 52.60 11.04
CA LYS A 109 28.28 51.61 10.42
C LYS A 109 27.72 51.94 9.02
N GLY A 110 28.53 51.66 7.99
CA GLY A 110 28.07 51.41 6.61
C GLY A 110 29.01 51.87 5.47
N TYR A 111 29.95 52.80 5.72
CA TYR A 111 30.37 53.72 4.63
C TYR A 111 31.84 53.77 4.21
N ASP A 112 32.70 52.88 4.67
CA ASP A 112 34.16 53.15 4.58
C ASP A 112 34.74 53.01 3.15
N ASN A 113 33.94 52.74 2.11
CA ASN A 113 34.43 52.34 0.79
C ASN A 113 33.63 52.85 -0.44
N THR A 114 33.03 54.04 -0.44
CA THR A 114 32.40 54.64 -1.65
C THR A 114 33.13 55.91 -2.12
N ALA A 115 33.37 56.05 -3.42
CA ALA A 115 34.09 57.18 -4.00
C ALA A 115 33.22 58.44 -4.16
N ALA A 116 31.93 58.24 -4.44
CA ALA A 116 30.92 59.29 -4.58
C ALA A 116 29.62 58.86 -3.87
N VAL A 117 28.92 59.79 -3.21
CA VAL A 117 27.72 59.49 -2.40
C VAL A 117 26.58 60.44 -2.76
N LEU A 118 25.39 59.88 -2.97
CA LEU A 118 24.14 60.58 -3.21
C LEU A 118 23.24 60.50 -1.97
N ASP A 119 23.10 61.63 -1.28
CA ASP A 119 22.38 61.73 0.01
C ASP A 119 21.05 62.50 -0.09
N VAL A 120 20.64 62.90 -1.29
CA VAL A 120 19.39 63.65 -1.52
C VAL A 120 18.44 62.92 -2.47
N PRO A 121 17.13 62.89 -2.15
CA PRO A 121 16.18 62.09 -2.90
C PRO A 121 15.78 62.72 -4.24
N PHE A 122 15.05 61.98 -5.06
CA PHE A 122 14.53 62.43 -6.36
C PHE A 122 15.63 62.97 -7.31
N THR A 123 16.82 62.39 -7.25
CA THR A 123 17.93 62.77 -8.13
C THR A 123 18.09 61.75 -9.25
N THR A 124 18.25 62.22 -10.48
CA THR A 124 18.58 61.36 -11.63
C THR A 124 20.02 61.59 -12.07
N ILE A 125 20.78 60.52 -12.28
CA ILE A 125 22.07 60.54 -12.99
C ILE A 125 21.89 59.77 -14.29
N ASP A 126 22.08 60.45 -15.43
CA ASP A 126 21.87 59.90 -16.76
C ASP A 126 23.17 59.99 -17.58
N GLY A 127 23.79 58.84 -17.85
CA GLY A 127 25.02 58.76 -18.62
C GLY A 127 24.84 58.63 -20.13
N ASP A 128 23.60 58.69 -20.64
CA ASP A 128 23.29 58.75 -22.07
C ASP A 128 23.39 60.19 -22.57
N VAL A 129 24.32 60.45 -23.49
CA VAL A 129 24.56 61.80 -24.02
C VAL A 129 24.04 62.00 -25.43
N ASP A 130 23.67 60.93 -26.13
CA ASP A 130 23.20 60.99 -27.53
C ASP A 130 21.74 60.54 -27.73
N GLY A 131 21.07 60.11 -26.67
CA GLY A 131 19.67 59.69 -26.65
C GLY A 131 19.43 58.25 -27.09
N ASN A 132 20.48 57.42 -27.19
CA ASN A 132 20.36 56.02 -27.63
C ASN A 132 20.01 55.04 -26.49
N SER A 133 19.86 55.53 -25.25
CA SER A 133 19.61 54.75 -24.03
C SER A 133 20.68 53.70 -23.73
N LYS A 134 21.94 54.00 -24.05
CA LYS A 134 23.11 53.19 -23.70
C LYS A 134 24.12 54.01 -22.91
N PRO A 135 25.00 53.34 -22.18
CA PRO A 135 26.13 54.02 -21.56
C PRO A 135 27.06 54.72 -22.54
N ASP A 136 27.22 56.03 -22.38
CA ASP A 136 28.24 56.82 -23.08
C ASP A 136 29.37 57.31 -22.15
N ILE A 137 29.13 57.26 -20.83
CA ILE A 137 30.04 57.76 -19.79
C ILE A 137 30.41 56.62 -18.86
N MET A 138 31.71 56.55 -18.53
CA MET A 138 32.21 55.64 -17.52
C MET A 138 32.59 56.38 -16.23
N LEU A 139 32.02 55.96 -15.11
CA LEU A 139 32.44 56.37 -13.77
C LEU A 139 33.35 55.29 -13.18
N LYS A 140 34.57 55.66 -12.83
CA LYS A 140 35.62 54.73 -12.44
C LYS A 140 36.19 55.10 -11.08
N ALA A 141 36.09 54.22 -10.10
CA ALA A 141 36.75 54.36 -8.81
C ALA A 141 38.10 53.62 -8.76
N PHE A 142 38.88 53.88 -7.71
CA PHE A 142 40.06 53.07 -7.37
C PHE A 142 39.64 51.65 -7.01
N ASP A 143 40.49 50.68 -7.32
CA ASP A 143 40.15 49.27 -7.18
C ASP A 143 40.07 48.79 -5.73
N TRP A 144 40.91 49.34 -4.86
CA TRP A 144 40.95 49.05 -3.44
C TRP A 144 41.76 50.14 -2.71
N THR A 145 41.60 50.21 -1.40
CA THR A 145 42.43 51.00 -0.50
C THR A 145 42.67 50.23 0.79
N ILE A 146 43.70 50.62 1.55
CA ILE A 146 43.96 50.07 2.89
C ILE A 146 43.49 51.10 3.91
N ILE A 147 42.51 50.73 4.72
CA ILE A 147 41.98 51.53 5.83
C ILE A 147 42.07 50.67 7.09
N ASP A 148 42.71 51.18 8.14
CA ASP A 148 42.92 50.49 9.41
C ASP A 148 43.53 49.07 9.28
N ASN A 149 44.55 48.94 8.42
CA ASN A 149 45.21 47.67 8.09
C ASN A 149 44.28 46.58 7.50
N LYS A 150 43.09 46.97 7.02
CA LYS A 150 42.18 46.12 6.28
C LYS A 150 42.09 46.59 4.84
N LEU A 151 42.05 45.63 3.91
CA LEU A 151 41.81 45.88 2.50
C LEU A 151 40.31 46.18 2.33
N TRP A 152 39.99 47.31 1.70
CA TRP A 152 38.63 47.72 1.37
C TRP A 152 38.49 47.94 -0.14
N TYR A 153 37.42 47.40 -0.71
CA TYR A 153 37.06 47.53 -2.11
C TYR A 153 36.19 48.76 -2.33
N ILE A 154 36.52 49.64 -3.28
CA ILE A 154 35.84 50.95 -3.40
C ILE A 154 34.76 50.94 -4.47
N TYR A 155 33.51 51.14 -4.08
CA TYR A 155 32.39 51.33 -4.98
C TYR A 155 32.40 52.74 -5.59
N SER A 156 31.92 52.86 -6.84
CA SER A 156 31.92 54.15 -7.54
C SER A 156 30.85 55.09 -7.02
N LEU A 157 29.65 54.58 -6.73
CA LEU A 157 28.52 55.38 -6.27
C LEU A 157 27.78 54.71 -5.11
N GLY A 158 27.62 55.43 -4.00
CA GLY A 158 26.72 55.08 -2.90
C GLY A 158 25.43 55.89 -2.95
N ILE A 159 24.31 55.27 -2.60
CA ILE A 159 22.97 55.89 -2.56
C ILE A 159 22.38 55.66 -1.17
N ASN A 160 22.13 56.75 -0.46
CA ASN A 160 21.65 56.75 0.94
C ASN A 160 20.28 57.40 1.11
N SER A 161 19.63 57.75 0.00
CA SER A 161 18.37 58.48 -0.06
C SER A 161 17.39 57.79 -1.00
N ASP A 162 16.15 58.27 -1.03
CA ASP A 162 15.04 57.62 -1.72
C ASP A 162 14.73 58.18 -3.14
N HIS A 163 13.99 57.41 -3.94
CA HIS A 163 13.47 57.82 -5.25
C HIS A 163 14.51 58.28 -6.29
N ASN A 164 15.78 57.89 -6.15
CA ASN A 164 16.82 58.25 -7.11
C ASN A 164 16.78 57.35 -8.34
N VAL A 165 17.29 57.85 -9.47
CA VAL A 165 17.39 57.09 -10.72
C VAL A 165 18.82 57.16 -11.24
N ILE A 166 19.53 56.04 -11.25
CA ILE A 166 20.87 55.92 -11.81
C ILE A 166 20.78 55.12 -13.09
N LYS A 167 21.07 55.73 -14.23
CA LYS A 167 20.87 55.06 -15.52
C LYS A 167 21.91 55.37 -16.58
N ASN A 168 22.05 54.42 -17.51
CA ASN A 168 22.89 54.53 -18.70
C ASN A 168 24.36 54.88 -18.38
N LEU A 169 24.95 54.27 -17.35
CA LEU A 169 26.36 54.47 -17.00
C LEU A 169 27.15 53.18 -17.17
N ALA A 170 28.41 53.29 -17.57
CA ALA A 170 29.40 52.25 -17.29
C ALA A 170 30.01 52.56 -15.92
N ILE A 171 29.98 51.62 -14.99
CA ILE A 171 30.31 51.90 -13.59
C ILE A 171 30.95 50.70 -12.90
N SER A 172 31.99 50.94 -12.09
CA SER A 172 32.72 49.84 -11.42
C SER A 172 31.90 49.17 -10.31
N GLY A 173 30.95 49.87 -9.71
CA GLY A 173 30.00 49.29 -8.75
C GLY A 173 29.12 50.34 -8.06
N ILE A 174 27.96 49.89 -7.59
CA ILE A 174 26.92 50.71 -6.94
C ILE A 174 26.58 50.12 -5.58
N VAL A 175 26.39 50.97 -4.57
CA VAL A 175 25.88 50.58 -3.25
C VAL A 175 24.59 51.34 -2.96
N ILE A 176 23.57 50.63 -2.50
CA ILE A 176 22.32 51.16 -1.95
C ILE A 176 22.27 50.71 -0.49
N ASP A 177 22.37 51.66 0.44
CA ASP A 177 22.62 51.33 1.84
C ASP A 177 21.69 52.16 2.75
N LYS A 178 21.18 51.47 3.78
CA LYS A 178 20.33 51.94 4.89
C LYS A 178 18.84 51.93 4.59
N ALA A 179 18.07 51.86 5.68
CA ALA A 179 16.61 52.02 5.68
C ALA A 179 16.10 53.29 4.96
N GLY A 180 16.94 54.34 4.84
CA GLY A 180 16.60 55.56 4.11
C GLY A 180 16.72 55.45 2.58
N ALA A 181 17.36 54.40 2.07
CA ALA A 181 17.56 54.17 0.64
C ALA A 181 16.48 53.22 0.10
N PHE A 182 15.33 53.81 -0.25
CA PHE A 182 14.20 53.07 -0.80
C PHE A 182 13.64 53.67 -2.08
N GLU A 183 12.92 52.87 -2.87
CA GLU A 183 12.33 53.29 -4.15
C GLU A 183 13.34 53.85 -5.18
N ASN A 184 14.63 53.53 -5.03
CA ASN A 184 15.64 53.88 -6.01
C ASN A 184 15.57 52.96 -7.23
N LYS A 185 15.99 53.46 -8.39
CA LYS A 185 16.02 52.72 -9.65
C LYS A 185 17.40 52.73 -10.28
N ILE A 186 17.95 51.55 -10.54
CA ILE A 186 19.22 51.35 -11.24
C ILE A 186 18.88 50.76 -12.61
N ILE A 187 19.03 51.54 -13.68
CA ILE A 187 18.47 51.19 -15.01
C ILE A 187 19.51 51.23 -16.14
N GLY A 188 19.63 50.16 -16.93
CA GLY A 188 20.37 50.23 -18.20
C GLY A 188 21.88 50.47 -18.05
N ASN A 189 22.45 50.18 -16.88
CA ASN A 189 23.87 50.40 -16.62
C ASN A 189 24.72 49.19 -17.04
N TYR A 190 25.98 49.45 -17.37
CA TYR A 190 27.04 48.47 -17.55
C TYR A 190 27.87 48.43 -16.27
N VAL A 191 27.58 47.48 -15.39
CA VAL A 191 28.21 47.37 -14.07
C VAL A 191 29.33 46.33 -14.11
N GLY A 192 30.55 46.75 -13.76
CA GLY A 192 31.76 45.91 -13.88
C GLY A 192 32.32 45.79 -15.32
N LEU A 193 31.71 46.50 -16.27
CA LEU A 193 32.04 46.48 -17.70
C LEU A 193 32.52 47.85 -18.19
N THR A 194 33.32 47.87 -19.26
CA THR A 194 33.67 49.09 -20.00
C THR A 194 32.56 49.49 -20.97
N LEU A 195 32.69 50.67 -21.59
CA LEU A 195 31.76 51.14 -22.65
C LEU A 195 31.74 50.20 -23.87
N GLU A 196 32.85 49.52 -24.13
CA GLU A 196 33.00 48.49 -25.17
C GLU A 196 32.55 47.10 -24.71
N SER A 197 31.86 47.00 -23.57
CA SER A 197 31.36 45.73 -23.02
C SER A 197 32.45 44.72 -22.60
N GLN A 198 33.66 45.20 -22.35
CA GLN A 198 34.75 44.36 -21.86
C GLN A 198 34.74 44.27 -20.34
N SER A 199 35.17 43.13 -19.79
CA SER A 199 35.34 42.98 -18.34
C SER A 199 36.36 43.97 -17.80
N ARG A 200 35.97 44.73 -16.78
CA ARG A 200 36.89 45.51 -15.94
C ARG A 200 37.06 44.88 -14.55
N GLY A 201 36.10 44.04 -14.18
CA GLY A 201 35.94 43.58 -12.81
C GLY A 201 35.20 44.61 -11.97
N HIS A 202 34.24 44.17 -11.16
CA HIS A 202 33.82 44.95 -10.00
C HIS A 202 34.75 44.66 -8.81
N VAL A 203 34.71 45.53 -7.80
CA VAL A 203 35.69 45.52 -6.70
C VAL A 203 35.33 44.50 -5.62
N ALA A 204 34.05 44.18 -5.42
CA ALA A 204 33.57 43.12 -4.52
C ALA A 204 32.25 42.54 -5.02
N SER A 205 31.21 43.39 -5.06
CA SER A 205 29.95 43.13 -5.74
C SER A 205 29.73 44.19 -6.83
N GLY A 206 29.01 43.86 -7.90
CA GLY A 206 28.62 44.85 -8.91
C GLY A 206 27.62 45.86 -8.34
N ILE A 207 26.49 45.36 -7.86
CA ILE A 207 25.49 46.15 -7.13
C ILE A 207 25.32 45.54 -5.74
N ASN A 208 25.35 46.36 -4.70
CA ASN A 208 25.13 45.92 -3.34
C ASN A 208 23.93 46.65 -2.70
N ILE A 209 23.00 45.93 -2.10
CA ILE A 209 21.76 46.46 -1.48
C ILE A 209 21.67 45.94 -0.04
N GLY A 210 21.81 46.83 0.94
CA GLY A 210 22.03 46.41 2.32
C GLY A 210 21.35 47.23 3.40
N PHE A 211 21.48 46.74 4.63
CA PHE A 211 21.13 47.46 5.86
C PHE A 211 19.70 48.00 5.85
N ASP A 212 18.72 47.11 5.70
CA ASP A 212 17.29 47.44 5.63
C ASP A 212 16.84 48.26 4.41
N ALA A 213 17.71 48.49 3.41
CA ALA A 213 17.30 49.12 2.14
C ALA A 213 16.19 48.32 1.46
N HIS A 214 15.14 49.01 1.00
CA HIS A 214 13.93 48.34 0.56
C HIS A 214 13.22 48.96 -0.64
N HIS A 215 12.37 48.21 -1.34
CA HIS A 215 11.58 48.73 -2.47
C HIS A 215 12.41 49.31 -3.62
N ASN A 216 13.70 48.98 -3.72
CA ASN A 216 14.55 49.42 -4.82
C ASN A 216 14.36 48.52 -6.05
N VAL A 217 14.58 49.07 -7.24
CA VAL A 217 14.42 48.37 -8.52
C VAL A 217 15.73 48.38 -9.30
N VAL A 218 16.23 47.20 -9.65
CA VAL A 218 17.38 46.99 -10.54
C VAL A 218 16.84 46.42 -11.85
N GLU A 219 16.93 47.21 -12.94
CA GLU A 219 16.28 46.88 -14.21
C GLU A 219 17.15 47.09 -15.44
N GLY A 220 17.20 46.13 -16.36
CA GLY A 220 17.84 46.34 -17.66
C GLY A 220 19.36 46.49 -17.62
N ASN A 221 20.03 46.14 -16.52
CA ASN A 221 21.47 46.31 -16.38
C ASN A 221 22.23 45.10 -16.92
N HIS A 222 23.43 45.33 -17.44
CA HIS A 222 24.42 44.29 -17.72
C HIS A 222 25.46 44.29 -16.60
N ILE A 223 25.51 43.21 -15.82
CA ILE A 223 26.25 43.12 -14.57
C ILE A 223 27.21 41.94 -14.65
N ALA A 224 28.48 42.23 -14.91
CA ALA A 224 29.47 41.20 -15.19
C ALA A 224 30.89 41.67 -14.94
N GLY A 225 31.76 40.71 -14.64
CA GLY A 225 33.20 40.91 -14.53
C GLY A 225 33.74 40.59 -13.14
N LEU A 226 34.48 39.49 -13.05
CA LEU A 226 35.33 39.14 -11.91
C LEU A 226 36.66 39.88 -11.93
N LYS A 227 37.11 40.31 -10.75
CA LYS A 227 38.49 40.75 -10.54
C LYS A 227 39.30 39.73 -9.75
N ASN A 228 40.11 38.92 -10.43
CA ASN A 228 40.84 37.77 -9.88
C ASN A 228 42.09 38.10 -9.01
N ASP A 229 42.29 39.34 -8.57
CA ASP A 229 43.63 39.79 -8.14
C ASP A 229 43.91 39.88 -6.64
N VAL A 230 43.00 39.47 -5.73
CA VAL A 230 43.30 39.56 -4.28
C VAL A 230 42.67 38.44 -3.46
N GLY A 231 43.49 37.50 -2.99
CA GLY A 231 43.11 36.34 -2.17
C GLY A 231 42.64 36.69 -0.75
N GLY A 232 41.49 37.35 -0.62
CA GLY A 232 40.81 37.63 0.64
C GLY A 232 39.42 36.97 0.69
N THR A 233 39.05 36.41 1.84
CA THR A 233 37.86 35.56 2.05
C THR A 233 36.51 36.28 2.09
N ARG A 234 36.42 37.56 1.69
CA ARG A 234 35.19 38.38 1.79
C ARG A 234 34.79 39.14 0.51
N GLY A 235 35.45 38.90 -0.61
CA GLY A 235 35.05 39.46 -1.91
C GLY A 235 34.86 38.33 -2.90
N ARG A 236 33.78 37.54 -2.74
CA ARG A 236 33.31 36.67 -3.83
C ARG A 236 32.88 37.64 -4.93
N GLY A 237 33.33 37.51 -6.15
CA GLY A 237 32.93 38.49 -7.16
C GLY A 237 31.45 38.32 -7.51
N ILE A 238 30.57 39.00 -6.79
CA ILE A 238 29.13 38.85 -6.89
C ILE A 238 28.56 39.86 -7.89
N GLY A 239 27.62 39.46 -8.74
CA GLY A 239 26.91 40.39 -9.62
C GLY A 239 26.05 41.37 -8.81
N VAL A 240 25.03 40.84 -8.13
CA VAL A 240 24.16 41.60 -7.22
C VAL A 240 24.07 40.93 -5.86
N ASP A 241 24.30 41.69 -4.80
CA ASP A 241 24.29 41.25 -3.41
C ASP A 241 23.16 41.96 -2.64
N ILE A 242 22.30 41.21 -1.96
CA ILE A 242 21.21 41.72 -1.12
C ILE A 242 21.35 41.11 0.26
N TYR A 243 21.61 41.94 1.26
CA TYR A 243 22.10 41.48 2.57
C TYR A 243 21.58 42.35 3.72
N GLU A 244 21.84 41.92 4.96
CA GLU A 244 21.57 42.67 6.20
C GLU A 244 20.13 43.21 6.25
N ASN A 245 19.17 42.29 6.19
CA ASN A 245 17.71 42.55 6.25
C ASN A 245 17.12 43.42 5.12
N ALA A 246 17.87 43.68 4.04
CA ALA A 246 17.33 44.33 2.85
C ALA A 246 16.12 43.55 2.29
N ASN A 247 15.04 44.26 1.96
CA ASN A 247 13.74 43.64 1.71
C ASN A 247 12.89 44.33 0.64
N ASN A 248 11.92 43.62 0.06
CA ASN A 248 11.01 44.19 -0.95
C ASN A 248 11.71 44.79 -2.18
N ASN A 249 12.97 44.41 -2.46
CA ASN A 249 13.69 44.88 -3.65
C ASN A 249 13.33 44.00 -4.86
N ILE A 250 13.37 44.60 -6.06
CA ILE A 250 13.00 43.94 -7.31
C ILE A 250 14.16 43.97 -8.29
N LEU A 251 14.62 42.79 -8.72
CA LEU A 251 15.56 42.61 -9.82
C LEU A 251 14.82 42.08 -11.03
N LYS A 252 14.81 42.79 -12.15
CA LYS A 252 14.10 42.36 -13.36
C LYS A 252 14.82 42.78 -14.64
N ASN A 253 14.68 42.01 -15.72
CA ASN A 253 15.26 42.35 -17.02
C ASN A 253 16.80 42.56 -17.02
N ASN A 254 17.53 42.00 -16.06
CA ASN A 254 19.00 42.15 -16.00
C ASN A 254 19.71 40.99 -16.68
N TRP A 255 20.92 41.27 -17.17
CA TRP A 255 21.85 40.30 -17.76
C TRP A 255 23.05 40.16 -16.83
N ILE A 256 23.13 39.06 -16.10
CA ILE A 256 24.08 38.88 -14.99
C ILE A 256 25.03 37.71 -15.32
N GLY A 257 26.32 38.02 -15.41
CA GLY A 257 27.36 37.08 -15.87
C GLY A 257 27.53 37.01 -17.39
N ILE A 258 26.84 37.90 -18.12
CA ILE A 258 26.78 37.91 -19.58
C ILE A 258 27.00 39.33 -20.10
N SER A 259 27.80 39.47 -21.16
CA SER A 259 27.97 40.72 -21.88
C SER A 259 26.75 41.08 -22.73
N PRO A 260 26.61 42.35 -23.14
CA PRO A 260 25.63 42.82 -24.10
C PRO A 260 25.56 42.08 -25.44
N ASP A 261 26.62 41.39 -25.88
CA ASP A 261 26.63 40.56 -27.08
C ASP A 261 26.27 39.09 -26.83
N GLY A 262 25.98 38.71 -25.58
CA GLY A 262 25.57 37.37 -25.19
C GLY A 262 26.70 36.41 -24.81
N ALA A 263 27.96 36.87 -24.78
CA ALA A 263 29.07 36.06 -24.31
C ALA A 263 29.14 36.01 -22.77
N ALA A 264 29.63 34.90 -22.20
CA ALA A 264 29.85 34.82 -20.77
C ALA A 264 31.00 35.75 -20.35
N ILE A 265 30.73 36.63 -19.39
CA ILE A 265 31.73 37.39 -18.64
C ILE A 265 31.46 37.10 -17.17
N PRO A 266 32.15 36.11 -16.57
CA PRO A 266 31.74 35.51 -15.32
C PRO A 266 31.78 36.52 -14.16
N ASN A 267 30.73 36.51 -13.35
CA ASN A 267 30.82 36.74 -11.91
C ASN A 267 31.16 35.38 -11.23
N ASP A 268 31.48 35.36 -9.94
CA ASP A 268 31.50 34.12 -9.16
C ASP A 268 30.07 33.67 -8.91
N ILE A 269 29.28 34.57 -8.31
CA ILE A 269 27.86 34.38 -8.03
C ILE A 269 27.10 35.45 -8.81
N GLY A 270 26.03 35.07 -9.51
CA GLY A 270 25.18 36.05 -10.20
C GLY A 270 24.44 36.94 -9.21
N VAL A 271 23.56 36.35 -8.39
CA VAL A 271 22.78 37.04 -7.36
C VAL A 271 22.97 36.36 -6.00
N MET A 272 23.22 37.11 -4.94
CA MET A 272 23.32 36.61 -3.58
C MET A 272 22.26 37.25 -2.68
N LEU A 273 21.59 36.43 -1.87
CA LEU A 273 20.65 36.81 -0.82
C LEU A 273 21.18 36.26 0.50
N GLU A 274 21.55 37.13 1.45
CA GLU A 274 22.15 36.68 2.70
C GLU A 274 21.78 37.54 3.92
N LEU A 275 22.27 37.13 5.11
CA LEU A 275 22.20 37.92 6.35
C LEU A 275 20.80 38.51 6.64
N GLY A 276 19.74 37.72 6.48
CA GLY A 276 18.37 38.13 6.81
C GLY A 276 17.59 38.82 5.68
N ALA A 277 18.13 38.89 4.46
CA ALA A 277 17.40 39.44 3.32
C ALA A 277 16.06 38.72 3.09
N HIS A 278 14.97 39.47 2.92
CA HIS A 278 13.62 38.89 2.86
C HIS A 278 12.65 39.62 1.94
N HIS A 279 11.62 38.93 1.43
CA HIS A 279 10.58 39.54 0.57
C HIS A 279 11.13 40.18 -0.72
N ASN A 280 12.32 39.81 -1.19
CA ASN A 280 12.87 40.32 -2.45
C ASN A 280 12.34 39.50 -3.63
N LEU A 281 12.08 40.16 -4.76
CA LEU A 281 11.64 39.52 -6.01
C LEU A 281 12.77 39.56 -7.05
N ILE A 282 13.25 38.37 -7.42
CA ILE A 282 14.20 38.20 -8.52
C ILE A 282 13.41 37.65 -9.71
N GLY A 283 13.13 38.53 -10.66
CA GLY A 283 12.39 38.29 -11.89
C GLY A 283 10.93 38.74 -11.78
N GLY A 284 9.99 37.84 -12.06
CA GLY A 284 8.54 38.07 -12.02
C GLY A 284 7.81 37.37 -13.15
N SER A 285 6.47 37.44 -13.15
CA SER A 285 5.63 36.77 -14.16
C SER A 285 5.82 37.32 -15.58
N ARG A 286 5.98 36.41 -16.55
CA ARG A 286 6.21 36.71 -17.98
C ARG A 286 5.04 36.28 -18.84
N SER A 287 4.70 37.08 -19.85
CA SER A 287 3.62 36.76 -20.79
C SER A 287 4.04 35.92 -22.00
N THR A 288 5.34 35.78 -22.24
CA THR A 288 5.91 35.10 -23.42
C THR A 288 7.00 34.10 -23.04
N SER A 289 7.40 33.28 -24.01
CA SER A 289 8.56 32.37 -23.92
C SER A 289 9.90 33.07 -24.19
N GLN A 290 9.92 34.39 -24.34
CA GLN A 290 11.16 35.15 -24.50
C GLN A 290 11.55 35.73 -23.14
N CYS A 291 12.86 35.85 -22.89
CA CYS A 291 13.34 36.49 -21.67
C CYS A 291 13.28 38.01 -21.83
N GLU A 292 12.08 38.57 -21.63
CA GLU A 292 11.78 39.99 -21.68
C GLU A 292 10.94 40.40 -20.45
N GLU A 293 10.52 41.67 -20.37
CA GLU A 293 9.67 42.24 -19.33
C GLU A 293 10.30 42.15 -17.93
N THR A 294 10.04 41.07 -17.20
CA THR A 294 10.53 40.82 -15.85
C THR A 294 11.74 39.91 -15.81
N CYS A 295 12.02 39.18 -16.90
CA CYS A 295 12.99 38.09 -16.94
C CYS A 295 14.43 38.53 -16.71
N ASN A 296 15.14 37.98 -15.73
CA ASN A 296 16.61 38.08 -15.71
C ASN A 296 17.25 36.91 -16.44
N VAL A 297 18.36 37.15 -17.15
CA VAL A 297 19.27 36.12 -17.64
C VAL A 297 20.47 36.04 -16.69
N ILE A 298 20.61 34.94 -15.96
CA ILE A 298 21.60 34.74 -14.91
C ILE A 298 22.43 33.50 -15.25
N SER A 299 23.49 33.72 -16.03
CA SER A 299 24.23 32.62 -16.69
C SER A 299 25.71 32.96 -16.81
N GLY A 300 26.54 31.94 -17.02
CA GLY A 300 27.99 32.12 -17.20
C GLY A 300 28.75 32.49 -15.92
N ASN A 301 28.15 32.35 -14.73
CA ASN A 301 28.82 32.63 -13.44
C ASN A 301 29.65 31.42 -12.98
N SER A 302 30.79 31.64 -12.31
CA SER A 302 31.81 30.61 -12.06
C SER A 302 31.48 29.65 -10.91
N VAL A 303 30.59 30.04 -10.00
CA VAL A 303 30.15 29.27 -8.82
C VAL A 303 28.66 28.92 -8.93
N ALA A 304 27.77 29.91 -8.84
CA ALA A 304 26.32 29.73 -8.85
C ALA A 304 25.61 30.85 -9.61
N GLY A 305 24.42 30.57 -10.16
CA GLY A 305 23.54 31.61 -10.68
C GLY A 305 22.98 32.48 -9.56
N ILE A 306 22.25 31.86 -8.63
CA ILE A 306 21.63 32.51 -7.47
C ILE A 306 22.04 31.75 -6.20
N TYR A 307 22.42 32.47 -5.15
CA TYR A 307 22.87 31.91 -3.87
C TYR A 307 22.05 32.51 -2.72
N ILE A 308 21.37 31.70 -1.93
CA ILE A 308 20.52 32.10 -0.79
C ILE A 308 21.09 31.44 0.46
N THR A 309 21.55 32.24 1.42
CA THR A 309 22.26 31.73 2.61
C THR A 309 21.89 32.47 3.88
N ASP A 310 22.27 31.88 5.00
CA ASP A 310 22.21 32.39 6.36
C ASP A 310 20.81 32.39 7.01
N PRO A 311 20.76 32.35 8.36
CA PRO A 311 19.50 32.37 9.08
C PRO A 311 18.67 33.63 8.83
N ASN A 312 17.36 33.48 8.82
CA ASN A 312 16.36 34.53 8.55
C ASN A 312 16.36 35.09 7.13
N THR A 313 17.18 34.57 6.21
CA THR A 313 17.04 34.88 4.79
C THR A 313 15.86 34.09 4.23
N LYS A 314 14.72 34.77 4.05
CA LYS A 314 13.42 34.11 3.88
C LYS A 314 12.41 34.89 3.06
N ASP A 315 11.33 34.24 2.63
CA ASP A 315 10.24 34.87 1.90
C ASP A 315 10.70 35.57 0.60
N ASN A 316 11.87 35.22 0.06
CA ASN A 316 12.32 35.73 -1.23
C ASN A 316 11.71 34.90 -2.36
N GLN A 317 11.35 35.56 -3.46
CA GLN A 317 10.74 34.92 -4.62
C GLN A 317 11.65 35.02 -5.83
N ILE A 318 12.04 33.87 -6.38
CA ILE A 318 12.82 33.73 -7.60
C ILE A 318 11.88 33.20 -8.67
N SER A 319 11.42 34.04 -9.61
CA SER A 319 10.41 33.64 -10.60
C SER A 319 10.68 34.22 -11.97
N GLY A 320 10.31 33.51 -13.04
CA GLY A 320 10.41 34.06 -14.39
C GLY A 320 11.84 34.26 -14.92
N ASN A 321 12.86 33.61 -14.37
CA ASN A 321 14.25 33.82 -14.79
C ASN A 321 14.74 32.74 -15.77
N TYR A 322 15.77 33.08 -16.55
CA TYR A 322 16.60 32.14 -17.31
C TYR A 322 17.94 31.97 -16.60
N ILE A 323 18.24 30.75 -16.16
CA ILE A 323 19.39 30.44 -15.31
C ILE A 323 20.19 29.30 -15.93
N GLY A 324 21.42 29.60 -16.38
CA GLY A 324 22.33 28.63 -17.01
C GLY A 324 22.14 28.47 -18.53
N VAL A 325 21.23 29.24 -19.13
CA VAL A 325 20.97 29.26 -20.58
C VAL A 325 21.20 30.65 -21.18
N ASN A 326 21.31 30.72 -22.50
CA ASN A 326 21.36 32.00 -23.22
C ASN A 326 20.01 32.75 -23.15
N ALA A 327 19.99 34.03 -23.52
CA ALA A 327 18.77 34.87 -23.48
C ALA A 327 17.63 34.35 -24.37
N ALA A 328 17.92 33.49 -25.36
CA ALA A 328 16.92 32.86 -26.21
C ALA A 328 16.32 31.59 -25.58
N GLY A 329 16.91 31.04 -24.51
CA GLY A 329 16.50 29.77 -23.90
C GLY A 329 16.78 28.55 -24.79
N THR A 330 17.67 28.68 -25.78
CA THR A 330 17.93 27.67 -26.82
C THR A 330 19.32 27.04 -26.77
N GLY A 331 20.13 27.38 -25.77
CA GLY A 331 21.45 26.80 -25.59
C GLY A 331 22.02 27.10 -24.20
N ALA A 332 22.82 26.17 -23.71
CA ALA A 332 23.48 26.27 -22.41
C ALA A 332 24.54 27.38 -22.40
N LEU A 333 24.57 28.12 -21.29
CA LEU A 333 25.61 29.06 -20.91
C LEU A 333 25.87 28.83 -19.39
N PRO A 334 26.57 27.74 -19.04
CA PRO A 334 26.54 27.15 -17.72
C PRO A 334 26.95 28.12 -16.61
N ASN A 335 26.22 28.10 -15.49
CA ASN A 335 26.78 28.49 -14.21
C ASN A 335 27.65 27.35 -13.65
N GLY A 336 28.42 27.64 -12.60
CA GLY A 336 29.42 26.76 -12.00
C GLY A 336 28.88 25.54 -11.25
N VAL A 337 29.74 24.98 -10.38
CA VAL A 337 29.55 23.70 -9.70
C VAL A 337 28.44 23.69 -8.65
N ASP A 338 28.14 24.85 -8.06
CA ASP A 338 27.03 24.99 -7.12
C ASP A 338 25.68 25.14 -7.86
N GLY A 339 25.72 25.27 -9.18
CA GLY A 339 24.57 25.10 -10.06
C GLY A 339 23.79 26.38 -10.37
N GLY A 340 22.49 26.20 -10.62
CA GLY A 340 21.57 27.29 -10.94
C GLY A 340 21.19 28.12 -9.71
N VAL A 341 20.45 27.51 -8.78
CA VAL A 341 20.01 28.13 -7.52
C VAL A 341 20.49 27.31 -6.34
N PHE A 342 21.29 27.89 -5.44
CA PHE A 342 21.79 27.23 -4.25
C PHE A 342 21.21 27.87 -2.98
N ILE A 343 20.57 27.08 -2.12
CA ILE A 343 19.98 27.48 -0.84
C ILE A 343 20.66 26.73 0.30
N THR A 344 21.20 27.43 1.29
CA THR A 344 21.95 26.79 2.38
C THR A 344 21.94 27.58 3.69
N ASN A 345 22.62 27.07 4.72
CA ASN A 345 22.91 27.73 6.00
C ASN A 345 21.67 28.30 6.69
N GLN A 346 20.58 27.51 6.77
CA GLN A 346 19.33 27.86 7.44
C GLN A 346 18.44 28.89 6.72
N ALA A 347 18.71 29.17 5.44
CA ALA A 347 17.77 29.91 4.60
C ALA A 347 16.45 29.12 4.47
N SER A 348 15.32 29.79 4.68
CA SER A 348 14.02 29.12 4.82
C SER A 348 12.88 29.90 4.21
N TYR A 349 11.74 29.26 3.89
CA TYR A 349 10.55 29.92 3.34
C TYR A 349 10.77 30.69 2.02
N ASN A 350 11.82 30.38 1.26
CA ASN A 350 12.04 30.99 -0.06
C ASN A 350 11.25 30.22 -1.13
N VAL A 351 10.85 30.91 -2.20
CA VAL A 351 10.06 30.34 -3.30
C VAL A 351 10.85 30.42 -4.59
N ILE A 352 11.11 29.27 -5.20
CA ILE A 352 11.75 29.11 -6.51
C ILE A 352 10.66 28.68 -7.50
N GLY A 353 10.28 29.62 -8.36
CA GLY A 353 9.24 29.48 -9.38
C GLY A 353 7.89 30.01 -8.90
N GLY A 354 6.82 29.39 -9.37
CA GLY A 354 5.44 29.84 -9.18
C GLY A 354 4.50 29.17 -10.17
N LEU A 355 3.47 29.88 -10.64
CA LEU A 355 2.56 29.36 -11.66
C LEU A 355 3.29 29.17 -13.00
N ARG A 356 3.08 28.03 -13.67
CA ARG A 356 3.59 27.74 -15.03
C ARG A 356 2.48 27.52 -16.05
N GLY A 357 2.82 27.74 -17.32
CA GLY A 357 2.03 27.29 -18.46
C GLY A 357 2.16 25.80 -18.74
N THR A 358 1.26 25.27 -19.58
CA THR A 358 1.21 23.85 -19.95
C THR A 358 2.07 23.47 -21.15
N SER A 359 2.37 24.42 -22.06
CA SER A 359 3.06 24.14 -23.34
C SER A 359 4.53 24.57 -23.38
N PHE A 360 4.91 25.56 -22.57
CA PHE A 360 6.27 26.09 -22.48
C PHE A 360 6.38 26.87 -21.18
N CYS A 361 7.62 27.15 -20.75
CA CYS A 361 7.84 27.99 -19.58
C CYS A 361 7.38 29.44 -19.87
N GLN A 362 6.23 29.80 -19.28
CA GLN A 362 5.65 31.14 -19.20
C GLN A 362 5.11 31.41 -17.78
N PHE A 363 4.69 32.64 -17.51
CA PHE A 363 4.30 33.15 -16.20
C PHE A 363 5.50 33.18 -15.23
N GLU A 364 5.39 32.58 -14.05
CA GLU A 364 6.37 32.69 -12.97
C GLU A 364 7.42 31.57 -13.00
N CYS A 365 7.33 30.65 -13.96
CA CYS A 365 8.31 29.57 -14.10
C CYS A 365 9.73 30.10 -14.35
N ASN A 366 10.72 29.48 -13.71
CA ASN A 366 12.11 29.64 -14.10
C ASN A 366 12.51 28.55 -15.09
N LEU A 367 13.37 28.88 -16.05
CA LEU A 367 14.10 27.92 -16.87
C LEU A 367 15.49 27.76 -16.27
N ILE A 368 15.75 26.63 -15.61
CA ILE A 368 16.98 26.35 -14.84
C ILE A 368 17.69 25.16 -15.46
N SER A 369 18.53 25.40 -16.45
CA SER A 369 19.05 24.34 -17.33
C SER A 369 20.46 24.63 -17.80
N GLY A 370 21.18 23.58 -18.21
CA GLY A 370 22.52 23.69 -18.77
C GLY A 370 23.60 24.10 -17.77
N ASN A 371 23.36 23.98 -16.45
CA ASN A 371 24.34 24.34 -15.42
C ASN A 371 25.40 23.22 -15.25
N ALA A 372 26.61 23.59 -14.81
CA ALA A 372 27.68 22.63 -14.53
C ALA A 372 27.53 21.90 -13.17
N GLY A 373 26.53 22.28 -12.36
CA GLY A 373 26.10 21.64 -11.12
C GLY A 373 24.60 21.30 -11.15
N PRO A 374 23.94 21.17 -9.99
CA PRO A 374 22.48 20.97 -9.91
C PRO A 374 21.69 22.13 -10.52
N GLY A 375 20.45 21.87 -10.95
CA GLY A 375 19.52 22.95 -11.27
C GLY A 375 19.20 23.77 -10.01
N VAL A 376 18.67 23.09 -9.00
CA VAL A 376 18.44 23.65 -7.66
C VAL A 376 19.16 22.80 -6.61
N PHE A 377 19.89 23.43 -5.70
CA PHE A 377 20.67 22.75 -4.65
C PHE A 377 20.22 23.26 -3.27
N LEU A 378 19.82 22.37 -2.37
CA LEU A 378 19.53 22.66 -0.97
C LEU A 378 20.57 21.95 -0.11
N LYS A 379 21.18 22.65 0.86
CA LYS A 379 22.18 22.08 1.74
C LYS A 379 22.11 22.57 3.18
N ASP A 380 22.69 21.79 4.07
CA ASP A 380 22.97 22.07 5.48
C ASP A 380 21.71 22.09 6.39
N PRO A 381 21.83 21.72 7.68
CA PRO A 381 20.69 21.63 8.59
C PRO A 381 20.00 22.97 8.82
N GLY A 382 18.66 22.92 8.94
CA GLY A 382 17.80 24.08 9.15
C GLY A 382 17.44 24.84 7.86
N THR A 383 17.98 24.44 6.71
CA THR A 383 17.48 24.87 5.40
C THR A 383 16.14 24.20 5.14
N MET A 384 15.04 24.88 5.46
CA MET A 384 13.72 24.26 5.56
C MET A 384 12.59 25.12 5.01
N GLN A 385 11.44 24.51 4.73
CA GLN A 385 10.22 25.21 4.28
C GLN A 385 10.40 26.00 2.97
N ASN A 386 11.44 25.74 2.20
CA ASN A 386 11.60 26.31 0.86
C ASN A 386 10.68 25.58 -0.13
N LYS A 387 10.15 26.30 -1.11
CA LYS A 387 9.22 25.78 -2.12
C LYS A 387 9.84 25.89 -3.51
N ILE A 388 9.86 24.80 -4.24
CA ILE A 388 10.38 24.71 -5.62
C ILE A 388 9.22 24.25 -6.49
N ASN A 389 8.53 25.17 -7.15
CA ASN A 389 7.27 24.88 -7.86
C ASN A 389 7.26 25.51 -9.26
N GLY A 390 6.69 24.83 -10.24
CA GLY A 390 6.47 25.39 -11.58
C GLY A 390 7.72 25.65 -12.42
N ASN A 391 8.87 25.05 -12.11
CA ASN A 391 10.13 25.28 -12.85
C ASN A 391 10.29 24.30 -14.00
N TYR A 392 11.08 24.70 -15.01
CA TYR A 392 11.58 23.82 -16.08
C TYR A 392 13.07 23.60 -15.85
N ILE A 393 13.45 22.34 -15.58
CA ILE A 393 14.77 21.97 -15.09
C ILE A 393 15.38 20.88 -15.98
N GLY A 394 16.55 21.17 -16.56
CA GLY A 394 17.26 20.29 -17.49
C GLY A 394 16.72 20.30 -18.93
N THR A 395 15.69 21.11 -19.19
CA THR A 395 15.01 21.20 -20.50
C THR A 395 15.28 22.51 -21.23
N GLY A 396 14.80 22.62 -22.47
CA GLY A 396 14.59 23.88 -23.18
C GLY A 396 13.32 24.59 -22.72
N ILE A 397 13.09 25.75 -23.33
CA ILE A 397 11.90 26.59 -23.10
C ILE A 397 10.58 25.87 -23.39
N ASP A 398 10.61 24.87 -24.28
CA ASP A 398 9.47 24.03 -24.66
C ASP A 398 9.25 22.82 -23.73
N GLY A 399 10.16 22.55 -22.79
CA GLY A 399 10.14 21.34 -21.96
C GLY A 399 10.58 20.06 -22.66
N ILE A 400 11.09 20.15 -23.90
CA ILE A 400 11.43 18.99 -24.74
C ILE A 400 12.91 18.97 -25.11
N ALA A 401 13.52 20.12 -25.43
CA ALA A 401 14.95 20.12 -25.77
C ALA A 401 15.81 19.77 -24.55
N ALA A 402 16.85 18.95 -24.71
CA ALA A 402 17.72 18.56 -23.61
C ALA A 402 18.85 19.57 -23.36
N PHE A 403 18.84 20.22 -22.19
CA PHE A 403 19.92 21.05 -21.67
C PHE A 403 20.27 20.62 -20.24
N PRO A 404 20.92 19.44 -20.08
CA PRO A 404 21.18 18.81 -18.79
C PRO A 404 21.81 19.75 -17.76
N ASN A 405 21.32 19.71 -16.52
CA ASN A 405 22.14 19.97 -15.34
C ASN A 405 22.83 18.67 -14.88
N ILE A 406 23.65 18.72 -13.82
CA ILE A 406 24.18 17.48 -13.22
C ILE A 406 23.06 16.71 -12.49
N TYR A 407 22.36 17.36 -11.58
CA TYR A 407 21.11 16.87 -10.97
C TYR A 407 20.00 17.86 -11.34
N GLY A 408 18.75 17.40 -11.40
CA GLY A 408 17.63 18.35 -11.48
C GLY A 408 17.56 19.17 -10.19
N ILE A 409 17.30 18.49 -9.08
CA ILE A 409 17.28 19.04 -7.73
C ILE A 409 18.11 18.15 -6.81
N LEU A 410 19.01 18.74 -6.02
CA LEU A 410 19.81 18.02 -5.02
C LEU A 410 19.49 18.57 -3.62
N ILE A 411 19.16 17.69 -2.68
CA ILE A 411 18.94 17.98 -1.26
C ILE A 411 19.98 17.19 -0.46
N LEU A 412 20.89 17.87 0.23
CA LEU A 412 22.06 17.22 0.82
C LEU A 412 22.36 17.72 2.24
N ASP A 413 22.72 16.81 3.14
CA ASP A 413 23.25 17.12 4.48
C ASP A 413 22.27 17.90 5.40
N GLY A 414 21.01 17.46 5.52
CA GLY A 414 20.07 17.93 6.56
C GLY A 414 18.97 18.94 6.22
N PRO A 415 18.76 19.43 4.98
CA PRO A 415 17.55 20.19 4.66
C PRO A 415 16.29 19.36 4.90
N SER A 416 15.29 19.95 5.56
CA SER A 416 14.08 19.23 5.95
C SER A 416 12.82 20.03 5.67
N LYS A 417 11.68 19.35 5.52
CA LYS A 417 10.37 20.00 5.35
C LYS A 417 10.30 21.00 4.19
N ASN A 418 11.08 20.76 3.13
CA ASN A 418 10.98 21.52 1.89
C ASN A 418 9.91 20.90 0.97
N THR A 419 9.45 21.66 -0.02
CA THR A 419 8.41 21.22 -0.95
C THR A 419 8.91 21.36 -2.38
N VAL A 420 8.90 20.25 -3.12
CA VAL A 420 9.21 20.16 -4.53
C VAL A 420 7.94 19.78 -5.27
N GLY A 421 7.36 20.75 -5.98
CA GLY A 421 6.07 20.59 -6.64
C GLY A 421 4.91 20.58 -5.65
N SER A 422 3.70 20.58 -6.20
CA SER A 422 2.47 20.47 -5.44
C SER A 422 1.37 19.93 -6.35
N VAL A 423 0.48 19.11 -5.78
CA VAL A 423 -0.71 18.63 -6.46
C VAL A 423 -1.82 19.68 -6.36
N ASP A 424 -2.35 20.14 -7.50
CA ASP A 424 -3.58 20.91 -7.52
C ASP A 424 -4.76 19.92 -7.56
N VAL A 425 -5.44 19.75 -6.44
CA VAL A 425 -6.58 18.82 -6.31
C VAL A 425 -7.78 19.22 -7.19
N ALA A 426 -7.75 20.38 -7.84
CA ALA A 426 -8.85 20.88 -8.67
C ALA A 426 -8.84 20.39 -10.13
N GLU A 427 -7.69 19.91 -10.67
CA GLU A 427 -7.55 19.58 -12.10
C GLU A 427 -6.92 18.18 -12.31
N PRO A 428 -7.71 17.11 -12.47
CA PRO A 428 -7.17 15.78 -12.78
C PRO A 428 -6.44 15.75 -14.14
N TYR A 429 -5.38 14.94 -14.25
CA TYR A 429 -4.54 14.75 -15.45
C TYR A 429 -3.68 15.96 -15.89
N SER A 430 -3.58 16.99 -15.06
CA SER A 430 -2.63 18.07 -15.22
C SER A 430 -1.93 18.34 -13.91
N CYS A 431 -0.61 18.40 -13.94
CA CYS A 431 0.14 18.86 -12.78
C CYS A 431 0.36 20.39 -12.77
N ALA A 432 0.03 21.05 -13.89
CA ALA A 432 0.03 22.50 -13.96
C ALA A 432 -1.12 23.06 -13.08
N PRO A 433 -0.94 24.23 -12.46
CA PRO A 433 0.12 25.19 -12.71
C PRO A 433 1.34 25.10 -11.76
N ASN A 434 1.40 24.15 -10.82
CA ASN A 434 2.38 24.21 -9.71
C ASN A 434 3.50 23.16 -9.74
N CYS A 435 3.43 22.16 -10.62
CA CYS A 435 4.47 21.13 -10.73
C CYS A 435 5.73 21.61 -11.47
N ASN A 436 6.89 21.05 -11.12
CA ASN A 436 8.09 21.21 -11.93
C ASN A 436 8.10 20.21 -13.10
N VAL A 437 8.75 20.59 -14.20
CA VAL A 437 9.16 19.71 -15.29
C VAL A 437 10.66 19.46 -15.11
N ILE A 438 11.05 18.23 -14.76
CA ILE A 438 12.42 17.86 -14.42
C ILE A 438 12.86 16.74 -15.36
N ARG A 439 13.63 17.07 -16.39
CA ARG A 439 14.04 16.10 -17.41
C ARG A 439 15.48 16.26 -17.87
N HIS A 440 16.03 15.19 -18.45
CA HIS A 440 17.33 15.19 -19.14
C HIS A 440 18.55 15.55 -18.28
N ASN A 441 18.47 15.45 -16.97
CA ASN A 441 19.63 15.71 -16.12
C ASN A 441 20.61 14.52 -16.20
N ARG A 442 21.91 14.79 -15.99
CA ARG A 442 22.97 13.76 -16.14
C ARG A 442 23.03 12.75 -14.99
N ASN A 443 22.22 12.95 -13.97
CA ASN A 443 22.05 12.07 -12.84
C ASN A 443 20.57 12.14 -12.44
N ASP A 444 20.24 11.96 -11.16
CA ASP A 444 18.84 11.94 -10.72
C ASP A 444 18.05 13.23 -11.02
N GLY A 445 16.75 13.06 -11.25
CA GLY A 445 15.80 14.17 -11.32
C GLY A 445 15.75 14.91 -9.99
N VAL A 446 15.49 14.20 -8.89
CA VAL A 446 15.55 14.72 -7.52
C VAL A 446 16.31 13.75 -6.63
N ALA A 447 17.44 14.18 -6.08
CA ALA A 447 18.21 13.40 -5.11
C ALA A 447 18.04 13.98 -3.69
N VAL A 448 17.77 13.13 -2.71
CA VAL A 448 17.72 13.47 -1.27
C VAL A 448 18.74 12.62 -0.55
N SER A 449 19.68 13.25 0.16
CA SER A 449 20.78 12.56 0.81
C SER A 449 21.16 13.17 2.17
N GLY A 450 21.74 12.35 3.03
CA GLY A 450 22.05 12.65 4.42
C GLY A 450 20.92 12.25 5.39
N PRO A 451 21.26 11.69 6.58
CA PRO A 451 20.28 11.07 7.48
C PRO A 451 19.28 12.05 8.11
N ASP A 452 19.61 13.34 8.14
CA ASP A 452 18.75 14.38 8.70
C ASP A 452 17.88 15.07 7.63
N SER A 453 17.98 14.66 6.36
CA SER A 453 17.26 15.27 5.22
C SER A 453 15.83 14.74 5.12
N ILE A 454 15.01 14.99 6.13
CA ILE A 454 13.69 14.36 6.33
C ILE A 454 12.51 15.29 6.02
N GLY A 455 11.34 14.71 5.72
CA GLY A 455 10.09 15.45 5.52
C GLY A 455 10.07 16.29 4.24
N ASN A 456 10.94 16.03 3.27
CA ASN A 456 10.97 16.75 2.01
C ASN A 456 9.91 16.17 1.06
N SER A 457 8.86 16.95 0.79
CA SER A 457 7.73 16.51 -0.02
C SER A 457 8.00 16.73 -1.50
N ILE A 458 7.91 15.67 -2.31
CA ILE A 458 8.22 15.68 -3.74
C ILE A 458 6.99 15.19 -4.51
N ARG A 459 6.03 16.08 -4.77
CA ARG A 459 4.69 15.67 -5.22
C ARG A 459 4.25 16.37 -6.49
N GLY A 460 3.59 15.61 -7.37
CA GLY A 460 2.96 16.10 -8.59
C GLY A 460 3.93 16.56 -9.67
N ASN A 461 5.23 16.32 -9.57
CA ASN A 461 6.20 16.76 -10.58
C ASN A 461 6.11 15.89 -11.85
N GLU A 462 6.44 16.47 -13.00
CA GLU A 462 6.70 15.71 -14.23
C GLU A 462 8.21 15.44 -14.29
N ILE A 463 8.62 14.26 -13.85
CA ILE A 463 10.01 13.83 -13.80
C ILE A 463 10.20 12.73 -14.85
N GLY A 464 11.16 12.89 -15.76
CA GLY A 464 11.34 11.94 -16.85
C GLY A 464 12.62 12.15 -17.67
N GLU A 465 13.06 11.14 -18.38
CA GLU A 465 14.23 11.16 -19.27
C GLU A 465 15.53 11.64 -18.60
N ASN A 466 15.74 11.40 -17.30
CA ASN A 466 17.01 11.65 -16.63
C ASN A 466 17.98 10.47 -16.84
N GLU A 467 19.29 10.68 -16.68
CA GLU A 467 20.27 9.58 -16.80
C GLU A 467 20.37 8.72 -15.51
N GLY A 468 19.92 9.27 -14.37
CA GLY A 468 19.73 8.55 -13.09
C GLY A 468 18.25 8.30 -12.78
N LEU A 469 17.91 8.07 -11.51
CA LEU A 469 16.52 7.85 -11.10
C LEU A 469 15.69 9.13 -11.16
N GLY A 470 14.37 9.00 -11.27
CA GLY A 470 13.47 10.15 -11.16
C GLY A 470 13.57 10.81 -9.77
N ILE A 471 13.45 10.00 -8.72
CA ILE A 471 13.70 10.37 -7.32
C ILE A 471 14.67 9.35 -6.75
N ASN A 472 15.66 9.79 -5.99
CA ASN A 472 16.66 8.95 -5.34
C ASN A 472 16.82 9.34 -3.87
N LEU A 473 16.56 8.43 -2.93
CA LEU A 473 16.84 8.61 -1.50
C LEU A 473 18.24 8.07 -1.16
N ALA A 474 19.25 8.55 -1.90
CA ALA A 474 20.63 8.12 -1.76
C ALA A 474 21.13 8.31 -0.32
N GLY A 475 21.48 7.22 0.37
CA GLY A 475 21.93 7.19 1.77
C GLY A 475 23.14 8.10 2.09
N SER A 476 24.26 7.54 2.56
CA SER A 476 25.49 8.34 2.80
C SER A 476 26.36 8.52 1.55
N ASP A 477 26.01 7.83 0.45
CA ASP A 477 26.79 7.82 -0.79
C ASP A 477 25.90 8.25 -1.96
N VAL A 478 26.10 9.47 -2.46
CA VAL A 478 25.44 10.01 -3.66
C VAL A 478 25.99 9.40 -4.96
N SER A 479 26.82 8.36 -4.89
CA SER A 479 27.45 7.76 -6.06
C SER A 479 26.60 6.66 -6.71
N ASN A 480 25.80 7.04 -7.69
CA ASN A 480 25.54 6.33 -8.96
C ASN A 480 25.39 4.79 -8.89
N ASP A 481 24.72 4.23 -7.89
CA ASP A 481 24.24 2.86 -8.00
C ASP A 481 22.98 2.79 -8.88
N ASN A 482 22.29 3.92 -9.09
CA ASN A 482 21.00 4.02 -9.80
C ASN A 482 20.00 2.99 -9.27
N LYS A 483 20.05 2.72 -7.97
CA LYS A 483 19.16 1.77 -7.30
C LYS A 483 18.23 2.54 -6.36
N VAL A 484 16.98 2.11 -6.30
CA VAL A 484 16.06 2.59 -5.28
C VAL A 484 16.52 2.08 -3.91
N THR A 485 16.25 2.83 -2.86
CA THR A 485 16.38 2.26 -1.51
C THR A 485 15.35 1.14 -1.36
N PRO A 486 15.77 -0.10 -1.03
CA PRO A 486 14.85 -1.21 -0.88
C PRO A 486 13.76 -0.92 0.15
N ASN A 487 12.56 -1.47 -0.08
CA ASN A 487 11.53 -1.44 0.94
C ASN A 487 11.90 -2.39 2.09
N ASP A 488 11.81 -1.93 3.33
CA ASP A 488 12.08 -2.72 4.52
C ASP A 488 10.74 -3.20 5.17
N VAL A 489 10.66 -4.48 5.54
CA VAL A 489 9.45 -5.12 6.12
C VAL A 489 9.81 -5.92 7.40
N PRO A 490 8.99 -5.93 8.48
CA PRO A 490 7.85 -5.07 8.82
C PRO A 490 8.17 -4.02 9.91
N ASN A 491 7.50 -2.87 9.85
CA ASN A 491 7.61 -1.69 10.73
C ASN A 491 8.84 -0.78 10.47
N ASP A 492 8.85 -0.14 9.29
CA ASP A 492 9.72 0.99 8.91
C ASP A 492 10.06 1.88 10.12
N SER A 493 11.23 1.57 10.69
CA SER A 493 11.88 2.29 11.79
C SER A 493 13.15 2.95 11.28
N ASP A 494 13.28 3.00 9.96
CA ASP A 494 14.48 3.37 9.28
C ASP A 494 14.66 4.88 9.36
N SER A 495 15.93 5.25 9.43
CA SER A 495 16.34 6.63 9.61
C SER A 495 17.29 6.97 8.49
N GLY A 496 17.00 8.04 7.78
CA GLY A 496 17.70 8.35 6.55
C GLY A 496 17.04 9.50 5.80
N PRO A 497 17.53 9.79 4.59
CA PRO A 497 16.88 10.74 3.70
C PRO A 497 15.40 10.42 3.54
N ASN A 498 14.53 11.41 3.81
CA ASN A 498 13.08 11.22 3.83
C ASN A 498 12.58 10.00 4.64
N ASP A 499 13.21 9.75 5.78
CA ASP A 499 12.86 8.61 6.65
C ASP A 499 12.89 7.26 5.90
N LEU A 500 13.58 7.18 4.75
CA LEU A 500 13.58 6.02 3.84
C LEU A 500 12.17 5.49 3.52
N MET A 501 11.22 6.41 3.32
CA MET A 501 9.82 6.09 3.04
C MET A 501 9.68 5.02 1.95
N ASN A 502 9.10 3.88 2.29
CA ASN A 502 8.80 2.80 1.35
C ASN A 502 7.99 3.30 0.14
N PHE A 503 8.37 2.86 -1.06
CA PHE A 503 7.62 3.13 -2.29
C PHE A 503 6.46 2.14 -2.47
N PRO A 504 5.36 2.52 -3.15
CA PRO A 504 4.27 1.59 -3.43
C PRO A 504 4.72 0.38 -4.25
N THR A 505 4.27 -0.84 -3.90
CA THR A 505 4.59 -2.08 -4.62
C THR A 505 3.38 -2.59 -5.41
N GLY A 506 3.65 -3.44 -6.41
CA GLY A 506 2.61 -4.05 -7.26
C GLY A 506 1.73 -3.06 -8.01
N VAL A 507 2.32 -1.96 -8.47
CA VAL A 507 1.60 -0.89 -9.15
C VAL A 507 1.22 -1.33 -10.57
N ALA A 508 -0.06 -1.60 -10.78
CA ALA A 508 -0.60 -2.07 -12.05
C ALA A 508 -1.80 -1.24 -12.49
N ALA A 509 -1.96 -1.09 -13.81
CA ALA A 509 -3.09 -0.40 -14.41
C ALA A 509 -3.89 -1.36 -15.29
N HIS A 510 -5.18 -1.51 -14.99
CA HIS A 510 -6.10 -2.34 -15.76
C HIS A 510 -7.22 -1.48 -16.38
N TYR A 511 -7.41 -1.59 -17.70
CA TYR A 511 -8.49 -0.92 -18.41
C TYR A 511 -9.70 -1.82 -18.60
N ASN A 512 -10.80 -1.51 -17.89
CA ASN A 512 -12.05 -2.22 -18.06
C ASN A 512 -12.84 -1.63 -19.25
N THR A 513 -12.91 -2.39 -20.34
CA THR A 513 -13.60 -1.99 -21.58
C THR A 513 -15.12 -1.84 -21.41
N LYS A 514 -15.73 -2.51 -20.42
CA LYS A 514 -17.18 -2.45 -20.16
C LYS A 514 -17.56 -1.16 -19.43
N THR A 515 -16.76 -0.74 -18.46
CA THR A 515 -16.99 0.51 -17.71
C THR A 515 -16.32 1.73 -18.33
N ALA A 516 -15.43 1.50 -19.32
CA ALA A 516 -14.57 2.50 -19.94
C ALA A 516 -13.73 3.29 -18.91
N LYS A 517 -13.24 2.60 -17.88
CA LYS A 517 -12.38 3.16 -16.84
C LYS A 517 -11.07 2.39 -16.75
N THR A 518 -9.98 3.09 -16.45
CA THR A 518 -8.73 2.47 -15.99
C THR A 518 -8.71 2.49 -14.47
N THR A 519 -8.49 1.33 -13.87
CA THR A 519 -8.11 1.22 -12.46
C THR A 519 -6.60 1.18 -12.36
N VAL A 520 -6.03 1.93 -11.44
CA VAL A 520 -4.66 1.72 -10.96
C VAL A 520 -4.71 1.28 -9.51
N SER A 521 -4.03 0.20 -9.17
CA SER A 521 -4.00 -0.37 -7.81
C SER A 521 -2.58 -0.77 -7.41
N GLY A 522 -2.37 -0.96 -6.11
CA GLY A 522 -1.10 -1.43 -5.55
C GLY A 522 -1.17 -1.54 -4.04
N TRP A 523 -0.01 -1.76 -3.43
CA TRP A 523 0.18 -1.85 -1.99
C TRP A 523 1.15 -0.78 -1.49
N LEU A 524 1.04 -0.41 -0.21
CA LEU A 524 2.04 0.39 0.49
C LEU A 524 2.32 -0.27 1.83
N ASP A 525 3.48 -0.90 1.93
CA ASP A 525 3.94 -1.52 3.16
C ASP A 525 4.61 -0.48 4.05
N HIS A 526 3.84 0.16 4.93
CA HIS A 526 4.37 1.17 5.84
C HIS A 526 3.52 1.28 7.10
N SER A 527 4.16 1.50 8.25
CA SER A 527 3.44 1.68 9.50
C SER A 527 2.53 2.93 9.43
N GLY A 528 1.22 2.73 9.55
CA GLY A 528 0.26 3.83 9.37
C GLY A 528 0.12 4.30 7.92
N ALA A 529 0.19 3.40 6.94
CA ALA A 529 -0.04 3.64 5.51
C ALA A 529 -1.28 4.51 5.22
N ASN A 530 -2.35 4.39 5.99
CA ASN A 530 -3.57 5.20 5.87
C ASN A 530 -3.38 6.71 6.11
N ASN A 531 -2.25 7.12 6.69
CA ASN A 531 -1.88 8.52 6.87
C ASN A 531 -1.01 9.06 5.72
N ALA A 532 -0.49 8.18 4.86
CA ALA A 532 0.25 8.53 3.67
C ALA A 532 -0.69 8.90 2.51
N VAL A 533 -0.10 9.44 1.44
CA VAL A 533 -0.78 9.69 0.17
C VAL A 533 0.04 9.05 -0.94
N VAL A 534 -0.62 8.33 -1.84
CA VAL A 534 -0.01 7.76 -3.04
C VAL A 534 -0.30 8.66 -4.22
N ASP A 535 0.74 9.12 -4.92
CA ASP A 535 0.64 9.86 -6.18
C ASP A 535 0.95 8.93 -7.35
N VAL A 536 0.07 8.88 -8.34
CA VAL A 536 0.18 7.98 -9.50
C VAL A 536 0.54 8.79 -10.75
N TYR A 537 1.49 8.26 -11.52
CA TYR A 537 2.03 8.87 -12.72
C TYR A 537 1.96 7.90 -13.89
N ALA A 538 1.67 8.41 -15.09
CA ALA A 538 1.83 7.69 -16.34
C ALA A 538 3.27 7.84 -16.84
N VAL A 539 3.81 6.75 -17.38
CA VAL A 539 5.17 6.65 -17.91
C VAL A 539 5.10 6.23 -19.38
N LYS A 540 5.95 6.83 -20.22
CA LYS A 540 5.97 6.57 -21.66
C LYS A 540 7.09 5.61 -22.04
N THR A 541 8.25 5.75 -21.43
CA THR A 541 9.40 4.87 -21.65
C THR A 541 9.90 4.32 -20.33
N LEU A 542 10.10 3.00 -20.27
CA LEU A 542 10.71 2.34 -19.12
C LEU A 542 12.17 2.77 -18.98
N ASP A 543 12.56 3.14 -17.77
CA ASP A 543 13.96 3.30 -17.39
C ASP A 543 14.65 1.92 -17.42
N PRO A 544 15.94 1.81 -17.83
CA PRO A 544 16.70 0.57 -17.75
C PRO A 544 16.71 -0.14 -16.39
N GLY A 545 16.58 0.61 -15.28
CA GLY A 545 16.50 0.08 -13.92
C GLY A 545 15.12 -0.45 -13.52
N GLY A 546 14.07 -0.23 -14.33
CA GLY A 546 12.70 -0.70 -14.04
C GLY A 546 11.94 0.11 -13.00
N PHE A 547 12.63 0.92 -12.21
CA PHE A 547 12.05 1.91 -11.29
C PHE A 547 11.71 3.16 -12.07
N GLY A 548 10.41 3.38 -12.23
CA GLY A 548 9.88 4.32 -13.22
C GLY A 548 10.13 5.75 -12.82
N GLU A 549 10.30 6.63 -13.79
CA GLU A 549 10.13 8.05 -13.52
C GLU A 549 8.63 8.40 -13.46
N GLY A 550 8.29 9.66 -13.19
CA GLY A 550 6.91 10.13 -13.10
C GLY A 550 6.60 11.14 -14.21
N GLU A 551 6.44 10.70 -15.45
CA GLU A 551 6.41 11.61 -16.59
C GLU A 551 5.12 12.44 -16.70
N ARG A 552 4.00 11.93 -16.20
CA ARG A 552 2.71 12.63 -16.20
C ARG A 552 1.85 12.24 -15.01
N TYR A 553 1.60 13.18 -14.11
CA TYR A 553 0.70 12.97 -12.97
C TYR A 553 -0.74 12.65 -13.40
N LEU A 554 -1.32 11.59 -12.83
CA LEU A 554 -2.69 11.11 -13.12
C LEU A 554 -3.65 11.44 -11.99
N GLY A 555 -3.19 11.38 -10.74
CA GLY A 555 -4.00 11.65 -9.55
C GLY A 555 -3.35 11.11 -8.28
N SER A 556 -4.03 11.32 -7.16
CA SER A 556 -3.63 10.77 -5.85
C SER A 556 -4.73 9.95 -5.24
N THR A 557 -4.35 8.99 -4.40
CA THR A 557 -5.26 8.21 -3.56
C THR A 557 -4.66 8.01 -2.17
N LYS A 558 -5.46 7.47 -1.24
CA LYS A 558 -5.02 7.12 0.11
C LYS A 558 -5.07 5.61 0.31
N PRO A 559 -4.02 5.01 0.89
CA PRO A 559 -4.07 3.63 1.33
C PRO A 559 -5.09 3.36 2.43
N SER A 560 -5.50 2.10 2.52
CA SER A 560 -6.18 1.54 3.68
C SER A 560 -5.23 1.48 4.89
N LYS A 561 -5.75 1.05 6.05
CA LYS A 561 -4.91 0.82 7.24
C LYS A 561 -3.83 -0.23 6.97
N ASP A 562 -4.15 -1.20 6.11
CA ASP A 562 -3.32 -2.36 5.83
C ASP A 562 -2.34 -2.08 4.68
N GLY A 563 -2.56 -1.03 3.89
CA GLY A 563 -1.66 -0.60 2.81
C GLY A 563 -2.27 -0.67 1.41
N ALA A 564 -3.40 -1.35 1.24
CA ALA A 564 -4.10 -1.45 -0.04
C ALA A 564 -4.56 -0.09 -0.56
N TRP A 565 -4.37 0.20 -1.86
CA TRP A 565 -4.89 1.42 -2.47
C TRP A 565 -5.37 1.22 -3.91
N ARG A 566 -6.31 2.08 -4.33
CA ARG A 566 -6.88 2.09 -5.68
C ARG A 566 -7.17 3.52 -6.14
N LEU A 567 -6.96 3.78 -7.43
CA LEU A 567 -7.28 5.03 -8.13
C LEU A 567 -8.08 4.69 -9.40
N GLU A 568 -9.29 5.23 -9.54
CA GLU A 568 -10.07 5.10 -10.78
C GLU A 568 -9.86 6.32 -11.69
N LEU A 569 -9.57 6.06 -12.96
CA LEU A 569 -9.41 7.04 -14.02
C LEU A 569 -10.53 6.85 -15.07
N ASN A 570 -11.02 7.97 -15.63
CA ASN A 570 -11.99 7.92 -16.72
C ASN A 570 -11.27 7.70 -18.06
N GLY A 571 -11.67 6.67 -18.81
CA GLY A 571 -11.03 6.31 -20.08
C GLY A 571 -9.71 5.57 -19.89
N GLN A 572 -8.99 5.39 -21.00
CA GLN A 572 -7.66 4.80 -21.03
C GLN A 572 -6.60 5.79 -20.53
N LEU A 573 -5.39 5.29 -20.26
CA LEU A 573 -4.22 6.13 -20.05
C LEU A 573 -4.03 7.13 -21.21
N PRO A 574 -3.42 8.32 -20.95
CA PRO A 574 -3.20 9.32 -21.98
C PRO A 574 -2.44 8.75 -23.19
N THR A 575 -2.80 9.18 -24.41
CA THR A 575 -2.18 8.67 -25.64
C THR A 575 -0.65 8.80 -25.61
N GLY A 576 0.04 7.69 -25.90
CA GLY A 576 1.49 7.62 -25.88
C GLY A 576 2.09 7.24 -24.53
N TYR A 577 1.26 6.97 -23.52
CA TYR A 577 1.68 6.38 -22.24
C TYR A 577 1.07 4.99 -22.12
N SER A 578 1.89 4.00 -21.80
CA SER A 578 1.50 2.59 -21.68
C SER A 578 1.68 2.03 -20.28
N PHE A 579 2.27 2.83 -19.38
CA PHE A 579 2.75 2.36 -18.10
C PHE A 579 2.34 3.29 -16.96
N VAL A 580 2.43 2.79 -15.72
CA VAL A 580 2.18 3.56 -14.50
C VAL A 580 3.28 3.34 -13.47
N SER A 581 3.62 4.40 -12.73
CA SER A 581 4.45 4.37 -11.52
C SER A 581 3.74 5.15 -10.42
N ALA A 582 4.20 4.98 -9.18
CA ALA A 582 3.65 5.72 -8.05
C ALA A 582 4.72 6.09 -7.01
N THR A 583 4.47 7.14 -6.24
CA THR A 583 5.25 7.51 -5.04
C THR A 583 4.34 7.54 -3.83
N ALA A 584 4.86 7.26 -2.63
CA ALA A 584 4.17 7.48 -1.38
C ALA A 584 4.75 8.70 -0.66
N THR A 585 3.88 9.52 -0.05
CA THR A 585 4.29 10.61 0.84
C THR A 585 3.68 10.42 2.21
N SER A 586 4.51 10.32 3.24
CA SER A 586 4.08 10.19 4.64
C SER A 586 3.37 11.45 5.14
N ALA A 587 2.72 11.35 6.31
CA ALA A 587 2.11 12.52 6.96
C ALA A 587 3.13 13.59 7.41
N SER A 588 4.40 13.23 7.59
CA SER A 588 5.49 14.18 7.92
C SER A 588 5.99 14.93 6.68
N GLY A 589 5.61 14.49 5.47
CA GLY A 589 6.01 15.06 4.20
C GLY A 589 7.13 14.30 3.49
N SER A 590 7.68 13.24 4.08
CA SER A 590 8.72 12.42 3.46
C SER A 590 8.16 11.66 2.27
N THR A 591 8.78 11.81 1.09
CA THR A 591 8.35 11.15 -0.15
C THR A 591 9.34 10.08 -0.56
N SER A 592 8.83 8.90 -0.92
CA SER A 592 9.58 7.76 -1.45
C SER A 592 10.16 8.03 -2.84
N GLU A 593 11.05 7.15 -3.30
CA GLU A 593 11.27 6.95 -4.73
C GLU A 593 10.00 6.49 -5.46
N PHE A 594 10.08 6.40 -6.79
CA PHE A 594 9.03 5.82 -7.60
C PHE A 594 9.03 4.30 -7.55
N SER A 595 7.83 3.72 -7.61
CA SER A 595 7.62 2.28 -7.73
C SER A 595 8.22 1.70 -9.01
N ALA A 596 8.50 0.40 -8.96
CA ALA A 596 8.69 -0.40 -10.16
C ALA A 596 7.50 -0.24 -11.12
N VAL A 597 7.80 -0.30 -12.41
CA VAL A 597 6.81 -0.22 -13.48
C VAL A 597 6.58 -1.60 -14.08
N CYS A 598 5.31 -1.95 -14.26
CA CYS A 598 4.88 -3.11 -15.03
C CYS A 598 5.50 -3.06 -16.45
N GLY A 599 6.44 -3.97 -16.75
CA GLY A 599 7.19 -3.95 -17.99
C GLY A 599 6.40 -4.50 -19.18
N ASP A 600 6.71 -4.02 -20.40
CA ASP A 600 6.20 -4.53 -21.67
C ASP A 600 7.38 -5.10 -22.50
N PRO A 601 7.74 -6.38 -22.27
CA PRO A 601 8.88 -7.02 -22.91
C PRO A 601 8.70 -7.22 -24.42
N ASP A 602 7.46 -7.30 -24.92
CA ASP A 602 7.19 -7.50 -26.36
C ASP A 602 7.04 -6.17 -27.13
N ARG A 603 6.89 -5.06 -26.40
CA ARG A 603 6.80 -3.66 -26.86
C ARG A 603 5.55 -3.40 -27.71
N ASN A 604 4.46 -4.12 -27.46
CA ASN A 604 3.19 -3.92 -28.18
C ASN A 604 2.37 -2.74 -27.63
N GLY A 605 2.77 -2.17 -26.49
CA GLY A 605 2.12 -1.04 -25.81
C GLY A 605 1.09 -1.46 -24.75
N ASN A 606 1.00 -2.75 -24.42
CA ASN A 606 0.16 -3.35 -23.39
C ASN A 606 1.05 -4.16 -22.43
N PRO A 607 1.18 -3.78 -21.15
CA PRO A 607 2.07 -4.47 -20.20
C PRO A 607 1.43 -5.69 -19.50
N ASP A 608 0.19 -6.03 -19.87
CA ASP A 608 -0.61 -7.16 -19.38
C ASP A 608 -1.45 -7.67 -20.57
N ASN A 609 -0.85 -8.58 -21.34
CA ASN A 609 -1.35 -8.99 -22.66
C ASN A 609 -2.70 -9.72 -22.63
N ASP A 610 -2.97 -10.45 -21.56
CA ASP A 610 -4.16 -11.29 -21.43
C ASP A 610 -5.20 -10.76 -20.44
N GLY A 611 -4.86 -9.74 -19.65
CA GLY A 611 -5.77 -9.02 -18.76
C GLY A 611 -6.03 -9.72 -17.44
N ASP A 612 -5.16 -10.63 -17.02
CA ASP A 612 -5.22 -11.31 -15.72
C ASP A 612 -4.61 -10.50 -14.58
N THR A 613 -4.03 -9.35 -14.93
CA THR A 613 -3.41 -8.37 -14.03
C THR A 613 -2.06 -8.78 -13.45
N LEU A 614 -1.51 -9.92 -13.85
CA LEU A 614 -0.09 -10.19 -13.78
C LEU A 614 0.58 -9.44 -14.93
N CYS A 615 1.74 -8.84 -14.64
CA CYS A 615 2.47 -8.12 -15.67
C CYS A 615 3.26 -9.11 -16.53
N ASP A 616 3.33 -8.86 -17.83
CA ASP A 616 4.11 -9.64 -18.80
C ASP A 616 5.56 -9.91 -18.35
N ASP A 617 6.16 -8.93 -17.68
CA ASP A 617 7.52 -9.01 -17.15
C ASP A 617 7.60 -9.89 -15.89
N TRP A 618 6.58 -9.89 -15.03
CA TRP A 618 6.48 -10.78 -13.86
C TRP A 618 6.29 -12.23 -14.28
N GLU A 619 5.47 -12.47 -15.28
CA GLU A 619 5.24 -13.82 -15.80
C GLU A 619 6.50 -14.42 -16.45
N LYS A 620 7.36 -13.56 -17.03
CA LYS A 620 8.62 -13.99 -17.67
C LYS A 620 9.81 -14.08 -16.71
N LYS A 621 9.90 -13.16 -15.74
CA LYS A 621 11.11 -12.97 -14.91
C LYS A 621 10.89 -13.23 -13.42
N GLY A 622 9.64 -13.35 -12.99
CA GLY A 622 9.25 -13.34 -11.59
C GLY A 622 9.06 -11.93 -11.03
N ILE A 623 8.63 -11.86 -9.78
CA ILE A 623 8.38 -10.61 -9.05
C ILE A 623 9.63 -10.25 -8.25
N ASP A 624 10.11 -9.02 -8.36
CA ASP A 624 11.13 -8.37 -7.52
C ASP A 624 10.40 -7.32 -6.67
N TYR A 625 10.11 -7.68 -5.42
CA TYR A 625 9.23 -6.93 -4.53
C TYR A 625 9.94 -5.73 -3.89
N ASN A 626 11.20 -5.90 -3.50
CA ASN A 626 12.00 -4.89 -2.80
C ASN A 626 12.84 -4.02 -3.75
N GLY A 627 13.00 -4.42 -5.01
CA GLY A 627 13.72 -3.69 -6.03
C GLY A 627 15.24 -3.79 -5.98
N ASP A 628 15.78 -4.84 -5.39
CA ASP A 628 17.22 -5.03 -5.29
C ASP A 628 17.87 -5.52 -6.61
N GLY A 629 17.04 -5.90 -7.59
CA GLY A 629 17.40 -6.43 -8.90
C GLY A 629 17.35 -7.96 -9.00
N PHE A 630 16.91 -8.66 -7.95
CA PHE A 630 16.70 -10.10 -7.91
C PHE A 630 15.21 -10.42 -7.71
N SER A 631 14.71 -11.42 -8.44
CA SER A 631 13.33 -11.86 -8.24
C SER A 631 13.20 -12.69 -6.96
N ASP A 632 12.21 -12.35 -6.15
CA ASP A 632 11.81 -13.04 -4.93
C ASP A 632 11.06 -14.35 -5.23
N ILE A 633 10.10 -14.29 -6.16
CA ILE A 633 9.33 -15.47 -6.59
C ILE A 633 9.29 -15.60 -8.10
N LEU A 634 9.37 -16.84 -8.58
CA LEU A 634 9.13 -17.18 -9.98
C LEU A 634 7.69 -17.68 -10.14
N LEU A 635 6.93 -17.02 -11.02
CA LEU A 635 5.61 -17.48 -11.44
C LEU A 635 5.78 -18.64 -12.43
N THR A 636 5.82 -19.86 -11.89
CA THR A 636 6.12 -21.05 -12.70
C THR A 636 4.98 -21.30 -13.69
N ASP A 637 5.32 -21.61 -14.93
CA ASP A 637 4.39 -21.86 -16.05
C ASP A 637 3.44 -20.68 -16.42
N ALA A 638 3.73 -19.47 -15.94
CA ALA A 638 3.04 -18.25 -16.37
C ALA A 638 3.24 -17.97 -17.87
N ASN A 639 2.24 -17.38 -18.51
CA ASN A 639 2.21 -17.11 -19.93
C ASN A 639 1.45 -15.81 -20.25
N PRO A 640 2.17 -14.76 -20.70
CA PRO A 640 1.55 -13.45 -20.91
C PRO A 640 0.42 -13.39 -21.93
N ASP A 641 0.26 -14.41 -22.78
CA ASP A 641 -0.83 -14.46 -23.75
C ASP A 641 -2.02 -15.31 -23.26
N ARG A 642 -2.06 -15.72 -21.99
CA ARG A 642 -3.05 -16.63 -21.44
C ARG A 642 -3.24 -16.40 -19.92
N PRO A 643 -4.45 -15.98 -19.48
CA PRO A 643 -4.68 -15.61 -18.09
C PRO A 643 -4.25 -16.70 -17.10
N ASP A 644 -3.48 -16.34 -16.09
CA ASP A 644 -2.96 -17.18 -15.04
C ASP A 644 -3.54 -16.79 -13.67
N ILE A 645 -3.95 -17.78 -12.89
CA ILE A 645 -4.43 -17.60 -11.52
C ILE A 645 -3.57 -18.46 -10.61
N TYR A 646 -2.96 -17.85 -9.59
CA TYR A 646 -2.21 -18.56 -8.57
C TYR A 646 -3.02 -18.70 -7.27
N VAL A 647 -3.08 -19.91 -6.73
CA VAL A 647 -3.74 -20.22 -5.46
C VAL A 647 -2.81 -21.02 -4.57
N ASP A 648 -2.61 -20.54 -3.33
CA ASP A 648 -1.94 -21.28 -2.27
C ASP A 648 -2.98 -21.96 -1.37
N VAL A 649 -2.85 -23.26 -1.13
CA VAL A 649 -3.90 -24.09 -0.50
C VAL A 649 -3.36 -24.83 0.71
N ASP A 650 -3.64 -24.32 1.90
CA ASP A 650 -3.32 -24.99 3.16
C ASP A 650 -4.51 -25.80 3.68
N TYR A 651 -4.24 -26.72 4.62
CA TYR A 651 -5.28 -27.57 5.19
C TYR A 651 -5.04 -27.88 6.67
N MET A 652 -6.12 -28.02 7.43
CA MET A 652 -6.07 -28.38 8.84
C MET A 652 -5.88 -29.89 9.04
N VAL A 653 -5.11 -30.26 10.07
CA VAL A 653 -4.92 -31.65 10.55
C VAL A 653 -5.50 -31.86 11.95
N ASP A 654 -5.95 -33.08 12.25
CA ASP A 654 -6.44 -33.48 13.57
C ASP A 654 -5.29 -33.97 14.47
N ASN A 655 -5.05 -33.27 15.58
CA ASN A 655 -3.94 -33.51 16.51
C ASN A 655 -4.23 -34.57 17.60
N GLY A 656 -5.34 -35.31 17.51
CA GLY A 656 -5.64 -36.41 18.43
C GLY A 656 -6.02 -35.97 19.86
N ASN A 657 -6.31 -34.69 20.07
CA ASN A 657 -6.83 -34.13 21.33
C ASN A 657 -8.29 -33.71 21.20
N GLY A 658 -9.15 -34.68 20.88
CA GLY A 658 -10.59 -34.63 21.17
C GLY A 658 -11.49 -34.15 20.02
N PRO A 659 -12.72 -34.67 19.96
CA PRO A 659 -13.67 -34.41 18.88
C PRO A 659 -14.13 -32.94 18.90
N SER A 660 -14.58 -32.47 17.74
CA SER A 660 -15.58 -31.40 17.67
C SER A 660 -16.58 -31.55 18.83
N PRO A 661 -16.91 -30.49 19.60
CA PRO A 661 -17.66 -30.61 20.85
C PRO A 661 -19.03 -31.30 20.77
N ASN A 662 -19.52 -31.65 19.58
CA ASN A 662 -20.87 -32.18 19.35
C ASN A 662 -20.99 -33.43 18.47
N LEU A 663 -19.92 -34.19 18.28
CA LEU A 663 -20.05 -35.50 17.66
C LEU A 663 -19.41 -36.54 18.55
N ASN A 664 -20.22 -37.16 19.41
CA ASN A 664 -19.88 -38.39 20.12
C ASN A 664 -19.87 -39.59 19.13
N ASP A 665 -19.29 -39.41 17.95
CA ASP A 665 -19.13 -40.44 16.93
C ASP A 665 -17.70 -41.01 16.99
N PRO A 666 -17.50 -42.23 17.52
CA PRO A 666 -16.17 -42.85 17.59
C PRO A 666 -15.63 -43.31 16.23
N THR A 667 -16.35 -43.12 15.10
CA THR A 667 -15.81 -43.28 13.75
C THR A 667 -14.98 -42.09 13.28
N PHE A 668 -15.12 -40.92 13.93
CA PHE A 668 -14.26 -39.75 13.73
C PHE A 668 -13.02 -39.75 14.62
N ASN A 669 -12.76 -40.85 15.32
CA ASN A 669 -11.56 -41.05 16.13
C ASN A 669 -10.37 -41.59 15.33
N LEU A 670 -10.43 -41.50 14.00
CA LEU A 670 -9.27 -41.64 13.11
C LEU A 670 -8.70 -40.23 12.93
N PRO A 671 -7.36 -40.03 13.03
CA PRO A 671 -6.76 -38.76 12.64
C PRO A 671 -7.19 -38.46 11.21
N HIS A 672 -8.07 -37.46 11.04
CA HIS A 672 -8.56 -37.04 9.74
C HIS A 672 -7.85 -35.74 9.38
N SER A 673 -7.32 -35.71 8.17
CA SER A 673 -6.69 -34.53 7.59
C SER A 673 -7.66 -33.99 6.55
N HIS A 674 -7.89 -32.68 6.56
CA HIS A 674 -8.67 -32.01 5.52
C HIS A 674 -7.86 -31.76 4.24
N LYS A 675 -6.73 -32.46 4.08
CA LYS A 675 -5.95 -32.42 2.85
C LYS A 675 -6.86 -32.67 1.64
N PRO A 676 -6.95 -31.71 0.71
CA PRO A 676 -7.75 -31.91 -0.50
C PRO A 676 -7.23 -33.10 -1.31
N LYS A 677 -8.12 -33.82 -1.98
CA LYS A 677 -7.72 -34.89 -2.89
C LYS A 677 -7.05 -34.27 -4.12
N ASP A 678 -5.89 -34.81 -4.50
CA ASP A 678 -5.16 -34.36 -5.70
C ASP A 678 -6.05 -34.40 -6.95
N GLU A 679 -6.90 -35.43 -7.08
CA GLU A 679 -7.85 -35.54 -8.19
C GLU A 679 -8.92 -34.44 -8.19
N ALA A 680 -9.33 -33.94 -7.01
CA ALA A 680 -10.31 -32.86 -6.93
C ALA A 680 -9.73 -31.55 -7.46
N LEU A 681 -8.51 -31.20 -7.02
CA LEU A 681 -7.80 -30.02 -7.50
C LEU A 681 -7.50 -30.13 -9.01
N ALA A 682 -7.07 -31.30 -9.48
CA ALA A 682 -6.80 -31.53 -10.90
C ALA A 682 -8.05 -31.31 -11.78
N GLU A 683 -9.24 -31.69 -11.32
CA GLU A 683 -10.47 -31.46 -12.08
C GLU A 683 -10.88 -29.97 -12.15
N VAL A 684 -10.52 -29.18 -11.14
CA VAL A 684 -10.69 -27.72 -11.19
C VAL A 684 -9.70 -27.12 -12.20
N ILE A 685 -8.42 -27.51 -12.15
CA ILE A 685 -7.40 -27.07 -13.11
C ILE A 685 -7.84 -27.40 -14.55
N ASP A 686 -8.30 -28.63 -14.79
CA ASP A 686 -8.84 -29.05 -16.10
C ASP A 686 -10.06 -28.22 -16.55
N ALA A 687 -10.87 -27.70 -15.61
CA ALA A 687 -12.01 -26.84 -15.93
C ALA A 687 -11.58 -25.44 -16.40
N PHE A 688 -10.61 -24.83 -15.72
CA PHE A 688 -10.00 -23.56 -16.15
C PHE A 688 -9.25 -23.74 -17.47
N ASP A 689 -8.50 -24.84 -17.61
CA ASP A 689 -7.68 -25.11 -18.80
C ASP A 689 -8.51 -25.21 -20.07
N ARG A 690 -9.64 -25.92 -20.00
CA ARG A 690 -10.60 -26.05 -21.11
C ARG A 690 -11.22 -24.72 -21.54
N ASN A 691 -11.20 -23.73 -20.67
CA ASN A 691 -11.75 -22.39 -20.91
C ASN A 691 -10.66 -21.33 -21.15
N GLY A 692 -9.40 -21.76 -21.30
CA GLY A 692 -8.31 -20.89 -21.73
C GLY A 692 -7.64 -20.09 -20.61
N VAL A 693 -7.91 -20.40 -19.34
CA VAL A 693 -7.26 -19.81 -18.16
C VAL A 693 -6.36 -20.86 -17.52
N SER A 694 -5.11 -20.57 -17.19
CA SER A 694 -4.27 -21.47 -16.39
C SER A 694 -4.58 -21.25 -14.92
N LEU A 695 -4.85 -22.34 -14.19
CA LEU A 695 -4.96 -22.30 -12.74
C LEU A 695 -3.77 -23.04 -12.14
N HIS A 696 -2.94 -22.32 -11.40
CA HIS A 696 -1.76 -22.81 -10.73
C HIS A 696 -2.08 -22.96 -9.25
N ILE A 697 -2.13 -24.21 -8.77
CA ILE A 697 -2.40 -24.51 -7.37
C ILE A 697 -1.11 -25.01 -6.72
N THR A 698 -0.61 -24.27 -5.74
CA THR A 698 0.47 -24.74 -4.87
C THR A 698 -0.15 -25.63 -3.78
N PRO A 699 0.23 -26.90 -3.68
CA PRO A 699 -0.22 -27.75 -2.58
C PRO A 699 0.48 -27.27 -1.30
N GLY A 700 -0.29 -26.63 -0.42
CA GLY A 700 0.19 -26.04 0.82
C GLY A 700 0.41 -27.08 1.94
N GLU A 701 0.70 -26.55 3.13
CA GLU A 701 1.24 -27.30 4.26
C GLU A 701 0.17 -27.68 5.30
N GLU A 702 0.55 -28.57 6.22
CA GLU A 702 -0.28 -28.96 7.36
C GLU A 702 -0.38 -27.79 8.34
N MET A 703 -1.60 -27.30 8.59
CA MET A 703 -1.89 -26.36 9.67
C MET A 703 -2.28 -27.10 10.94
N GLU A 704 -1.38 -27.06 11.92
CA GLU A 704 -1.65 -27.46 13.30
C GLU A 704 -2.55 -26.41 13.99
N PRO A 705 -3.56 -26.78 14.79
CA PRO A 705 -4.32 -25.83 15.60
C PRO A 705 -3.39 -25.01 16.52
N ILE A 706 -3.34 -23.69 16.30
CA ILE A 706 -2.41 -22.75 16.95
C ILE A 706 -2.63 -22.70 18.48
N ALA A 707 -2.02 -23.59 19.25
CA ALA A 707 -2.26 -23.75 20.67
C ALA A 707 -1.27 -22.94 21.53
N GLU A 708 -1.49 -21.64 21.76
CA GLU A 708 -0.74 -20.92 22.82
C GLU A 708 -1.53 -20.02 23.78
N ASP A 709 -2.75 -19.55 23.45
CA ASP A 709 -3.52 -18.68 24.38
C ASP A 709 -4.72 -19.37 25.07
N GLY A 710 -4.81 -20.70 25.04
CA GLY A 710 -5.93 -21.41 25.68
C GLY A 710 -7.31 -21.14 25.06
N ASN A 711 -7.39 -20.43 23.92
CA ASN A 711 -8.62 -20.17 23.17
C ASN A 711 -8.60 -20.67 21.72
N LEU A 712 -7.47 -21.17 21.23
CA LEU A 712 -7.34 -21.78 19.90
C LEU A 712 -7.18 -23.31 19.96
N GLY A 713 -6.97 -23.87 21.16
CA GLY A 713 -6.79 -25.31 21.38
C GLY A 713 -8.07 -26.15 21.35
N ASN A 714 -9.16 -25.67 20.76
CA ASN A 714 -10.45 -26.39 20.69
C ASN A 714 -11.32 -26.02 19.47
N LEU A 715 -10.76 -25.40 18.43
CA LEU A 715 -11.57 -24.92 17.31
C LEU A 715 -11.68 -25.96 16.20
N GLY A 716 -12.61 -26.90 16.38
CA GLY A 716 -13.30 -27.51 15.25
C GLY A 716 -14.21 -26.53 14.49
N ILE A 717 -14.24 -25.23 14.84
CA ILE A 717 -15.15 -24.19 14.33
C ILE A 717 -14.42 -22.82 14.30
N LEU A 718 -14.24 -22.17 13.14
CA LEU A 718 -13.79 -20.76 13.07
C LEU A 718 -15.01 -19.80 13.09
N PRO A 719 -15.07 -18.82 14.01
CA PRO A 719 -16.14 -17.81 14.01
C PRO A 719 -15.96 -16.81 12.86
N ILE A 720 -17.00 -16.57 12.05
CA ILE A 720 -16.97 -15.57 10.96
C ILE A 720 -16.62 -14.16 11.46
N SER A 721 -16.96 -13.83 12.71
CA SER A 721 -16.61 -12.55 13.34
C SER A 721 -15.11 -12.36 13.58
N ASP A 722 -14.38 -13.43 13.83
CA ASP A 722 -12.95 -13.38 14.16
C ASP A 722 -12.11 -13.25 12.87
N LEU A 723 -12.62 -13.77 11.75
CA LEU A 723 -12.11 -13.54 10.41
C LEU A 723 -12.30 -12.10 9.90
N SER A 724 -12.96 -11.21 10.68
CA SER A 724 -13.35 -9.86 10.26
C SER A 724 -12.74 -8.71 11.09
N SER A 725 -11.86 -9.02 12.04
CA SER A 725 -11.39 -8.06 13.05
C SER A 725 -9.95 -7.56 12.84
N THR A 726 -9.59 -6.45 13.47
CA THR A 726 -8.28 -5.80 13.32
C THR A 726 -7.11 -6.66 13.81
N PRO A 727 -5.87 -6.45 13.31
CA PRO A 727 -4.67 -7.10 13.82
C PRO A 727 -4.58 -7.03 15.35
N GLY A 728 -4.39 -8.18 16.00
CA GLY A 728 -4.27 -8.29 17.46
C GLY A 728 -5.53 -8.76 18.20
N ALA A 729 -6.64 -9.07 17.52
CA ALA A 729 -7.75 -9.82 18.09
C ALA A 729 -7.97 -11.10 17.27
N VAL A 730 -7.74 -12.27 17.89
CA VAL A 730 -8.10 -13.64 17.44
C VAL A 730 -7.97 -13.92 15.91
N ALA A 731 -6.83 -14.49 15.48
CA ALA A 731 -6.57 -15.23 14.23
C ALA A 731 -7.37 -14.86 12.95
N THR A 732 -6.90 -13.85 12.20
CA THR A 732 -7.41 -13.42 10.88
C THR A 732 -6.63 -14.04 9.71
N PHE A 733 -7.16 -14.01 8.47
CA PHE A 733 -6.37 -14.37 7.26
C PHE A 733 -5.10 -13.53 7.11
N ALA A 734 -5.14 -12.25 7.53
CA ALA A 734 -3.95 -11.41 7.59
C ALA A 734 -2.88 -11.96 8.55
N ASP A 735 -3.29 -12.49 9.72
CA ASP A 735 -2.37 -13.15 10.66
C ASP A 735 -1.82 -14.47 10.11
N LEU A 736 -2.57 -15.19 9.27
CA LEU A 736 -2.10 -16.41 8.61
C LEU A 736 -1.08 -16.13 7.49
N LYS A 737 -1.18 -14.96 6.84
CA LYS A 737 -0.20 -14.50 5.85
C LYS A 737 1.05 -13.89 6.51
N MET A 738 0.87 -13.08 7.56
CA MET A 738 1.91 -12.18 8.11
C MET A 738 2.34 -12.46 9.57
N GLY A 739 1.68 -13.39 10.27
CA GLY A 739 1.94 -13.69 11.68
C GLY A 739 1.30 -12.68 12.68
N LYS A 740 1.04 -13.13 13.92
CA LYS A 740 0.32 -12.40 14.99
C LYS A 740 1.05 -11.15 15.49
N THR A 741 2.37 -11.12 15.38
CA THR A 741 3.23 -9.98 15.76
C THR A 741 3.76 -9.22 14.55
N GLY A 742 3.27 -9.56 13.34
CA GLY A 742 3.86 -9.13 12.08
C GLY A 742 5.21 -9.77 11.78
N SER A 743 5.66 -10.79 12.53
CA SER A 743 6.87 -11.53 12.19
C SER A 743 6.46 -12.76 11.37
N ALA A 744 6.34 -12.59 10.06
CA ALA A 744 5.94 -13.66 9.16
C ALA A 744 7.05 -14.72 8.99
N CYS A 745 8.28 -14.34 9.34
CA CYS A 745 9.48 -15.15 9.15
C CYS A 745 10.02 -15.79 10.44
N GLY A 746 10.53 -17.02 10.33
CA GLY A 746 11.32 -17.70 11.37
C GLY A 746 10.68 -18.93 12.01
N GLU A 747 11.49 -19.69 12.77
CA GLU A 747 11.06 -20.96 13.39
C GLU A 747 9.95 -20.79 14.45
N GLN A 748 9.69 -19.55 14.90
CA GLN A 748 8.61 -19.19 15.82
C GLN A 748 7.48 -18.40 15.12
N SER A 749 7.52 -18.27 13.79
CA SER A 749 6.44 -17.64 13.03
C SER A 749 5.17 -18.48 13.13
N ASN A 750 4.04 -17.80 13.25
CA ASN A 750 2.71 -18.38 13.21
C ASN A 750 1.98 -18.07 11.87
N ALA A 751 2.72 -17.63 10.84
CA ALA A 751 2.24 -17.56 9.47
C ALA A 751 2.26 -18.97 8.83
N HIS A 752 1.31 -19.24 7.95
CA HIS A 752 1.07 -20.58 7.38
C HIS A 752 1.20 -20.64 5.84
N PHE A 753 0.90 -19.54 5.13
CA PHE A 753 1.00 -19.49 3.67
C PHE A 753 2.44 -19.33 3.16
N GLY A 754 2.69 -19.81 1.93
CA GLY A 754 4.01 -20.10 1.36
C GLY A 754 4.50 -21.51 1.72
N THR A 755 5.69 -21.89 1.29
CA THR A 755 6.36 -23.09 1.81
C THR A 755 7.13 -22.79 3.10
N GLN A 756 7.45 -23.83 3.88
CA GLN A 756 8.32 -23.69 5.04
C GLN A 756 9.69 -23.11 4.66
N ASP A 757 10.17 -23.36 3.44
CA ASP A 757 11.41 -22.77 2.94
C ASP A 757 11.25 -21.27 2.66
N ASP A 758 10.09 -20.84 2.14
CA ASP A 758 9.77 -19.42 1.96
C ASP A 758 9.70 -18.67 3.30
N ARG A 759 9.29 -19.37 4.37
CA ARG A 759 9.22 -18.85 5.75
C ARG A 759 10.49 -19.08 6.58
N LYS A 760 11.47 -19.84 6.07
CA LYS A 760 12.68 -20.21 6.84
C LYS A 760 13.65 -19.05 6.97
N VAL A 761 14.18 -18.92 8.18
CA VAL A 761 15.27 -18.03 8.55
C VAL A 761 16.58 -18.76 8.27
N ASP A 762 17.22 -18.48 7.13
CA ASP A 762 18.58 -18.94 6.84
C ASP A 762 19.62 -17.86 7.21
N GLN A 763 20.92 -18.19 7.19
CA GLN A 763 22.00 -17.27 7.61
C GLN A 763 22.09 -15.96 6.80
N ASN A 764 21.35 -15.82 5.70
CA ASN A 764 21.28 -14.64 4.85
C ASN A 764 20.00 -13.79 5.03
N HIS A 765 19.06 -14.21 5.89
CA HIS A 765 18.05 -13.43 6.64
C HIS A 765 17.23 -12.30 5.98
N ALA A 766 17.34 -11.99 4.69
CA ALA A 766 16.76 -10.76 4.13
C ALA A 766 15.55 -10.96 3.20
N ASN A 767 15.19 -12.21 2.82
CA ASN A 767 14.25 -12.42 1.71
C ASN A 767 12.87 -12.99 2.01
N CYS A 768 12.63 -13.53 3.21
CA CYS A 768 11.33 -14.17 3.49
C CYS A 768 10.17 -13.16 3.41
N GLU A 769 10.30 -11.98 3.99
CA GLU A 769 9.25 -10.95 3.91
C GLU A 769 9.03 -10.46 2.47
N ASN A 770 10.09 -10.39 1.65
CA ASN A 770 9.96 -10.02 0.23
C ASN A 770 9.23 -11.13 -0.56
N ILE A 771 9.52 -12.40 -0.27
CA ILE A 771 8.83 -13.54 -0.86
C ILE A 771 7.34 -13.50 -0.50
N LEU A 772 7.01 -13.35 0.79
CA LEU A 772 5.61 -13.29 1.24
C LEU A 772 4.90 -12.04 0.69
N GLY A 773 5.59 -10.91 0.63
CA GLY A 773 5.12 -9.69 -0.03
C GLY A 773 4.85 -9.90 -1.52
N ALA A 774 5.72 -10.61 -2.23
CA ALA A 774 5.55 -10.94 -3.64
C ALA A 774 4.39 -11.93 -3.88
N LEU A 775 4.24 -12.94 -3.02
CA LEU A 775 3.10 -13.86 -3.06
C LEU A 775 1.79 -13.08 -2.89
N ARG A 776 1.76 -12.11 -1.96
CA ARG A 776 0.58 -11.27 -1.73
C ARG A 776 0.15 -10.46 -2.96
N LEU A 777 1.06 -10.17 -3.89
CA LEU A 777 0.73 -9.45 -5.13
C LEU A 777 0.11 -10.33 -6.22
N SER A 778 0.18 -11.66 -6.09
CA SER A 778 -0.17 -12.60 -7.18
C SER A 778 -1.00 -13.81 -6.76
N PHE A 779 -1.02 -14.18 -5.48
CA PHE A 779 -1.69 -15.37 -4.96
C PHE A 779 -3.03 -15.07 -4.29
N ARG A 780 -3.96 -16.00 -4.50
CA ARG A 780 -5.15 -16.20 -3.68
C ARG A 780 -4.87 -17.29 -2.65
N TYR A 781 -5.52 -17.23 -1.50
CA TYR A 781 -5.23 -18.03 -0.34
C TYR A 781 -6.46 -18.83 0.08
N ALA A 782 -6.31 -20.16 0.09
CA ALA A 782 -7.36 -21.11 0.39
C ALA A 782 -7.02 -21.92 1.64
N ILE A 783 -8.03 -22.20 2.47
CA ILE A 783 -7.89 -23.13 3.61
C ILE A 783 -8.95 -24.21 3.53
N PHE A 784 -8.55 -25.48 3.57
CA PHE A 784 -9.45 -26.59 3.87
C PHE A 784 -9.49 -26.86 5.38
N GLY A 785 -10.65 -26.69 6.00
CA GLY A 785 -10.78 -26.90 7.44
C GLY A 785 -12.07 -27.60 7.88
N HIS A 786 -12.23 -27.70 9.20
CA HIS A 786 -13.21 -28.56 9.85
C HIS A 786 -14.64 -28.00 9.76
N HIS A 787 -14.94 -26.88 10.45
CA HIS A 787 -16.22 -26.17 10.37
C HIS A 787 -16.05 -24.64 10.51
N ILE A 788 -17.08 -23.90 10.10
CA ILE A 788 -17.25 -22.44 10.29
C ILE A 788 -18.57 -22.23 11.05
N ALA A 789 -18.66 -21.29 12.00
CA ALA A 789 -19.95 -20.92 12.61
C ALA A 789 -20.23 -19.41 12.57
N GLU A 790 -21.50 -19.06 12.36
CA GLU A 790 -22.03 -17.69 12.51
C GLU A 790 -22.22 -17.29 13.99
N GLU A 791 -22.52 -18.25 14.87
CA GLU A 791 -22.71 -18.07 16.31
C GLU A 791 -22.35 -19.37 17.04
N TYR A 792 -21.70 -19.31 18.21
CA TYR A 792 -21.32 -20.50 18.98
C TYR A 792 -22.58 -21.14 19.60
N ASP A 793 -23.28 -21.99 18.85
CA ASP A 793 -24.35 -22.85 19.34
C ASP A 793 -23.82 -24.29 19.53
N PRO A 794 -23.59 -24.74 20.77
CA PRO A 794 -23.14 -26.07 21.07
C PRO A 794 -24.22 -27.15 20.87
N ASN A 795 -25.34 -26.91 20.20
CA ASN A 795 -26.32 -27.96 19.88
C ASN A 795 -26.81 -27.94 18.42
N ALA A 796 -26.22 -27.12 17.55
CA ALA A 796 -26.73 -26.93 16.20
C ALA A 796 -25.70 -27.36 15.13
N LEU A 797 -26.16 -28.14 14.15
CA LEU A 797 -25.41 -28.51 12.93
C LEU A 797 -25.18 -27.31 11.97
N VAL A 798 -24.90 -26.11 12.49
CA VAL A 798 -24.72 -24.91 11.66
C VAL A 798 -23.25 -24.72 11.35
N GLY A 799 -22.87 -25.07 10.13
CA GLY A 799 -21.69 -24.53 9.46
C GLY A 799 -21.94 -24.46 7.96
N HIS A 800 -21.27 -23.53 7.26
CA HIS A 800 -21.42 -23.35 5.82
C HIS A 800 -20.53 -24.33 5.05
N THR A 801 -20.84 -24.59 3.78
CA THR A 801 -20.00 -25.43 2.90
C THR A 801 -18.68 -24.76 2.51
N GLY A 802 -18.62 -23.43 2.58
CA GLY A 802 -17.44 -22.59 2.39
C GLY A 802 -17.76 -21.13 2.69
N VAL A 803 -16.75 -20.27 2.61
CA VAL A 803 -16.90 -18.81 2.65
C VAL A 803 -15.73 -18.16 1.91
N ALA A 804 -16.02 -17.12 1.12
CA ALA A 804 -15.00 -16.40 0.37
C ALA A 804 -15.14 -14.88 0.51
N GLU A 805 -14.01 -14.18 0.37
CA GLU A 805 -13.99 -12.74 0.21
C GLU A 805 -14.50 -12.37 -1.19
N SER A 806 -15.57 -11.56 -1.22
CA SER A 806 -16.20 -11.13 -2.46
C SER A 806 -15.25 -10.32 -3.33
N SER A 807 -14.83 -10.92 -4.45
CA SER A 807 -13.78 -10.44 -5.36
C SER A 807 -12.42 -10.19 -4.66
N GLY A 808 -12.18 -10.85 -3.53
CA GLY A 808 -10.98 -10.70 -2.73
C GLY A 808 -9.89 -11.69 -3.08
N ASN A 809 -9.00 -12.01 -2.13
CA ASN A 809 -8.02 -13.08 -2.33
C ASN A 809 -8.06 -14.20 -1.29
N ASP A 810 -9.00 -14.14 -0.34
CA ASP A 810 -9.12 -15.12 0.74
C ASP A 810 -10.38 -15.95 0.63
N PHE A 811 -10.26 -17.27 0.81
CA PHE A 811 -11.42 -18.16 0.91
C PHE A 811 -11.16 -19.42 1.75
N PHE A 812 -12.23 -19.94 2.34
CA PHE A 812 -12.19 -21.08 3.24
C PHE A 812 -13.21 -22.13 2.79
N ILE A 813 -12.81 -23.39 2.85
CA ILE A 813 -13.62 -24.54 2.43
C ILE A 813 -13.88 -25.40 3.68
N ALA A 814 -15.14 -25.54 4.03
CA ALA A 814 -15.60 -26.16 5.27
C ALA A 814 -16.58 -27.30 4.96
N LEU A 815 -16.07 -28.39 4.38
CA LEU A 815 -16.94 -29.48 3.92
C LEU A 815 -17.53 -30.31 5.07
N GLY A 816 -17.05 -30.15 6.32
CA GLY A 816 -17.66 -30.76 7.51
C GLY A 816 -18.05 -32.23 7.33
N PHE A 817 -19.36 -32.49 7.31
CA PHE A 817 -19.99 -33.82 7.24
C PHE A 817 -20.00 -34.49 5.85
N ILE A 818 -19.31 -33.93 4.85
CA ILE A 818 -19.44 -34.41 3.46
C ILE A 818 -18.99 -35.86 3.27
N GLU A 819 -18.02 -36.32 4.05
CA GLU A 819 -17.59 -37.71 4.06
C GLU A 819 -18.69 -38.63 4.59
N ARG A 820 -19.48 -38.17 5.57
CA ARG A 820 -20.65 -38.92 6.06
C ARG A 820 -21.69 -39.06 4.95
N TYR A 821 -22.03 -37.96 4.28
CA TYR A 821 -22.96 -37.99 3.14
C TYR A 821 -22.46 -38.89 1.99
N ALA A 822 -21.20 -38.74 1.56
CA ALA A 822 -20.63 -39.57 0.51
C ALA A 822 -20.70 -41.07 0.85
N ARG A 823 -20.55 -41.40 2.14
CA ARG A 823 -20.63 -42.77 2.67
C ARG A 823 -22.06 -43.29 2.66
N ASP A 824 -23.02 -42.48 3.09
CA ASP A 824 -24.45 -42.82 3.08
C ASP A 824 -24.96 -43.04 1.65
N VAL A 825 -24.55 -42.16 0.72
CA VAL A 825 -24.80 -42.34 -0.72
C VAL A 825 -24.22 -43.64 -1.22
N ALA A 826 -22.95 -43.92 -0.93
CA ALA A 826 -22.31 -45.15 -1.35
C ALA A 826 -23.03 -46.40 -0.81
N ASN A 827 -23.50 -46.35 0.44
CA ASN A 827 -24.20 -47.43 1.13
C ASN A 827 -25.64 -47.64 0.63
N SER A 828 -26.27 -46.61 0.07
CA SER A 828 -27.63 -46.70 -0.50
C SER A 828 -27.71 -47.59 -1.76
N PHE A 829 -26.57 -47.95 -2.38
CA PHE A 829 -26.50 -48.88 -3.51
C PHE A 829 -26.63 -50.34 -3.04
N LYS A 830 -27.87 -50.77 -2.76
CA LYS A 830 -28.26 -52.08 -2.17
C LYS A 830 -27.75 -53.35 -2.91
N SER A 831 -27.13 -53.23 -4.08
CA SER A 831 -26.60 -54.34 -4.88
C SER A 831 -25.09 -54.26 -5.20
N ALA A 832 -24.38 -53.26 -4.68
CA ALA A 832 -22.95 -53.05 -4.93
C ALA A 832 -22.06 -53.90 -4.01
N THR A 833 -20.91 -54.34 -4.51
CA THR A 833 -19.86 -54.96 -3.71
C THR A 833 -19.15 -53.90 -2.84
N PRO A 834 -18.49 -54.28 -1.73
CA PRO A 834 -17.74 -53.34 -0.91
C PRO A 834 -16.71 -52.50 -1.69
N GLN A 835 -16.07 -53.08 -2.71
CA GLN A 835 -15.13 -52.36 -3.58
C GLN A 835 -15.81 -51.35 -4.51
N GLU A 836 -17.06 -51.59 -4.89
CA GLU A 836 -17.86 -50.66 -5.69
C GLU A 836 -18.40 -49.52 -4.82
N ILE A 837 -18.83 -49.83 -3.59
CA ILE A 837 -19.23 -48.84 -2.58
C ILE A 837 -18.07 -47.88 -2.30
N GLN A 838 -16.87 -48.39 -2.06
CA GLN A 838 -15.69 -47.53 -1.83
C GLN A 838 -15.37 -46.62 -3.02
N LYS A 839 -15.48 -47.13 -4.26
CA LYS A 839 -15.27 -46.31 -5.46
C LYS A 839 -16.31 -45.21 -5.63
N ILE A 840 -17.56 -45.48 -5.25
CA ILE A 840 -18.64 -44.50 -5.30
C ILE A 840 -18.38 -43.40 -4.25
N TYR A 841 -18.00 -43.81 -3.04
CA TYR A 841 -17.58 -42.89 -1.97
C TYR A 841 -16.43 -41.99 -2.41
N ASP A 842 -15.32 -42.58 -2.89
CA ASP A 842 -14.13 -41.82 -3.28
C ASP A 842 -14.46 -40.79 -4.37
N ARG A 843 -15.30 -41.19 -5.33
CA ARG A 843 -15.73 -40.31 -6.42
C ARG A 843 -16.59 -39.14 -5.91
N GLU A 844 -17.51 -39.41 -5.00
CA GLU A 844 -18.42 -38.39 -4.46
C GLU A 844 -17.66 -37.33 -3.67
N VAL A 845 -16.69 -37.75 -2.86
CA VAL A 845 -15.79 -36.84 -2.12
C VAL A 845 -15.01 -35.94 -3.08
N ILE A 846 -14.42 -36.52 -4.13
CA ILE A 846 -13.69 -35.76 -5.17
C ILE A 846 -14.62 -34.74 -5.83
N ASP A 847 -15.85 -35.15 -6.17
CA ASP A 847 -16.79 -34.28 -6.87
C ASP A 847 -17.21 -33.07 -6.05
N LEU A 848 -17.45 -33.27 -4.76
CA LEU A 848 -17.87 -32.21 -3.86
C LEU A 848 -16.72 -31.28 -3.47
N GLN A 849 -15.51 -31.81 -3.28
CA GLN A 849 -14.31 -31.00 -3.06
C GLN A 849 -14.02 -30.09 -4.27
N ALA A 850 -14.03 -30.64 -5.48
CA ALA A 850 -13.75 -29.88 -6.70
C ALA A 850 -14.81 -28.79 -6.95
N ALA A 851 -16.10 -29.14 -6.78
CA ALA A 851 -17.19 -28.18 -6.98
C ALA A 851 -17.16 -27.04 -5.98
N THR A 852 -16.91 -27.34 -4.70
CA THR A 852 -16.88 -26.32 -3.65
C THR A 852 -15.64 -25.44 -3.76
N PHE A 853 -14.47 -26.02 -4.01
CA PHE A 853 -13.26 -25.22 -4.26
C PHE A 853 -13.47 -24.25 -5.41
N MET A 854 -14.02 -24.72 -6.54
CA MET A 854 -14.28 -23.85 -7.68
C MET A 854 -15.36 -22.80 -7.37
N HIS A 855 -16.39 -23.13 -6.60
CA HIS A 855 -17.41 -22.16 -6.17
C HIS A 855 -16.82 -21.02 -5.34
N GLU A 856 -16.06 -21.35 -4.29
CA GLU A 856 -15.45 -20.35 -3.42
C GLU A 856 -14.40 -19.51 -4.15
N LEU A 857 -13.59 -20.14 -5.02
CA LEU A 857 -12.68 -19.42 -5.90
C LEU A 857 -13.44 -18.44 -6.82
N GLY A 858 -14.61 -18.83 -7.32
CA GLY A 858 -15.49 -18.01 -8.14
C GLY A 858 -15.93 -16.71 -7.46
N HIS A 859 -16.22 -16.75 -6.16
CA HIS A 859 -16.49 -15.53 -5.38
C HIS A 859 -15.29 -14.59 -5.34
N THR A 860 -14.07 -15.12 -5.15
CA THR A 860 -12.85 -14.31 -5.20
C THR A 860 -12.60 -13.71 -6.60
N LEU A 861 -13.19 -14.30 -7.64
CA LEU A 861 -13.19 -13.82 -9.03
C LEU A 861 -14.43 -12.97 -9.37
N GLY A 862 -15.18 -12.50 -8.38
CA GLY A 862 -16.28 -11.55 -8.55
C GLY A 862 -17.62 -12.15 -8.98
N LEU A 863 -17.75 -13.48 -8.96
CA LEU A 863 -19.01 -14.16 -9.26
C LEU A 863 -19.93 -14.21 -8.03
N GLY A 864 -21.23 -14.01 -8.26
CA GLY A 864 -22.29 -14.30 -7.29
C GLY A 864 -23.06 -15.56 -7.68
N HIS A 865 -23.98 -16.04 -6.84
CA HIS A 865 -24.74 -17.28 -7.11
C HIS A 865 -25.65 -17.21 -8.36
N GLY A 866 -25.88 -16.00 -8.89
CA GLY A 866 -26.64 -15.76 -10.12
C GLY A 866 -25.84 -15.10 -11.27
N GLY A 867 -24.52 -14.95 -11.12
CA GLY A 867 -23.62 -14.43 -12.17
C GLY A 867 -22.76 -13.22 -11.79
N THR A 868 -23.25 -12.26 -11.00
CA THR A 868 -22.49 -11.05 -10.64
C THR A 868 -22.83 -10.56 -9.25
N LEU A 869 -21.84 -10.22 -8.42
CA LEU A 869 -22.05 -9.57 -7.13
C LEU A 869 -22.54 -8.11 -7.34
N VAL A 870 -23.85 -7.85 -7.42
CA VAL A 870 -24.36 -6.47 -7.56
C VAL A 870 -24.76 -5.94 -6.19
N PRO A 871 -24.30 -4.74 -5.76
CA PRO A 871 -24.72 -4.14 -4.50
C PRO A 871 -26.24 -3.82 -4.48
N SER A 872 -27.03 -4.74 -3.94
CA SER A 872 -28.29 -4.57 -3.20
C SER A 872 -29.22 -3.38 -3.54
N GLN A 873 -29.47 -3.09 -4.82
CA GLN A 873 -30.57 -2.18 -5.22
C GLN A 873 -31.59 -2.79 -6.18
N VAL A 874 -31.36 -4.01 -6.68
CA VAL A 874 -32.34 -4.78 -7.43
C VAL A 874 -32.36 -6.21 -6.86
N PRO A 875 -33.42 -6.66 -6.18
CA PRO A 875 -33.41 -7.90 -5.38
C PRO A 875 -33.24 -9.23 -6.12
N PHE A 876 -33.05 -9.25 -7.44
CA PHE A 876 -33.44 -10.41 -8.27
C PHE A 876 -32.33 -10.95 -9.22
N PHE A 877 -31.13 -10.35 -9.24
CA PHE A 877 -30.05 -10.84 -10.12
C PHE A 877 -29.23 -11.99 -9.51
N ASP A 878 -29.23 -12.14 -8.19
CA ASP A 878 -28.44 -13.14 -7.44
C ASP A 878 -29.25 -14.38 -7.03
N ALA A 879 -30.36 -14.66 -7.74
CA ALA A 879 -31.20 -15.82 -7.42
C ALA A 879 -30.42 -17.13 -7.59
N ASN A 880 -30.31 -17.85 -6.48
CA ASN A 880 -29.84 -19.24 -6.41
C ASN A 880 -30.85 -20.15 -7.16
N TYR A 881 -30.38 -21.27 -7.73
CA TYR A 881 -31.22 -22.30 -8.38
C TYR A 881 -31.82 -21.97 -9.76
N LYS A 882 -31.31 -20.98 -10.48
CA LYS A 882 -31.72 -20.70 -11.87
C LYS A 882 -31.48 -21.89 -12.82
N PRO A 883 -32.51 -22.52 -13.42
CA PRO A 883 -32.33 -23.69 -14.28
C PRO A 883 -31.56 -23.42 -15.58
N ASN A 884 -31.48 -22.17 -16.03
CA ASN A 884 -30.73 -21.78 -17.23
C ASN A 884 -29.33 -21.23 -16.93
N TYR A 885 -28.89 -21.19 -15.67
CA TYR A 885 -27.56 -20.71 -15.28
C TYR A 885 -26.62 -21.88 -14.98
N PHE A 886 -25.99 -22.42 -16.03
CA PHE A 886 -25.13 -23.61 -15.97
C PHE A 886 -23.74 -23.31 -15.41
N SER A 887 -23.70 -22.93 -14.14
CA SER A 887 -22.47 -22.59 -13.42
C SER A 887 -22.37 -23.34 -12.11
N VAL A 888 -21.17 -23.70 -11.67
CA VAL A 888 -20.93 -24.21 -10.30
C VAL A 888 -21.32 -23.19 -9.22
N MET A 889 -21.43 -21.90 -9.57
CA MET A 889 -21.96 -20.85 -8.68
C MET A 889 -23.44 -21.03 -8.35
N ASN A 890 -24.16 -21.83 -9.13
CA ASN A 890 -25.52 -22.24 -8.81
C ASN A 890 -25.48 -23.54 -8.00
N TYR A 891 -26.04 -23.53 -6.79
CA TYR A 891 -25.97 -24.68 -5.90
C TYR A 891 -26.69 -25.93 -6.42
N ALA A 892 -27.70 -25.80 -7.28
CA ALA A 892 -28.27 -26.94 -8.02
C ALA A 892 -27.20 -27.68 -8.85
N TYR A 893 -26.19 -26.95 -9.29
CA TYR A 893 -25.03 -27.43 -10.03
C TYR A 893 -23.73 -27.39 -9.22
N GLN A 894 -23.74 -27.11 -7.92
CA GLN A 894 -22.58 -27.44 -7.09
C GLN A 894 -22.69 -28.88 -6.61
N PHE A 895 -23.87 -29.27 -6.12
CA PHE A 895 -24.00 -30.40 -5.20
C PHE A 895 -24.70 -31.65 -5.76
N ASN A 896 -25.23 -31.61 -6.98
CA ASN A 896 -25.78 -32.81 -7.62
C ASN A 896 -24.67 -33.61 -8.32
N GLY A 897 -24.38 -34.82 -7.82
CA GLY A 897 -23.18 -35.61 -8.14
C GLY A 897 -22.93 -35.90 -9.63
N ARG A 898 -21.65 -36.04 -10.01
CA ARG A 898 -21.21 -36.30 -11.40
C ARG A 898 -21.11 -37.80 -11.66
N GLY A 899 -21.99 -38.35 -12.50
CA GLY A 899 -22.01 -39.76 -12.88
C GLY A 899 -23.09 -40.03 -13.94
N LYS A 900 -23.13 -41.20 -14.59
CA LYS A 900 -24.06 -41.47 -15.71
C LYS A 900 -25.48 -41.87 -15.26
N PRO A 901 -26.54 -41.17 -15.71
CA PRO A 901 -27.85 -41.72 -16.02
C PRO A 901 -28.06 -41.68 -17.53
N ALA A 902 -29.16 -42.28 -17.99
CA ALA A 902 -29.52 -42.26 -19.40
C ALA A 902 -29.74 -40.82 -19.89
N LYS A 903 -29.22 -40.49 -21.09
CA LYS A 903 -29.47 -39.23 -21.83
C LYS A 903 -30.95 -38.83 -22.02
N ASN A 904 -31.90 -39.65 -21.57
CA ASN A 904 -33.33 -39.57 -21.85
C ASN A 904 -34.19 -39.71 -20.57
N TYR A 905 -33.66 -39.42 -19.38
CA TYR A 905 -34.46 -39.47 -18.15
C TYR A 905 -35.34 -38.22 -18.02
N ILE A 906 -36.65 -38.42 -17.90
CA ILE A 906 -37.65 -37.39 -17.57
C ILE A 906 -38.42 -37.98 -16.38
N GLY A 907 -38.38 -37.33 -15.22
CA GLY A 907 -39.07 -37.81 -14.03
C GLY A 907 -38.76 -36.99 -12.76
N GLU A 908 -39.61 -37.15 -11.76
CA GLU A 908 -39.35 -36.74 -10.38
C GLU A 908 -38.00 -37.31 -9.92
N VAL A 909 -37.21 -36.50 -9.22
CA VAL A 909 -36.07 -37.03 -8.46
C VAL A 909 -36.69 -37.86 -7.34
N ASP A 910 -36.57 -39.19 -7.41
CA ASP A 910 -37.18 -40.06 -6.39
C ASP A 910 -36.63 -39.75 -4.99
N SER A 911 -37.33 -40.21 -3.95
CA SER A 911 -36.98 -40.04 -2.53
C SER A 911 -35.62 -40.66 -2.13
N THR A 912 -34.80 -41.08 -3.09
CA THR A 912 -33.40 -41.48 -2.84
C THR A 912 -32.37 -40.45 -3.35
N GLY A 913 -32.80 -39.35 -3.98
CA GLY A 913 -31.92 -38.28 -4.46
C GLY A 913 -30.99 -38.69 -5.62
N GLN A 914 -31.14 -39.89 -6.20
CA GLN A 914 -30.12 -40.50 -7.06
C GLN A 914 -30.24 -40.22 -8.57
N VAL A 915 -30.60 -39.01 -9.00
CA VAL A 915 -30.40 -38.62 -10.40
C VAL A 915 -29.03 -37.95 -10.55
N ARG A 916 -27.96 -38.75 -10.61
CA ARG A 916 -26.58 -38.26 -10.87
C ARG A 916 -26.52 -37.57 -12.23
N VAL A 917 -26.65 -36.26 -12.35
CA VAL A 917 -26.60 -35.62 -13.68
C VAL A 917 -25.16 -35.63 -14.22
N ASN A 918 -24.92 -36.32 -15.35
CA ASN A 918 -23.60 -36.33 -16.00
C ASN A 918 -23.29 -34.95 -16.57
N ARG A 919 -22.68 -34.08 -15.76
CA ARG A 919 -22.38 -32.70 -16.09
C ARG A 919 -20.89 -32.38 -15.88
N PRO A 920 -20.30 -31.51 -16.71
CA PRO A 920 -18.95 -31.02 -16.47
C PRO A 920 -18.95 -30.07 -15.26
N LEU A 921 -17.82 -30.02 -14.55
CA LEU A 921 -17.49 -28.88 -13.68
C LEU A 921 -17.06 -27.72 -14.59
N ASP A 922 -17.79 -26.61 -14.50
CA ASP A 922 -17.67 -25.45 -15.39
C ASP A 922 -18.37 -24.22 -14.76
N TYR A 923 -17.95 -23.02 -15.15
CA TYR A 923 -18.77 -21.81 -15.00
C TYR A 923 -19.65 -21.59 -16.24
N SER A 924 -20.65 -20.69 -16.14
CA SER A 924 -21.53 -20.43 -17.28
C SER A 924 -20.84 -19.59 -18.36
N LYS A 925 -21.32 -19.75 -19.62
CA LYS A 925 -20.86 -19.00 -20.81
C LYS A 925 -21.90 -17.98 -21.30
N GLY A 926 -23.00 -17.79 -20.56
CA GLY A 926 -24.04 -16.80 -20.89
C GLY A 926 -24.71 -17.04 -22.24
N THR A 927 -24.96 -18.31 -22.57
CA THR A 927 -25.50 -18.69 -23.89
C THR A 927 -26.92 -19.24 -23.85
N ALA A 928 -27.45 -19.53 -22.66
CA ALA A 928 -28.82 -19.98 -22.52
C ALA A 928 -29.81 -18.81 -22.69
N LEU A 929 -30.99 -19.11 -23.25
CA LEU A 929 -32.05 -18.12 -23.40
C LEU A 929 -32.65 -17.76 -22.02
N PRO A 930 -33.21 -16.54 -21.87
CA PRO A 930 -34.01 -16.19 -20.70
C PRO A 930 -35.16 -17.18 -20.48
N LEU A 931 -35.35 -17.59 -19.22
CA LEU A 931 -36.54 -18.34 -18.80
C LEU A 931 -37.51 -17.36 -18.17
N LYS A 932 -38.69 -17.22 -18.76
CA LYS A 932 -39.73 -16.32 -18.28
C LYS A 932 -40.82 -17.14 -17.61
N GLU A 933 -40.79 -17.20 -16.30
CA GLU A 933 -41.68 -18.03 -15.49
C GLU A 933 -43.16 -17.66 -15.64
N LEU A 934 -43.48 -16.47 -16.20
CA LEU A 934 -44.84 -16.05 -16.55
C LEU A 934 -45.34 -16.58 -17.90
N GLU A 935 -44.43 -16.95 -18.80
CA GLU A 935 -44.69 -17.32 -20.20
C GLU A 935 -43.65 -18.36 -20.67
N LEU A 936 -43.55 -19.48 -19.95
CA LEU A 936 -42.65 -20.58 -20.29
C LEU A 936 -43.19 -21.37 -21.48
N ASN A 937 -42.30 -21.67 -22.42
CA ASN A 937 -42.61 -22.51 -23.58
C ASN A 937 -42.13 -23.94 -23.33
N GLU A 938 -43.04 -24.90 -23.26
CA GLU A 938 -42.75 -26.31 -23.00
C GLU A 938 -42.41 -27.10 -24.28
N PHE A 939 -42.60 -26.50 -25.47
CA PHE A 939 -42.18 -27.10 -26.74
C PHE A 939 -40.70 -26.93 -27.02
N GLU A 940 -40.07 -25.99 -26.33
CA GLU A 940 -38.65 -25.69 -26.42
C GLU A 940 -37.97 -26.10 -25.11
N GLY A 941 -36.75 -26.63 -25.23
CA GLY A 941 -35.88 -26.80 -24.08
C GLY A 941 -35.17 -25.49 -23.74
N ILE A 942 -34.22 -25.56 -22.82
CA ILE A 942 -33.24 -24.51 -22.68
C ILE A 942 -32.33 -24.62 -23.89
N VAL A 943 -32.46 -23.70 -24.86
CA VAL A 943 -31.59 -23.68 -26.04
C VAL A 943 -30.15 -23.41 -25.57
N VAL A 944 -29.38 -24.49 -25.33
CA VAL A 944 -27.99 -24.45 -24.91
C VAL A 944 -27.07 -24.74 -26.08
N PRO A 945 -26.19 -23.81 -26.47
CA PRO A 945 -25.07 -24.10 -27.37
C PRO A 945 -23.92 -24.88 -26.70
N GLN A 946 -24.08 -25.39 -25.47
CA GLN A 946 -23.04 -26.12 -24.75
C GLN A 946 -23.20 -27.63 -24.92
N ALA A 947 -22.45 -28.20 -25.88
CA ALA A 947 -22.32 -29.64 -26.03
C ALA A 947 -21.70 -30.27 -24.76
N GLY A 948 -22.52 -30.77 -23.83
CA GLY A 948 -22.01 -31.41 -22.62
C GLY A 948 -22.97 -31.49 -21.44
N TRP A 949 -23.98 -30.63 -21.35
CA TRP A 949 -24.99 -30.65 -20.29
C TRP A 949 -26.24 -31.41 -20.78
N PRO A 950 -26.42 -32.70 -20.42
CA PRO A 950 -27.51 -33.50 -20.95
C PRO A 950 -28.87 -33.09 -20.38
N ASN A 951 -28.92 -32.61 -19.13
CA ASN A 951 -30.15 -32.37 -18.40
C ASN A 951 -30.09 -31.06 -17.59
N VAL A 952 -31.27 -30.48 -17.35
CA VAL A 952 -31.51 -29.36 -16.43
C VAL A 952 -32.25 -29.85 -15.18
N LEU A 953 -31.93 -29.25 -14.03
CA LEU A 953 -32.68 -29.37 -12.78
C LEU A 953 -33.59 -28.13 -12.64
N PHE A 954 -34.87 -28.34 -12.32
CA PHE A 954 -35.83 -27.29 -12.04
C PHE A 954 -36.81 -27.74 -10.95
N GLN A 955 -37.53 -26.81 -10.35
CA GLN A 955 -38.62 -27.11 -9.42
C GLN A 955 -39.97 -26.85 -10.07
N SER A 956 -40.98 -27.60 -9.66
CA SER A 956 -42.38 -27.29 -9.90
C SER A 956 -43.19 -27.70 -8.68
N LYS A 957 -44.04 -26.81 -8.18
CA LYS A 957 -44.90 -27.04 -7.00
C LYS A 957 -44.13 -27.55 -5.77
N GLY A 958 -42.89 -27.10 -5.57
CA GLY A 958 -42.01 -27.51 -4.48
C GLY A 958 -41.35 -28.89 -4.65
N VAL A 959 -41.48 -29.51 -5.82
CA VAL A 959 -40.84 -30.80 -6.15
C VAL A 959 -39.75 -30.59 -7.19
N LYS A 960 -38.63 -31.30 -7.05
CA LYS A 960 -37.48 -31.23 -7.97
C LYS A 960 -37.64 -32.20 -9.14
N TYR A 961 -37.37 -31.70 -10.34
CA TYR A 961 -37.45 -32.44 -11.60
C TYR A 961 -36.17 -32.34 -12.40
N VAL A 962 -35.90 -33.39 -13.19
CA VAL A 962 -34.81 -33.42 -14.17
C VAL A 962 -35.38 -33.68 -15.54
N ALA A 963 -35.01 -32.85 -16.52
CA ALA A 963 -35.40 -33.01 -17.92
C ALA A 963 -34.21 -32.78 -18.88
N PRO A 964 -34.21 -33.38 -20.09
CA PRO A 964 -33.19 -33.11 -21.09
C PRO A 964 -33.20 -31.63 -21.51
N ALA A 965 -32.06 -30.95 -21.39
CA ALA A 965 -31.99 -29.51 -21.60
C ALA A 965 -32.35 -29.10 -23.04
N GLU A 966 -32.01 -29.92 -24.04
CA GLU A 966 -32.20 -29.61 -25.47
C GLU A 966 -33.59 -29.97 -26.03
N GLN A 967 -34.48 -30.59 -25.26
CA GLN A 967 -35.82 -31.03 -25.71
C GLN A 967 -36.91 -30.21 -25.03
N GLY A 968 -38.14 -30.20 -25.56
CA GLY A 968 -39.28 -29.59 -24.87
C GLY A 968 -39.45 -30.14 -23.45
N ILE A 969 -39.61 -29.23 -22.48
CA ILE A 969 -39.68 -29.52 -21.05
C ILE A 969 -41.09 -29.19 -20.56
N ASP A 970 -41.77 -30.17 -19.95
CA ASP A 970 -43.05 -29.96 -19.25
C ASP A 970 -42.75 -29.28 -17.91
N TRP A 971 -42.67 -27.94 -17.92
CA TRP A 971 -42.21 -27.15 -16.78
C TRP A 971 -43.16 -27.26 -15.59
N ASN A 972 -44.47 -27.34 -15.82
CA ASN A 972 -45.46 -27.44 -14.73
C ASN A 972 -45.82 -28.89 -14.37
N MET A 973 -45.20 -29.87 -15.04
CA MET A 973 -45.36 -31.31 -14.86
C MET A 973 -46.82 -31.79 -14.92
N ASN A 974 -47.66 -31.16 -15.75
CA ASN A 974 -49.06 -31.52 -15.90
C ASN A 974 -49.29 -32.61 -16.97
N GLY A 975 -48.25 -32.96 -17.73
CA GLY A 975 -48.24 -33.97 -18.78
C GLY A 975 -48.70 -33.47 -20.16
N ILE A 976 -48.89 -32.17 -20.36
CA ILE A 976 -49.42 -31.54 -21.58
C ILE A 976 -48.53 -30.34 -21.95
N PRO A 977 -47.77 -30.40 -23.06
CA PRO A 977 -46.96 -29.27 -23.52
C PRO A 977 -47.78 -28.03 -23.91
N GLU A 978 -47.40 -26.86 -23.38
CA GLU A 978 -48.01 -25.55 -23.55
C GLU A 978 -47.00 -24.47 -24.03
N GLU A 979 -47.44 -23.47 -24.80
CA GLU A 979 -46.55 -22.37 -25.28
C GLU A 979 -46.37 -21.24 -24.24
N ASP A 980 -47.31 -21.12 -23.28
CA ASP A 980 -47.39 -20.04 -22.29
C ASP A 980 -47.81 -20.60 -20.91
N THR A 981 -46.94 -21.38 -20.27
CA THR A 981 -47.19 -21.89 -18.91
C THR A 981 -46.59 -20.99 -17.84
N MET A 982 -47.16 -21.01 -16.64
CA MET A 982 -46.68 -20.25 -15.48
C MET A 982 -46.23 -21.22 -14.39
N GLU A 983 -44.95 -21.19 -14.04
CA GLU A 983 -44.39 -22.04 -13.00
C GLU A 983 -43.18 -21.35 -12.36
N ASP A 984 -43.12 -21.35 -11.03
CA ASP A 984 -41.97 -20.93 -10.23
C ASP A 984 -40.92 -22.06 -10.26
N LEU A 985 -39.84 -21.84 -11.01
CA LEU A 985 -38.85 -22.86 -11.34
C LEU A 985 -37.71 -22.94 -10.32
N ASN A 986 -37.52 -21.90 -9.50
CA ASN A 986 -36.47 -21.81 -8.48
C ASN A 986 -37.03 -21.95 -7.04
N ASN A 987 -38.36 -21.97 -6.89
CA ASN A 987 -39.12 -22.11 -5.64
C ASN A 987 -38.87 -20.97 -4.64
N ASP A 988 -38.63 -19.76 -5.12
CA ASP A 988 -38.48 -18.56 -4.29
C ASP A 988 -39.84 -17.88 -3.96
N GLY A 989 -40.93 -18.38 -4.52
CA GLY A 989 -42.29 -17.87 -4.35
C GLY A 989 -42.63 -16.69 -5.26
N ILE A 990 -41.75 -16.34 -6.20
CA ILE A 990 -41.85 -15.26 -7.17
C ILE A 990 -41.83 -15.89 -8.56
N VAL A 991 -42.46 -15.21 -9.52
CA VAL A 991 -42.51 -15.65 -10.92
C VAL A 991 -41.93 -14.52 -11.75
N GLU A 992 -40.74 -14.73 -12.31
CA GLU A 992 -39.91 -13.70 -12.94
C GLU A 992 -39.21 -14.13 -14.24
N GLU A 993 -38.36 -13.25 -14.78
CA GLU A 993 -37.50 -13.56 -15.94
C GLU A 993 -36.08 -13.82 -15.46
N MET A 994 -35.65 -15.08 -15.52
CA MET A 994 -34.32 -15.53 -15.14
C MET A 994 -33.36 -15.46 -16.34
N LEU A 995 -32.26 -14.75 -16.15
CA LEU A 995 -31.20 -14.59 -17.16
C LEU A 995 -30.00 -15.50 -16.84
N ASP A 996 -29.39 -16.03 -17.90
CA ASP A 996 -28.04 -16.63 -17.85
C ASP A 996 -26.97 -15.53 -17.80
N HIS A 997 -25.78 -15.88 -17.33
CA HIS A 997 -24.64 -14.98 -17.21
C HIS A 997 -23.35 -15.62 -17.76
N ASP A 998 -22.52 -14.85 -18.44
CA ASP A 998 -21.25 -15.33 -19.00
C ASP A 998 -20.13 -15.17 -17.98
N ASP A 999 -20.07 -16.06 -17.00
CA ASP A 999 -19.10 -16.00 -15.91
C ASP A 999 -17.66 -15.96 -16.43
N TRP A 1000 -17.31 -16.84 -17.38
CA TRP A 1000 -15.94 -16.94 -17.91
C TRP A 1000 -15.44 -15.63 -18.53
N ARG A 1001 -16.29 -14.86 -19.21
CA ARG A 1001 -15.92 -13.54 -19.76
C ARG A 1001 -16.02 -12.39 -18.75
N ASN A 1002 -16.45 -12.67 -17.52
CA ASN A 1002 -16.71 -11.69 -16.48
C ASN A 1002 -15.88 -11.92 -15.20
N LEU A 1003 -14.92 -12.85 -15.21
CA LEU A 1003 -13.99 -13.02 -14.08
C LEU A 1003 -13.26 -11.70 -13.75
N ASP A 1004 -13.24 -11.35 -12.47
CA ASP A 1004 -12.49 -10.22 -11.91
C ASP A 1004 -11.15 -10.73 -11.36
N TYR A 1005 -10.09 -10.60 -12.16
CA TYR A 1005 -8.76 -11.03 -11.76
C TYR A 1005 -8.11 -10.08 -10.73
N ASP A 1006 -8.52 -8.80 -10.69
CA ASP A 1006 -7.93 -7.75 -9.85
C ASP A 1006 -8.45 -7.78 -8.41
N PHE A 1007 -7.76 -8.51 -7.54
CA PHE A 1007 -8.00 -8.46 -6.09
C PHE A 1007 -7.23 -7.33 -5.38
N ARG A 1008 -6.32 -6.61 -6.07
CA ARG A 1008 -5.43 -5.63 -5.44
C ARG A 1008 -6.17 -4.29 -5.21
N GLY A 1009 -6.02 -3.71 -4.01
CA GLY A 1009 -6.40 -2.32 -3.74
C GLY A 1009 -7.79 -2.05 -3.15
N SER A 1010 -8.51 -3.06 -2.64
CA SER A 1010 -9.77 -2.82 -1.89
C SER A 1010 -9.68 -3.32 -0.45
N VAL A 1011 -10.12 -2.47 0.48
CA VAL A 1011 -10.23 -2.78 1.93
C VAL A 1011 -11.27 -3.87 2.23
N ALA A 1012 -12.05 -4.27 1.22
CA ALA A 1012 -13.02 -5.36 1.26
C ALA A 1012 -12.61 -6.57 0.39
N LYS A 1013 -11.40 -6.57 -0.20
CA LYS A 1013 -10.93 -7.54 -1.21
C LYS A 1013 -9.48 -8.04 -0.98
N GLY A 1014 -8.89 -7.88 0.20
CA GLY A 1014 -7.50 -8.34 0.33
C GLY A 1014 -6.88 -8.38 1.72
N ASP A 1015 -7.71 -8.48 2.77
CA ASP A 1015 -7.30 -8.96 4.11
C ASP A 1015 -8.44 -8.77 5.12
N ALA A 1016 -9.36 -9.74 5.21
CA ALA A 1016 -10.25 -9.91 6.37
C ALA A 1016 -11.52 -9.02 6.48
N GLN A 1017 -12.29 -8.79 5.41
CA GLN A 1017 -13.71 -8.45 5.57
C GLN A 1017 -14.64 -9.49 4.96
N PHE A 1018 -14.87 -10.57 5.70
CA PHE A 1018 -16.11 -11.36 5.55
C PHE A 1018 -17.26 -10.51 6.09
N GLY A 1019 -17.86 -9.69 5.22
CA GLY A 1019 -18.92 -8.78 5.62
C GLY A 1019 -20.19 -9.52 6.04
N LYS A 1020 -20.90 -8.99 7.05
CA LYS A 1020 -22.30 -9.37 7.38
C LYS A 1020 -23.32 -9.12 6.24
N ASN A 1021 -22.83 -8.68 5.08
CA ASN A 1021 -23.59 -8.32 3.89
C ASN A 1021 -23.24 -9.22 2.70
N ASN A 1022 -22.47 -10.29 2.90
CA ASN A 1022 -22.21 -11.29 1.86
C ASN A 1022 -23.51 -12.07 1.57
N GLU A 1023 -23.64 -12.58 0.35
CA GLU A 1023 -24.73 -13.48 -0.03
C GLU A 1023 -24.77 -14.67 0.95
N PRO A 1024 -25.94 -15.10 1.43
CA PRO A 1024 -26.03 -16.18 2.41
C PRO A 1024 -25.56 -17.50 1.79
N GLU A 1025 -24.40 -17.98 2.23
CA GLU A 1025 -23.85 -19.27 1.85
C GLU A 1025 -24.71 -20.42 2.42
N LEU A 1026 -24.85 -21.52 1.66
CA LEU A 1026 -25.61 -22.69 2.12
C LEU A 1026 -25.03 -23.26 3.42
N THR A 1027 -25.87 -23.37 4.44
CA THR A 1027 -25.52 -24.15 5.64
C THR A 1027 -25.50 -25.64 5.30
N ASN A 1028 -24.77 -26.44 6.07
CA ASN A 1028 -24.73 -27.89 5.96
C ASN A 1028 -26.15 -28.51 6.08
N LYS A 1029 -27.06 -27.90 6.85
CA LYS A 1029 -28.47 -28.31 6.90
C LYS A 1029 -29.21 -28.03 5.60
N ASP A 1030 -28.96 -26.89 4.98
CA ASP A 1030 -29.57 -26.50 3.71
C ASP A 1030 -29.05 -27.35 2.56
N TYR A 1031 -27.75 -27.66 2.57
CA TYR A 1031 -27.13 -28.65 1.70
C TYR A 1031 -27.82 -30.02 1.78
N LEU A 1032 -28.03 -30.55 3.00
CA LEU A 1032 -28.69 -31.84 3.18
C LEU A 1032 -30.12 -31.83 2.61
N THR A 1033 -30.85 -30.74 2.81
CA THR A 1033 -32.18 -30.52 2.22
C THR A 1033 -32.12 -30.45 0.69
N LEU A 1034 -31.10 -29.79 0.15
CA LEU A 1034 -30.93 -29.62 -1.28
C LEU A 1034 -30.73 -30.96 -2.00
N ILE A 1035 -29.99 -31.87 -1.39
CA ILE A 1035 -29.65 -33.14 -2.02
C ILE A 1035 -30.66 -34.25 -1.72
N LEU A 1036 -31.12 -34.35 -0.47
CA LEU A 1036 -31.95 -35.46 0.00
C LEU A 1036 -33.46 -35.18 -0.19
N GLY A 1037 -33.86 -33.94 -0.46
CA GLY A 1037 -35.27 -33.55 -0.55
C GLY A 1037 -35.86 -33.19 0.82
N ASP A 1038 -37.12 -32.73 0.81
CA ASP A 1038 -37.76 -32.13 2.00
C ASP A 1038 -38.13 -33.17 3.07
N ASP A 1039 -38.36 -34.43 2.71
CA ASP A 1039 -38.68 -35.58 3.58
C ASP A 1039 -38.13 -36.83 2.88
N PHE A 1040 -36.85 -37.16 3.11
CA PHE A 1040 -36.13 -38.14 2.30
C PHE A 1040 -36.66 -39.57 2.45
N ASP A 1041 -37.12 -39.99 3.63
CA ASP A 1041 -37.55 -41.37 3.86
C ASP A 1041 -39.08 -41.53 3.96
N ASP A 1042 -39.82 -40.49 3.57
CA ASP A 1042 -41.27 -40.42 3.48
C ASP A 1042 -41.97 -40.75 4.82
N ASP A 1043 -41.35 -40.37 5.93
CA ASP A 1043 -41.86 -40.66 7.28
C ASP A 1043 -42.76 -39.57 7.87
N GLY A 1044 -42.83 -38.41 7.20
CA GLY A 1044 -43.62 -37.24 7.59
C GLY A 1044 -42.83 -36.20 8.39
N THR A 1045 -41.53 -36.40 8.61
CA THR A 1045 -40.60 -35.46 9.24
C THR A 1045 -39.71 -34.84 8.18
N THR A 1046 -39.53 -33.52 8.21
CA THR A 1046 -38.67 -32.91 7.21
C THR A 1046 -37.21 -33.31 7.42
N THR A 1047 -36.45 -33.55 6.35
CA THR A 1047 -35.02 -33.92 6.40
C THR A 1047 -34.18 -32.95 7.26
N ARG A 1048 -34.59 -31.67 7.36
CA ARG A 1048 -33.95 -30.65 8.22
C ARG A 1048 -34.09 -30.90 9.72
N THR A 1049 -35.08 -31.69 10.11
CA THR A 1049 -35.48 -31.95 11.50
C THR A 1049 -35.48 -33.44 11.85
N ASP A 1050 -35.18 -34.30 10.87
CA ASP A 1050 -35.21 -35.74 11.00
C ASP A 1050 -33.91 -36.26 11.65
N ASN A 1051 -34.03 -37.02 12.74
CA ASN A 1051 -32.92 -37.66 13.44
C ASN A 1051 -32.54 -39.05 12.89
N CYS A 1052 -33.29 -39.60 11.93
CA CYS A 1052 -32.85 -40.66 11.03
C CYS A 1052 -33.18 -40.34 9.57
N PRO A 1053 -32.51 -39.35 8.93
CA PRO A 1053 -32.83 -38.81 7.60
C PRO A 1053 -32.93 -39.79 6.43
N VAL A 1054 -32.65 -41.07 6.65
CA VAL A 1054 -32.62 -42.13 5.63
C VAL A 1054 -33.33 -43.42 6.07
N ILE A 1055 -33.89 -43.46 7.29
CA ILE A 1055 -34.58 -44.62 7.86
C ILE A 1055 -35.85 -44.16 8.58
N SER A 1056 -36.98 -44.35 7.88
CA SER A 1056 -38.30 -43.91 8.33
C SER A 1056 -38.55 -44.20 9.82
N ASN A 1057 -38.64 -43.13 10.58
CA ASN A 1057 -38.91 -43.12 12.01
C ASN A 1057 -39.84 -41.96 12.39
N PRO A 1058 -41.14 -42.01 12.03
CA PRO A 1058 -42.07 -40.90 12.23
C PRO A 1058 -42.21 -40.43 13.70
N GLY A 1059 -41.80 -41.28 14.66
CA GLY A 1059 -41.81 -40.99 16.08
C GLY A 1059 -40.58 -40.24 16.60
N GLN A 1060 -39.52 -40.14 15.78
CA GLN A 1060 -38.27 -39.43 16.06
C GLN A 1060 -37.67 -39.80 17.43
N GLU A 1061 -37.91 -41.04 17.89
CA GLU A 1061 -37.46 -41.47 19.22
C GLU A 1061 -35.93 -41.51 19.27
N ASP A 1062 -35.37 -40.89 20.30
CA ASP A 1062 -33.94 -40.84 20.60
C ASP A 1062 -33.77 -41.14 22.09
N SER A 1063 -33.44 -42.39 22.40
CA SER A 1063 -33.43 -42.90 23.77
C SER A 1063 -32.16 -42.54 24.56
N ASP A 1064 -31.05 -42.23 23.89
CA ASP A 1064 -29.78 -41.84 24.51
C ASP A 1064 -29.45 -40.35 24.37
N GLY A 1065 -30.25 -39.59 23.63
CA GLY A 1065 -30.22 -38.13 23.56
C GLY A 1065 -29.08 -37.57 22.70
N ASP A 1066 -28.55 -38.37 21.78
CA ASP A 1066 -27.42 -38.00 20.91
C ASP A 1066 -27.87 -37.34 19.59
N SER A 1067 -29.18 -37.08 19.45
CA SER A 1067 -29.84 -36.54 18.26
C SER A 1067 -29.79 -37.48 17.04
N ILE A 1068 -29.52 -38.77 17.24
CA ILE A 1068 -29.67 -39.85 16.26
C ILE A 1068 -30.85 -40.72 16.71
N GLY A 1069 -31.79 -40.98 15.81
CA GLY A 1069 -32.98 -41.76 16.18
C GLY A 1069 -32.68 -43.24 16.46
N ASP A 1070 -33.44 -43.82 17.38
CA ASP A 1070 -33.43 -45.24 17.77
C ASP A 1070 -33.59 -46.20 16.57
N ALA A 1071 -34.20 -45.72 15.48
CA ALA A 1071 -34.40 -46.48 14.25
C ALA A 1071 -33.11 -46.71 13.45
N CYS A 1072 -32.14 -45.80 13.57
CA CYS A 1072 -30.87 -45.83 12.86
C CYS A 1072 -29.66 -46.01 13.81
N SER A 1073 -29.91 -46.46 15.04
CA SER A 1073 -28.88 -46.60 16.09
C SER A 1073 -28.73 -48.03 16.66
N LEU A 1074 -27.51 -48.38 17.08
CA LEU A 1074 -27.16 -49.62 17.78
C LEU A 1074 -27.35 -49.44 19.29
N ALA A 1075 -28.02 -50.39 19.94
CA ALA A 1075 -28.23 -50.38 21.39
C ALA A 1075 -27.09 -51.04 22.18
N ASN A 1076 -26.43 -52.06 21.63
CA ASN A 1076 -25.37 -52.78 22.36
C ASN A 1076 -24.46 -53.63 21.45
N LEU A 1077 -23.17 -53.66 21.78
CA LEU A 1077 -22.19 -54.66 21.31
C LEU A 1077 -21.65 -55.41 22.54
N SER A 1078 -21.84 -56.73 22.56
CA SER A 1078 -21.50 -57.53 23.74
C SER A 1078 -20.71 -58.78 23.39
N PHE A 1079 -19.53 -58.92 24.00
CA PHE A 1079 -18.74 -60.15 24.03
C PHE A 1079 -17.87 -60.23 25.31
N GLN A 1080 -17.19 -61.36 25.51
CA GLN A 1080 -16.25 -61.50 26.62
C GLN A 1080 -14.97 -60.69 26.35
N SER A 1081 -14.68 -59.70 27.19
CA SER A 1081 -13.49 -58.82 27.06
C SER A 1081 -12.13 -59.52 27.23
N LYS A 1082 -12.11 -60.81 27.56
CA LYS A 1082 -10.90 -61.64 27.64
C LYS A 1082 -11.14 -63.00 26.97
N MET A 1083 -10.21 -63.41 26.12
CA MET A 1083 -10.33 -64.63 25.33
C MET A 1083 -8.98 -65.32 25.15
N PRO A 1084 -8.85 -66.65 25.30
CA PRO A 1084 -7.60 -67.36 25.03
C PRO A 1084 -7.21 -67.31 23.54
N VAL A 1085 -5.92 -67.37 23.22
CA VAL A 1085 -5.44 -67.59 21.83
C VAL A 1085 -6.05 -68.85 21.20
N ASN A 1086 -6.27 -68.84 19.88
CA ASN A 1086 -6.85 -69.95 19.09
C ASN A 1086 -8.22 -70.45 19.59
N THR A 1087 -9.09 -69.56 20.04
CA THR A 1087 -10.46 -69.90 20.43
C THR A 1087 -11.47 -69.14 19.58
N VAL A 1088 -12.74 -69.54 19.65
CA VAL A 1088 -13.87 -68.84 19.03
C VAL A 1088 -14.88 -68.52 20.12
N ASN A 1089 -15.28 -67.25 20.24
CA ASN A 1089 -16.28 -66.78 21.19
C ASN A 1089 -17.42 -66.15 20.41
N SER A 1090 -18.64 -66.37 20.89
CA SER A 1090 -19.84 -65.77 20.32
C SER A 1090 -20.02 -64.35 20.84
N ALA A 1091 -20.34 -63.42 19.95
CA ALA A 1091 -20.60 -62.02 20.19
C ALA A 1091 -21.99 -61.64 19.66
N THR A 1092 -22.59 -60.60 20.21
CA THR A 1092 -23.90 -60.11 19.76
C THR A 1092 -23.90 -58.61 19.54
N VAL A 1093 -24.57 -58.19 18.47
CA VAL A 1093 -24.93 -56.79 18.23
C VAL A 1093 -26.44 -56.63 18.30
N THR A 1094 -26.90 -55.54 18.92
CA THR A 1094 -28.32 -55.25 19.21
C THR A 1094 -28.71 -53.87 18.70
N LEU A 1095 -29.90 -53.74 18.13
CA LEU A 1095 -30.55 -52.48 17.73
C LEU A 1095 -31.50 -51.96 18.83
N TYR A 1096 -31.71 -50.65 18.90
CA TYR A 1096 -32.77 -50.07 19.75
C TYR A 1096 -34.17 -50.50 19.23
N ASN A 1097 -34.37 -50.48 17.91
CA ASN A 1097 -35.61 -50.91 17.26
C ASN A 1097 -35.50 -52.21 16.43
N PRO A 1098 -36.61 -52.95 16.18
CA PRO A 1098 -36.58 -54.14 15.33
C PRO A 1098 -36.20 -53.76 13.89
N ALA A 1099 -35.33 -54.57 13.27
CA ALA A 1099 -34.87 -54.32 11.91
C ALA A 1099 -36.05 -54.23 10.91
N PRO A 1100 -36.03 -53.27 9.97
CA PRO A 1100 -37.08 -53.06 8.98
C PRO A 1100 -37.26 -54.25 8.01
N VAL A 1101 -38.28 -54.16 7.16
CA VAL A 1101 -38.56 -55.16 6.12
C VAL A 1101 -37.36 -55.25 5.17
N GLY A 1102 -36.70 -56.42 5.12
CA GLY A 1102 -35.44 -56.65 4.40
C GLY A 1102 -34.27 -57.03 5.30
N GLY A 1103 -34.34 -56.75 6.60
CA GLY A 1103 -33.23 -56.94 7.54
C GLY A 1103 -32.19 -55.82 7.44
N VAL A 1104 -31.21 -55.85 8.35
CA VAL A 1104 -30.15 -54.85 8.49
C VAL A 1104 -28.78 -55.53 8.43
N HIS A 1105 -27.86 -54.96 7.66
CA HIS A 1105 -26.46 -55.35 7.66
C HIS A 1105 -25.68 -54.45 8.62
N VAL A 1106 -25.03 -55.06 9.61
CA VAL A 1106 -24.11 -54.40 10.53
C VAL A 1106 -22.69 -54.74 10.09
N VAL A 1107 -21.88 -53.72 9.85
CA VAL A 1107 -20.47 -53.90 9.49
C VAL A 1107 -19.67 -54.13 10.77
N LEU A 1108 -18.78 -55.12 10.75
CA LEU A 1108 -17.93 -55.45 11.90
C LEU A 1108 -16.46 -55.33 11.53
N GLU A 1109 -15.67 -54.79 12.44
CA GLU A 1109 -14.23 -54.58 12.24
C GLU A 1109 -13.42 -55.03 13.46
N SER A 1110 -12.17 -55.42 13.22
CA SER A 1110 -11.15 -55.66 14.24
C SER A 1110 -9.95 -54.78 13.96
N SER A 1111 -9.47 -54.06 14.97
CA SER A 1111 -8.30 -53.18 14.87
C SER A 1111 -7.00 -53.92 14.50
N ASP A 1112 -6.95 -55.25 14.69
CA ASP A 1112 -5.89 -56.12 14.16
C ASP A 1112 -6.43 -57.53 13.88
N PRO A 1113 -6.81 -57.84 12.62
CA PRO A 1113 -7.29 -59.16 12.22
C PRO A 1113 -6.27 -60.29 12.42
N ALA A 1114 -4.98 -59.98 12.57
CA ALA A 1114 -3.94 -60.96 12.85
C ALA A 1114 -3.93 -61.41 14.33
N ILE A 1115 -4.64 -60.70 15.23
CA ILE A 1115 -4.82 -61.07 16.65
C ILE A 1115 -6.22 -61.62 16.90
N ALA A 1116 -7.28 -60.99 16.39
CA ALA A 1116 -8.63 -61.56 16.40
C ALA A 1116 -9.41 -61.14 15.14
N GLU A 1117 -10.10 -62.09 14.52
CA GLU A 1117 -10.85 -61.90 13.28
C GLU A 1117 -12.36 -61.95 13.55
N VAL A 1118 -13.12 -61.09 12.87
CA VAL A 1118 -14.58 -61.04 12.86
C VAL A 1118 -15.09 -61.13 11.41
N PRO A 1119 -16.30 -61.67 11.18
CA PRO A 1119 -16.91 -61.60 9.86
C PRO A 1119 -17.23 -60.15 9.50
N SER A 1120 -16.90 -59.72 8.28
CA SER A 1120 -17.02 -58.30 7.88
C SER A 1120 -18.45 -57.73 7.95
N ILE A 1121 -19.47 -58.59 7.88
CA ILE A 1121 -20.88 -58.21 7.99
C ILE A 1121 -21.63 -59.27 8.80
N VAL A 1122 -22.51 -58.81 9.70
CA VAL A 1122 -23.53 -59.65 10.33
C VAL A 1122 -24.92 -59.09 9.99
N THR A 1123 -25.88 -59.98 9.70
CA THR A 1123 -27.23 -59.57 9.30
C THR A 1123 -28.23 -59.79 10.43
N ILE A 1124 -28.94 -58.73 10.82
CA ILE A 1124 -30.12 -58.79 11.68
C ILE A 1124 -31.34 -58.97 10.78
N PRO A 1125 -32.04 -60.12 10.84
CA PRO A 1125 -33.16 -60.39 9.94
C PRO A 1125 -34.34 -59.46 10.25
N ALA A 1126 -35.19 -59.19 9.25
CA ALA A 1126 -36.37 -58.35 9.38
C ALA A 1126 -37.24 -58.73 10.59
N GLY A 1127 -37.64 -57.74 11.39
CA GLY A 1127 -38.37 -57.88 12.64
C GLY A 1127 -37.53 -58.36 13.84
N GLY A 1128 -36.24 -58.69 13.64
CA GLY A 1128 -35.29 -59.04 14.70
C GLY A 1128 -34.55 -57.82 15.25
N ARG A 1129 -34.10 -57.88 16.50
CA ARG A 1129 -33.29 -56.81 17.14
C ARG A 1129 -31.82 -57.19 17.36
N ILE A 1130 -31.48 -58.46 17.23
CA ILE A 1130 -30.19 -58.99 17.64
C ILE A 1130 -29.65 -59.88 16.53
N ALA A 1131 -28.36 -59.77 16.23
CA ALA A 1131 -27.63 -60.79 15.51
C ALA A 1131 -26.41 -61.26 16.31
N THR A 1132 -26.05 -62.51 16.07
CA THR A 1132 -24.91 -63.18 16.69
C THR A 1132 -23.83 -63.42 15.65
N PHE A 1133 -22.58 -63.16 16.01
CA PHE A 1133 -21.41 -63.44 15.17
C PHE A 1133 -20.29 -64.05 16.00
N ASP A 1134 -19.29 -64.61 15.33
CA ASP A 1134 -18.15 -65.26 15.98
C ASP A 1134 -16.91 -64.36 15.93
N ILE A 1135 -16.22 -64.21 17.05
CA ILE A 1135 -14.88 -63.63 17.12
C ILE A 1135 -13.89 -64.78 17.22
N SER A 1136 -12.91 -64.84 16.31
CA SER A 1136 -11.90 -65.90 16.26
C SER A 1136 -10.52 -65.35 16.62
N SER A 1137 -9.99 -65.70 17.79
CA SER A 1137 -8.65 -65.28 18.19
C SER A 1137 -7.57 -66.10 17.47
N LYS A 1138 -6.47 -65.45 17.11
CA LYS A 1138 -5.29 -66.08 16.49
C LYS A 1138 -4.26 -66.46 17.56
N GLN A 1139 -3.10 -66.95 17.13
CA GLN A 1139 -2.04 -67.45 18.03
C GLN A 1139 -1.27 -66.32 18.75
N THR A 1140 -1.50 -65.07 18.37
CA THR A 1140 -0.84 -63.88 18.87
C THR A 1140 -1.61 -63.30 20.06
N LYS A 1141 -0.91 -62.97 21.16
CA LYS A 1141 -1.51 -62.25 22.31
C LYS A 1141 -1.51 -60.75 22.03
N GLY A 1142 -2.54 -60.05 22.47
CA GLY A 1142 -2.64 -58.61 22.30
C GLY A 1142 -3.98 -58.07 22.79
N VAL A 1143 -4.16 -56.76 22.70
CA VAL A 1143 -5.46 -56.11 22.89
C VAL A 1143 -5.87 -55.61 21.52
N VAL A 1144 -7.10 -55.94 21.11
CA VAL A 1144 -7.71 -55.44 19.88
C VAL A 1144 -9.07 -54.87 20.20
N THR A 1145 -9.49 -53.87 19.44
CA THR A 1145 -10.83 -53.31 19.52
C THR A 1145 -11.69 -53.98 18.46
N ILE A 1146 -12.85 -54.50 18.88
CA ILE A 1146 -13.87 -55.00 17.96
C ILE A 1146 -14.98 -53.96 17.91
N SER A 1147 -15.33 -53.55 16.70
CA SER A 1147 -16.30 -52.48 16.42
C SER A 1147 -17.47 -53.01 15.59
N ALA A 1148 -18.66 -52.47 15.82
CA ALA A 1148 -19.86 -52.73 15.05
C ALA A 1148 -20.49 -51.41 14.60
N HIS A 1149 -20.89 -51.32 13.34
CA HIS A 1149 -21.37 -50.09 12.71
C HIS A 1149 -22.72 -50.31 12.02
N PHE A 1150 -23.70 -49.43 12.30
CA PHE A 1150 -24.98 -49.36 11.61
C PHE A 1150 -25.53 -47.93 11.66
N GLY A 1151 -25.87 -47.36 10.51
CA GLY A 1151 -26.20 -45.94 10.41
C GLY A 1151 -25.04 -45.08 10.93
N SER A 1152 -25.34 -44.08 11.76
CA SER A 1152 -24.34 -43.27 12.50
C SER A 1152 -23.96 -43.83 13.86
N SER A 1153 -24.46 -45.00 14.25
CA SER A 1153 -24.12 -45.63 15.52
C SER A 1153 -22.98 -46.62 15.37
N ALA A 1154 -21.93 -46.40 16.15
CA ALA A 1154 -20.77 -47.28 16.25
C ALA A 1154 -20.55 -47.68 17.71
N LEU A 1155 -20.52 -48.99 17.95
CA LEU A 1155 -20.23 -49.54 19.27
C LEU A 1155 -18.92 -50.32 19.20
N SER A 1156 -18.04 -50.04 20.15
CA SER A 1156 -16.71 -50.65 20.21
C SER A 1156 -16.44 -51.20 21.60
N GLN A 1157 -15.79 -52.35 21.67
CA GLN A 1157 -15.38 -52.95 22.93
C GLN A 1157 -13.97 -53.54 22.79
N GLU A 1158 -13.16 -53.44 23.84
CA GLU A 1158 -11.83 -54.05 23.86
C GLU A 1158 -11.90 -55.56 24.10
N LEU A 1159 -11.14 -56.30 23.30
CA LEU A 1159 -10.88 -57.72 23.46
C LEU A 1159 -9.41 -57.97 23.77
N LYS A 1160 -9.14 -58.50 24.97
CA LYS A 1160 -7.79 -58.93 25.35
C LYS A 1160 -7.59 -60.42 25.07
N VAL A 1161 -6.75 -60.72 24.07
CA VAL A 1161 -6.35 -62.09 23.74
C VAL A 1161 -5.17 -62.52 24.62
N ILE A 1162 -5.39 -63.55 25.44
CA ILE A 1162 -4.43 -64.03 26.45
C ILE A 1162 -3.94 -65.45 26.18
N VAL A 1163 -2.76 -65.80 26.68
CA VAL A 1163 -2.26 -67.19 26.67
C VAL A 1163 -2.63 -67.84 27.99
N ASN A 1164 -3.44 -68.91 27.96
CA ASN A 1164 -3.77 -69.67 29.17
C ASN A 1164 -2.54 -70.48 29.64
N VAL A 1165 -2.06 -70.21 30.86
CA VAL A 1165 -1.11 -71.07 31.57
C VAL A 1165 -1.87 -71.83 32.66
N PRO A 1166 -1.80 -73.18 32.73
CA PRO A 1166 -2.56 -73.93 33.73
C PRO A 1166 -1.96 -73.74 35.13
N SER A 1167 -2.82 -73.42 36.10
CA SER A 1167 -2.48 -73.24 37.50
C SER A 1167 -2.00 -74.53 38.16
N SER A 1168 -0.80 -74.52 38.74
CA SER A 1168 -0.38 -75.52 39.74
C SER A 1168 0.08 -74.83 41.04
N THR A 1169 -0.22 -75.50 42.13
CA THR A 1169 -0.21 -75.08 43.54
C THR A 1169 1.19 -74.90 44.14
N SER A 1170 1.28 -73.98 45.13
CA SER A 1170 2.39 -73.50 45.99
C SER A 1170 3.32 -74.57 46.65
N PRO A 1171 4.35 -74.25 47.50
CA PRO A 1171 4.92 -72.96 47.96
C PRO A 1171 6.48 -72.88 48.11
N ILE A 1172 7.03 -71.66 48.35
CA ILE A 1172 8.29 -71.30 49.11
C ILE A 1172 9.62 -71.82 48.48
N SER A 1173 10.78 -71.13 48.36
CA SER A 1173 11.57 -70.24 49.22
C SER A 1173 12.81 -69.73 48.45
N TYR A 1174 13.19 -68.48 48.72
CA TYR A 1174 14.54 -67.94 48.98
C TYR A 1174 15.80 -68.31 48.18
N LEU A 1175 16.53 -67.22 47.87
CA LEU A 1175 17.99 -66.99 47.84
C LEU A 1175 18.72 -67.02 46.48
N TYR A 1176 19.05 -65.79 46.05
CA TYR A 1176 20.34 -65.27 45.58
C TYR A 1176 21.43 -66.22 45.09
N GLU A 1177 22.00 -65.84 43.93
CA GLU A 1177 23.40 -65.97 43.44
C GLU A 1177 23.35 -66.09 41.92
N ASP A 1178 24.19 -65.48 41.09
CA ASP A 1178 25.30 -64.57 41.28
C ASP A 1178 25.69 -64.04 39.88
N GLY A 1179 26.24 -62.83 39.86
CA GLY A 1179 27.33 -62.41 38.97
C GLY A 1179 27.27 -62.57 37.44
N GLY A 1180 27.12 -61.40 36.78
CA GLY A 1180 28.04 -60.95 35.71
C GLY A 1180 27.42 -60.83 34.31
N GLU A 1181 27.11 -59.62 33.80
CA GLU A 1181 28.00 -58.62 33.15
C GLU A 1181 28.19 -58.89 31.63
N ILE A 1182 28.08 -57.97 30.64
CA ILE A 1182 27.89 -56.51 30.52
C ILE A 1182 27.51 -56.21 29.03
N ASN A 1183 26.60 -55.25 28.75
CA ASN A 1183 26.86 -54.03 27.94
C ASN A 1183 25.57 -53.23 27.58
N GLN A 1184 25.60 -51.98 28.06
CA GLN A 1184 24.95 -50.72 27.68
C GLN A 1184 23.98 -50.64 26.47
N ALA A 1185 22.84 -49.98 26.68
CA ALA A 1185 22.58 -48.62 26.16
C ALA A 1185 21.47 -47.93 26.96
N TYR A 1186 21.74 -46.70 27.39
CA TYR A 1186 20.81 -45.72 27.95
C TYR A 1186 19.92 -45.17 26.83
N ASP A 1187 18.67 -44.83 27.13
CA ASP A 1187 17.97 -43.74 26.43
C ASP A 1187 17.22 -42.89 27.47
N GLU A 1188 17.38 -41.58 27.27
CA GLU A 1188 17.00 -40.46 28.10
C GLU A 1188 15.63 -39.93 27.61
N SER A 1189 14.60 -39.98 28.46
CA SER A 1189 13.45 -39.10 28.30
C SER A 1189 12.94 -38.69 29.67
N LEU A 1190 12.57 -37.41 29.79
CA LEU A 1190 12.12 -36.65 30.97
C LEU A 1190 13.20 -35.85 31.71
N ASN A 1191 13.52 -34.70 31.11
CA ASN A 1191 14.08 -33.54 31.80
C ASN A 1191 13.13 -32.36 31.55
N PRO A 1192 12.37 -31.86 32.55
CA PRO A 1192 11.70 -30.57 32.45
C PRO A 1192 12.67 -29.45 32.83
N SER A 1193 12.81 -28.48 31.93
CA SER A 1193 13.52 -27.22 32.15
C SER A 1193 12.85 -26.37 33.23
N VAL A 1194 13.68 -25.82 34.12
CA VAL A 1194 13.32 -24.80 35.11
C VAL A 1194 13.35 -23.43 34.43
N SER A 1195 12.24 -22.68 34.46
CA SER A 1195 12.25 -21.22 34.40
C SER A 1195 11.64 -20.67 35.69
N GLY A 1196 12.31 -19.66 36.26
CA GLY A 1196 12.03 -19.15 37.59
C GLY A 1196 10.77 -18.31 37.65
N ASP A 1197 9.74 -18.86 38.28
CA ASP A 1197 8.95 -18.18 39.31
C ASP A 1197 8.22 -19.26 40.13
N GLY A 1198 8.22 -19.12 41.45
CA GLY A 1198 7.89 -20.20 42.39
C GLY A 1198 6.41 -20.61 42.43
N SER A 1199 5.94 -21.38 41.44
CA SER A 1199 4.59 -21.95 41.40
C SER A 1199 4.55 -23.39 41.95
N THR A 1200 3.77 -23.61 43.00
CA THR A 1200 3.43 -24.90 43.60
C THR A 1200 2.68 -25.81 42.62
N ILE A 1201 3.15 -27.04 42.40
CA ILE A 1201 2.45 -28.07 41.60
C ILE A 1201 1.34 -28.70 42.46
N VAL A 1202 0.10 -28.70 41.96
CA VAL A 1202 -1.03 -29.47 42.53
C VAL A 1202 -1.29 -30.64 41.58
N SER A 1203 -1.09 -31.87 42.06
CA SER A 1203 -1.52 -33.08 41.36
C SER A 1203 -2.82 -33.60 41.98
N MET A 1204 -3.82 -33.88 41.14
CA MET A 1204 -5.06 -34.56 41.54
C MET A 1204 -5.05 -35.99 40.99
N ASP A 1205 -5.06 -36.98 41.87
CA ASP A 1205 -5.25 -38.38 41.48
C ASP A 1205 -6.76 -38.66 41.30
N ASN A 1206 -7.23 -38.69 40.05
CA ASN A 1206 -8.63 -39.01 39.72
C ASN A 1206 -8.86 -40.51 39.54
N ASN A 1207 -9.04 -41.24 40.64
CA ASN A 1207 -9.53 -42.63 40.60
C ASN A 1207 -10.53 -42.89 41.73
N CYS A 1208 -11.83 -42.60 41.55
CA CYS A 1208 -12.92 -43.41 42.12
C CYS A 1208 -14.34 -42.95 41.75
N LEU A 1209 -15.16 -43.95 41.40
CA LEU A 1209 -16.61 -43.92 41.21
C LEU A 1209 -17.27 -44.46 42.49
N THR A 1210 -17.67 -43.60 43.45
CA THR A 1210 -18.79 -43.77 44.43
C THR A 1210 -18.79 -42.63 45.48
N ALA A 1211 -19.96 -42.37 46.10
CA ALA A 1211 -20.32 -41.16 46.84
C ALA A 1211 -19.74 -40.96 48.27
N ASP A 1212 -18.64 -41.62 48.65
CA ASP A 1212 -18.03 -41.51 50.00
C ASP A 1212 -16.49 -41.33 49.96
N CYS A 1213 -15.95 -40.48 49.08
CA CYS A 1213 -14.51 -40.19 49.01
C CYS A 1213 -14.15 -38.71 49.31
N THR A 1214 -13.06 -38.52 50.08
CA THR A 1214 -12.38 -37.26 50.42
C THR A 1214 -11.25 -36.98 49.42
N TYR A 1215 -11.10 -35.75 48.91
CA TYR A 1215 -9.98 -35.37 48.05
C TYR A 1215 -8.71 -35.16 48.90
N GLY A 1216 -7.56 -35.65 48.43
CA GLY A 1216 -6.26 -35.35 49.02
C GLY A 1216 -5.51 -34.37 48.15
N ILE A 1217 -5.28 -33.15 48.64
CA ILE A 1217 -4.40 -32.17 47.98
C ILE A 1217 -3.00 -32.34 48.56
N SER A 1218 -2.02 -32.60 47.69
CA SER A 1218 -0.61 -32.64 48.05
C SER A 1218 0.05 -31.33 47.64
N ILE A 1219 0.61 -30.61 48.61
CA ILE A 1219 1.35 -29.36 48.38
C ILE A 1219 2.83 -29.70 48.49
N PHE A 1220 3.56 -29.48 47.39
CA PHE A 1220 5.01 -29.67 47.33
C PHE A 1220 5.70 -28.34 47.62
N SER A 1221 6.60 -28.35 48.62
CA SER A 1221 7.47 -27.23 48.95
C SER A 1221 8.92 -27.57 48.57
N SER A 1222 9.68 -26.57 48.13
CA SER A 1222 11.05 -26.73 47.59
C SER A 1222 12.09 -27.16 48.63
N ASP A 1223 11.69 -27.30 49.90
CA ASP A 1223 12.50 -27.77 51.02
C ASP A 1223 12.23 -29.23 51.44
N GLY A 1224 11.34 -29.94 50.72
CA GLY A 1224 11.23 -31.42 50.80
C GLY A 1224 10.34 -31.99 51.91
N GLU A 1225 9.55 -31.17 52.62
CA GLU A 1225 8.46 -31.66 53.47
C GLU A 1225 7.12 -31.63 52.72
N ASN A 1226 6.68 -32.79 52.22
CA ASN A 1226 5.34 -32.93 51.62
C ASN A 1226 4.26 -33.00 52.72
N LYS A 1227 3.25 -32.13 52.65
CA LYS A 1227 2.05 -32.20 53.51
C LYS A 1227 0.80 -32.47 52.69
N ARG A 1228 -0.03 -33.40 53.17
CA ARG A 1228 -1.32 -33.81 52.58
C ARG A 1228 -2.46 -33.20 53.40
N ILE A 1229 -3.39 -32.53 52.73
CA ILE A 1229 -4.61 -31.98 53.34
C ILE A 1229 -5.80 -32.74 52.75
N GLU A 1230 -6.72 -33.20 53.62
CA GLU A 1230 -7.95 -33.91 53.21
C GLU A 1230 -9.15 -32.95 53.19
N VAL A 1231 -9.90 -32.90 52.09
CA VAL A 1231 -11.05 -32.00 51.91
C VAL A 1231 -12.32 -32.78 51.49
N PRO A 1232 -13.49 -32.58 52.12
CA PRO A 1232 -14.75 -33.26 51.75
C PRO A 1232 -15.31 -32.83 50.38
N SER A 1233 -16.06 -33.73 49.74
CA SER A 1233 -16.48 -33.72 48.32
C SER A 1233 -17.47 -32.66 47.83
N ALA A 1234 -17.66 -31.54 48.55
CA ALA A 1234 -18.66 -30.50 48.22
C ALA A 1234 -18.05 -29.17 47.71
N TRP A 1235 -16.84 -29.19 47.14
CA TRP A 1235 -16.13 -27.99 46.71
C TRP A 1235 -15.44 -28.24 45.34
N LEU A 1236 -15.70 -27.38 44.34
CA LEU A 1236 -15.12 -27.39 42.99
C LEU A 1236 -13.93 -26.39 42.88
N PRO A 1237 -13.07 -26.48 41.84
CA PRO A 1237 -11.64 -26.13 41.92
C PRO A 1237 -11.29 -24.64 41.89
N VAL A 1238 -10.05 -24.39 42.32
CA VAL A 1238 -9.34 -23.12 42.51
C VAL A 1238 -9.14 -22.36 41.20
N VAL A 1239 -9.50 -21.06 41.15
CA VAL A 1239 -9.13 -20.14 40.06
C VAL A 1239 -8.10 -19.13 40.60
N SER A 1240 -7.00 -18.96 39.87
CA SER A 1240 -5.95 -17.98 40.17
C SER A 1240 -6.22 -16.68 39.43
N TYR A 1241 -6.25 -15.55 40.14
CA TYR A 1241 -6.16 -14.21 39.54
C TYR A 1241 -5.21 -13.38 40.40
N ASP A 1242 -4.12 -12.88 39.80
CA ASP A 1242 -3.17 -11.94 40.41
C ASP A 1242 -2.54 -12.39 41.76
N GLY A 1243 -2.20 -13.68 41.88
CA GLY A 1243 -1.41 -14.22 43.01
C GLY A 1243 -2.17 -14.41 44.33
N GLN A 1244 -3.50 -14.39 44.34
CA GLN A 1244 -4.34 -14.72 45.51
C GLN A 1244 -5.28 -15.90 45.20
N TYR A 1245 -5.43 -16.83 46.17
CA TYR A 1245 -6.35 -17.98 46.07
C TYR A 1245 -7.67 -17.69 46.79
N ILE A 1246 -8.81 -17.89 46.12
CA ILE A 1246 -10.16 -17.71 46.68
C ILE A 1246 -10.93 -19.04 46.58
N LEU A 1247 -11.61 -19.46 47.66
CA LEU A 1247 -12.50 -20.63 47.70
C LEU A 1247 -13.96 -20.16 47.77
N TYR A 1248 -14.85 -20.79 46.97
CA TYR A 1248 -16.30 -20.54 47.00
C TYR A 1248 -17.05 -21.70 47.66
N SER A 1249 -18.09 -21.38 48.43
CA SER A 1249 -19.07 -22.33 48.97
C SER A 1249 -20.43 -22.08 48.33
N GLU A 1250 -21.11 -23.11 47.82
CA GLU A 1250 -22.46 -23.00 47.23
C GLU A 1250 -23.56 -22.58 48.22
N ALA A 1251 -23.25 -22.37 49.51
CA ALA A 1251 -24.27 -22.15 50.53
C ALA A 1251 -24.54 -20.66 50.86
N ASP A 1252 -23.61 -19.72 50.66
CA ASP A 1252 -23.82 -18.30 50.98
C ASP A 1252 -22.79 -17.42 50.23
N ASP A 1253 -23.22 -16.61 49.25
CA ASP A 1253 -22.41 -15.69 48.42
C ASP A 1253 -21.55 -14.69 49.24
N SER A 1254 -20.38 -15.09 49.74
CA SER A 1254 -19.40 -14.19 50.37
C SER A 1254 -17.96 -14.73 50.25
N PRO A 1255 -17.02 -14.02 49.57
CA PRO A 1255 -15.65 -14.50 49.39
C PRO A 1255 -14.77 -14.29 50.64
N TRP A 1256 -13.93 -15.29 50.95
CA TRP A 1256 -12.84 -15.17 51.94
C TRP A 1256 -11.51 -14.89 51.21
N LEU A 1257 -10.85 -13.77 51.51
CA LEU A 1257 -9.57 -13.36 50.91
C LEU A 1257 -8.37 -13.82 51.76
N PHE A 1258 -7.36 -14.42 51.13
CA PHE A 1258 -6.02 -14.64 51.73
C PHE A 1258 -4.99 -13.76 51.00
N GLN A 1259 -4.35 -12.84 51.73
CA GLN A 1259 -3.16 -12.09 51.25
C GLN A 1259 -1.88 -12.74 51.77
N GLN A 1260 -0.90 -12.88 50.87
CA GLN A 1260 0.40 -13.49 51.11
C GLN A 1260 1.22 -12.65 52.12
N HIS A 1261 1.33 -13.08 53.36
CA HIS A 1261 2.43 -12.69 54.26
C HIS A 1261 2.72 -13.84 55.25
N SER A 1262 3.96 -14.33 55.17
CA SER A 1262 4.72 -15.16 56.12
C SER A 1262 3.95 -15.87 57.24
N LEU A 1263 3.73 -17.18 57.09
CA LEU A 1263 3.23 -18.04 58.17
C LEU A 1263 4.39 -18.38 59.14
N TYR A 1264 4.49 -17.63 60.25
CA TYR A 1264 5.25 -18.07 61.43
C TYR A 1264 4.35 -18.96 62.30
N LEU A 1265 4.78 -20.20 62.53
CA LEU A 1265 4.23 -21.02 63.61
C LEU A 1265 4.72 -20.46 64.95
N TYR A 1266 3.79 -19.97 65.77
CA TYR A 1266 4.00 -19.87 67.22
C TYR A 1266 2.94 -20.70 67.93
N ASP A 1267 3.45 -21.69 68.66
CA ASP A 1267 2.74 -22.59 69.55
C ASP A 1267 2.20 -21.84 70.77
N ASP A 1268 1.17 -22.43 71.37
CA ASP A 1268 0.40 -22.00 72.51
C ASP A 1268 1.30 -21.69 73.72
N HIS A 1269 1.73 -20.43 73.83
CA HIS A 1269 1.95 -19.76 75.11
C HIS A 1269 1.45 -18.31 75.05
N THR A 1270 0.23 -18.17 75.60
CA THR A 1270 -0.35 -17.05 76.36
C THR A 1270 -0.99 -15.84 75.64
N GLU A 1271 -2.33 -15.83 75.81
CA GLU A 1271 -3.35 -14.76 75.93
C GLU A 1271 -3.67 -13.85 74.74
#